data_AF-A0A8J1MSP0-F1
#
_entry.id   AF-A0A8J1MSP0-F1
#
_cell.length_a   1.000
_cell.length_b   1.000
_cell.length_c   1.000
_cell.angle_alpha   90.00
_cell.angle_beta   90.00
_cell.angle_gamma   90.00
#
_symmetry.space_group_name_H-M   'P 1'
#
loop_
_entity.id
_entity.type
_entity.pdbx_description
1 polymer ?
#
loop_
_entity_poly.entity_id
_entity_poly.type
_entity_poly.pdbx_seq_one_letter_code
_entity_poly.pdbx_strand_id
1 'polypeptide(L)'
;MGLLWDLLQASAFCGLGFLIILALFQAWLGRMMMKYRDKRAGKINERLVITSEIIENIQSVKAYCWENAMEKIIETIRETELKLTRKAAYVRYFNSSAFFFSGFFVVFLSIVPHLLLDGISLRKIFTTISFSIVLRMAVTRQFPWAVQTWYDSLGVINKIQDFLQKEEYKSLEYNLTTTEVAMENVSASWDEGIGEFFEKAKLEVNGGNISNEDPSPFFSNFSLHVAPVLRNINFKIEKGQLLAIAGSTGAGKTSLLMMIMGELEPSAGKIKHSGRISFSPQVSWIMPGTIKENIVFGVSYDQYRYLSVIKACQLEEDISKFPEKDNTVLGEGGITLSGGQRARISLARAVYKDAVLYLLDSPFSYLDLFTEKEIFESCVCKLMANKTRILVTSKVEQLKKADKVLILHEGSCYFYGTFSELEDQRPEFSSHLIGFDHFNAERRNSIITETLRRCSIDCDPAAVRNEVKNKSFKQVADFTEKRKNSIINPRKSSRKFSIMQKSQPQMSGIEEEDMPAEQGERKLSLVPESEQGEASLPRSNFLNTGPTFQGRRRQSVLNLMTRTSISQGSNAFAARNASVRKMSVNSYSNSSFDLDIYNRRLSQDSILEVSEEINEEDLKECFLDDTDSPSPTTTWNTYLRFLTAHKNFIFILVFCLVIFFVEVAASSAWLWIIKRNAPAINMTSNENVSEVSDTLSFIVTDTSFYYVFYIYVGVADSLLALGIFRGLPLVHSLISVSKVLHRKMLHAILHAPMSTFNTMRAGRILNRFSKDTAILDDILPLSIFDFTQLVLIVIGAITVVSLLEPYIFLATVPVIAAFILLRSYFLHTSQQLKQLESEARSPIFAHLITSLKGLWTLRAFGRQPYFETLFHKALNLHTANWFLYLSTLRWFQMTIEMIFVIFFTAVSFISIATSGAGKEKVGIVLTLAMNIMNTLQWAVNASIDVDSLMRSVSRIFQFIDLPVEELINENKNKEDQLSEVLIYENDYIKKVWPSGGQMTVKNLSAKYVDGGHTVLENISFTLSPGQRVGLLGRSGSGKSTLLSAFLRLLSTHGDIQIDGVSWQTIPLQKWRKAFGVIPQKVFIFSGSIRKNLDPYGKWSDDELLKVTEEVGLKSIIDQFPGQLDFVLLDGGCVLSHGHKQLVCLARSVLSKAKILLLDEPSAHLDPITFQILRKTLKHAFANCTVILSEHRLEAMLECQHFLVIEDNTVQQYDSIQKLMNEKSFFKQAISQSDRMKLFPLHRRNSSKRKSRPKISALQEETEEEVQETRL
;
A
#
# COMPACT_ATOMS: atom_id res chain seq x y z
N MET A 1 -6.11 -35.77 -36.95
CA MET A 1 -6.41 -35.46 -38.36
C MET A 1 -6.13 -36.63 -39.28
N GLY A 2 -4.94 -37.24 -39.29
CA GLY A 2 -4.68 -38.43 -40.14
C GLY A 2 -5.74 -39.53 -39.99
N LEU A 3 -6.13 -39.87 -38.76
CA LEU A 3 -7.20 -40.86 -38.51
C LEU A 3 -8.58 -40.43 -39.05
N LEU A 4 -8.90 -39.13 -39.04
CA LEU A 4 -10.15 -38.61 -39.61
C LEU A 4 -10.12 -38.64 -41.15
N TRP A 5 -8.96 -38.41 -41.74
CA TRP A 5 -8.72 -38.52 -43.18
C TRP A 5 -8.94 -39.96 -43.69
N ASP A 6 -8.43 -40.95 -42.96
CA ASP A 6 -8.64 -42.36 -43.35
C ASP A 6 -10.12 -42.77 -43.35
N LEU A 7 -10.94 -42.12 -42.52
CA LEU A 7 -12.37 -42.41 -42.38
C LEU A 7 -13.26 -41.68 -43.39
N LEU A 8 -12.94 -40.41 -43.67
CA LEU A 8 -13.82 -39.46 -44.37
C LEU A 8 -13.18 -38.82 -45.61
N GLN A 9 -11.91 -39.11 -45.87
CA GLN A 9 -11.12 -38.52 -46.96
C GLN A 9 -11.23 -36.98 -46.97
N ALA A 10 -11.60 -36.39 -48.11
CA ALA A 10 -11.68 -34.95 -48.33
C ALA A 10 -12.62 -34.21 -47.35
N SER A 11 -13.71 -34.84 -46.88
CA SER A 11 -14.69 -34.14 -46.04
C SER A 11 -14.16 -33.82 -44.64
N ALA A 12 -13.12 -34.52 -44.16
CA ALA A 12 -12.46 -34.21 -42.89
C ALA A 12 -11.79 -32.82 -42.89
N PHE A 13 -11.33 -32.33 -44.06
CA PHE A 13 -10.74 -30.99 -44.16
C PHE A 13 -11.78 -29.87 -44.03
N CYS A 14 -13.05 -30.12 -44.36
CA CYS A 14 -14.12 -29.16 -44.16
C CYS A 14 -14.32 -28.86 -42.68
N GLY A 15 -14.39 -29.91 -41.83
CA GLY A 15 -14.47 -29.76 -40.38
C GLY A 15 -13.22 -29.11 -39.76
N LEU A 16 -12.03 -29.43 -40.27
CA LEU A 16 -10.79 -28.78 -39.84
C LEU A 16 -10.78 -27.28 -40.21
N GLY A 17 -11.23 -26.93 -41.41
CA GLY A 17 -11.32 -25.53 -41.85
C GLY A 17 -12.15 -24.69 -40.90
N PHE A 18 -13.29 -25.23 -40.43
CA PHE A 18 -14.10 -24.58 -39.41
C PHE A 18 -13.35 -24.38 -38.08
N LEU A 19 -12.61 -25.38 -37.61
CA LEU A 19 -11.79 -25.25 -36.40
C LEU A 19 -10.69 -24.19 -36.53
N ILE A 20 -10.07 -24.06 -37.70
CA ILE A 20 -9.06 -23.01 -37.97
C ILE A 20 -9.72 -21.63 -37.91
N ILE A 21 -10.87 -21.45 -38.55
CA ILE A 21 -11.63 -20.19 -38.49
C ILE A 21 -12.00 -19.86 -37.03
N LEU A 22 -12.46 -20.85 -36.27
CA LEU A 22 -12.81 -20.68 -34.87
C LEU A 22 -11.59 -20.29 -34.02
N ALA A 23 -10.44 -20.91 -34.25
CA ALA A 23 -9.20 -20.59 -33.54
C ALA A 23 -8.73 -19.16 -33.84
N LEU A 24 -8.81 -18.72 -35.11
CA LEU A 24 -8.51 -17.34 -35.50
C LEU A 24 -9.49 -16.34 -34.85
N PHE A 25 -10.77 -16.69 -34.78
CA PHE A 25 -11.79 -15.90 -34.08
C PHE A 25 -11.49 -15.79 -32.58
N GLN A 26 -11.13 -16.89 -31.91
CA GLN A 26 -10.72 -16.89 -30.50
C GLN A 26 -9.46 -16.05 -30.27
N ALA A 27 -8.47 -16.12 -31.17
CA ALA A 27 -7.26 -15.30 -31.09
C ALA A 27 -7.58 -13.79 -31.23
N TRP A 28 -8.50 -13.44 -32.12
CA TRP A 28 -8.99 -12.06 -32.27
C TRP A 28 -9.71 -11.56 -31.00
N LEU A 29 -10.59 -12.39 -30.41
CA LEU A 29 -11.23 -12.09 -29.13
C LEU A 29 -10.20 -11.91 -28.00
N GLY A 30 -9.16 -12.75 -27.96
CA GLY A 30 -8.06 -12.65 -27.01
C GLY A 30 -7.35 -11.28 -27.07
N ARG A 31 -7.02 -10.80 -28.27
CA ARG A 31 -6.41 -9.46 -28.46
C ARG A 31 -7.33 -8.33 -27.99
N MET A 32 -8.63 -8.42 -28.29
CA MET A 32 -9.62 -7.45 -27.82
C MET A 32 -9.74 -7.42 -26.29
N MET A 33 -9.71 -8.60 -25.65
CA MET A 33 -9.73 -8.71 -24.18
C MET A 33 -8.54 -7.99 -23.54
N MET A 34 -7.33 -8.16 -24.08
CA MET A 34 -6.12 -7.53 -23.55
C MET A 34 -6.21 -6.00 -23.57
N LYS A 35 -6.66 -5.41 -24.68
CA LYS A 35 -6.84 -3.95 -24.82
C LYS A 35 -7.77 -3.36 -23.75
N TYR A 36 -8.82 -4.09 -23.35
CA TYR A 36 -9.69 -3.66 -22.26
C TYR A 36 -9.05 -3.86 -20.88
N ARG A 37 -8.28 -4.94 -20.69
CA ARG A 37 -7.57 -5.25 -19.44
C ARG A 37 -6.53 -4.17 -19.10
N ASP A 38 -5.77 -3.70 -20.10
CA ASP A 38 -4.72 -2.69 -19.89
C ASP A 38 -5.31 -1.33 -19.50
N LYS A 39 -6.38 -0.89 -20.19
CA LYS A 39 -7.10 0.34 -19.83
C LYS A 39 -7.72 0.27 -18.43
N ARG A 40 -8.18 -0.91 -18.04
CA ARG A 40 -8.75 -1.16 -16.71
C ARG A 40 -7.70 -1.11 -15.61
N ALA A 41 -6.49 -1.64 -15.87
CA ALA A 41 -5.41 -1.69 -14.88
C ALA A 41 -5.07 -0.31 -14.30
N GLY A 42 -5.05 0.74 -15.14
CA GLY A 42 -4.83 2.12 -14.67
C GLY A 42 -5.92 2.62 -13.71
N LYS A 43 -7.18 2.29 -13.96
CA LYS A 43 -8.31 2.67 -13.09
C LYS A 43 -8.38 1.88 -11.80
N ILE A 44 -7.96 0.62 -11.81
CA ILE A 44 -7.79 -0.17 -10.59
C ILE A 44 -6.74 0.47 -9.69
N ASN A 45 -5.60 0.90 -10.25
CA ASN A 45 -4.53 1.53 -9.47
C ASN A 45 -5.02 2.85 -8.83
N GLU A 46 -5.68 3.72 -9.60
CA GLU A 46 -6.26 4.97 -9.10
C GLU A 46 -7.22 4.74 -7.92
N ARG A 47 -8.12 3.74 -8.04
CA ARG A 47 -9.03 3.35 -6.95
C ARG A 47 -8.26 2.87 -5.72
N LEU A 48 -7.27 2.00 -5.91
CA LEU A 48 -6.53 1.38 -4.81
C LEU A 48 -5.72 2.40 -4.01
N VAL A 49 -5.04 3.34 -4.66
CA VAL A 49 -4.30 4.42 -4.02
C VAL A 49 -5.23 5.25 -3.14
N ILE A 50 -6.36 5.73 -3.68
CA ILE A 50 -7.34 6.52 -2.92
C ILE A 50 -7.91 5.71 -1.75
N THR A 51 -8.25 4.43 -1.94
CA THR A 51 -8.73 3.59 -0.83
C THR A 51 -7.67 3.40 0.26
N SER A 52 -6.39 3.28 -0.10
CA SER A 52 -5.29 3.17 0.87
C SER A 52 -5.17 4.46 1.68
N GLU A 53 -5.12 5.62 1.00
CA GLU A 53 -5.02 6.94 1.64
C GLU A 53 -6.18 7.21 2.61
N ILE A 54 -7.40 6.80 2.25
CA ILE A 54 -8.61 6.92 3.09
C ILE A 54 -8.51 6.02 4.33
N ILE A 55 -8.13 4.74 4.16
CA ILE A 55 -8.07 3.77 5.27
C ILE A 55 -6.97 4.18 6.26
N GLU A 56 -5.79 4.60 5.78
CA GLU A 56 -4.68 5.04 6.63
C GLU A 56 -4.99 6.30 7.45
N ASN A 57 -5.96 7.10 7.02
CA ASN A 57 -6.36 8.35 7.68
C ASN A 57 -7.86 8.38 8.02
N ILE A 58 -8.46 7.22 8.27
CA ILE A 58 -9.90 7.07 8.49
C ILE A 58 -10.42 7.93 9.66
N GLN A 59 -9.60 8.16 10.69
CA GLN A 59 -9.92 9.02 11.82
C GLN A 59 -10.23 10.46 11.37
N SER A 60 -9.44 11.00 10.43
CA SER A 60 -9.67 12.34 9.88
C SER A 60 -10.93 12.36 9.01
N VAL A 61 -11.14 11.34 8.20
CA VAL A 61 -12.34 11.21 7.33
C VAL A 61 -13.63 11.21 8.16
N LYS A 62 -13.64 10.50 9.30
CA LYS A 62 -14.77 10.49 10.25
C LYS A 62 -14.93 11.80 10.99
N ALA A 63 -13.82 12.43 11.41
CA ALA A 63 -13.85 13.73 12.08
C ALA A 63 -14.49 14.82 11.18
N TYR A 64 -14.23 14.78 9.87
CA TYR A 64 -14.85 15.70 8.90
C TYR A 64 -16.23 15.29 8.41
N CYS A 65 -16.72 14.10 8.75
CA CYS A 65 -17.92 13.48 8.17
C CYS A 65 -17.88 13.42 6.63
N TRP A 66 -16.79 12.89 6.08
CA TRP A 66 -16.57 12.77 4.64
C TRP A 66 -16.90 11.39 4.07
N GLU A 67 -17.53 10.50 4.86
CA GLU A 67 -17.82 9.12 4.46
C GLU A 67 -18.59 9.06 3.14
N ASN A 68 -19.68 9.83 3.03
CA ASN A 68 -20.52 9.88 1.82
C ASN A 68 -19.79 10.47 0.61
N ALA A 69 -18.93 11.48 0.81
CA ALA A 69 -18.15 12.07 -0.27
C ALA A 69 -17.13 11.08 -0.83
N MET A 70 -16.43 10.38 0.07
CA MET A 70 -15.44 9.35 -0.29
C MET A 70 -16.10 8.15 -0.98
N GLU A 71 -17.26 7.70 -0.49
CA GLU A 71 -18.04 6.63 -1.13
C GLU A 71 -18.39 7.00 -2.58
N LYS A 72 -18.86 8.23 -2.81
CA LYS A 72 -19.22 8.72 -4.15
C LYS A 72 -18.02 8.85 -5.09
N ILE A 73 -16.86 9.28 -4.57
CA ILE A 73 -15.61 9.35 -5.35
C ILE A 73 -15.20 7.95 -5.82
N ILE A 74 -15.19 6.97 -4.90
CA ILE A 74 -14.83 5.59 -5.23
C ILE A 74 -15.87 4.97 -6.17
N GLU A 75 -17.17 5.21 -5.96
CA GLU A 75 -18.23 4.71 -6.83
C GLU A 75 -18.06 5.22 -8.28
N THR A 76 -17.73 6.50 -8.44
CA THR A 76 -17.50 7.10 -9.78
C THR A 76 -16.37 6.40 -10.52
N ILE A 77 -15.24 6.14 -9.85
CA ILE A 77 -14.11 5.40 -10.43
C ILE A 77 -14.54 3.96 -10.75
N ARG A 78 -15.20 3.30 -9.81
CA ARG A 78 -15.69 1.92 -9.92
C ARG A 78 -16.67 1.73 -11.08
N GLU A 79 -17.50 2.72 -11.39
CA GLU A 79 -18.39 2.65 -12.54
C GLU A 79 -17.63 2.61 -13.87
N THR A 80 -16.56 3.38 -14.01
CA THR A 80 -15.71 3.34 -15.20
C THR A 80 -14.95 2.02 -15.30
N GLU A 81 -14.46 1.50 -14.17
CA GLU A 81 -13.81 0.20 -14.06
C GLU A 81 -14.75 -0.94 -14.49
N LEU A 82 -15.96 -1.00 -13.92
CA LEU A 82 -16.94 -2.04 -14.22
C LEU A 82 -17.47 -1.99 -15.66
N LYS A 83 -17.53 -0.80 -16.29
CA LYS A 83 -17.86 -0.68 -17.72
C LYS A 83 -16.83 -1.41 -18.58
N LEU A 84 -15.54 -1.33 -18.24
CA LEU A 84 -14.47 -2.06 -18.93
C LEU A 84 -14.50 -3.55 -18.58
N THR A 85 -14.71 -3.91 -17.30
CA THR A 85 -14.85 -5.31 -16.87
C THR A 85 -16.00 -6.02 -17.58
N ARG A 86 -17.16 -5.39 -17.74
CA ARG A 86 -18.29 -5.97 -18.50
C ARG A 86 -17.92 -6.26 -19.96
N LYS A 87 -17.26 -5.31 -20.64
CA LYS A 87 -16.81 -5.51 -22.03
C LYS A 87 -15.83 -6.68 -22.13
N ALA A 88 -14.85 -6.75 -21.23
CA ALA A 88 -13.89 -7.85 -21.18
C ALA A 88 -14.59 -9.20 -20.87
N ALA A 89 -15.54 -9.22 -19.95
CA ALA A 89 -16.27 -10.43 -19.57
C ALA A 89 -17.16 -10.95 -20.71
N TYR A 90 -17.79 -10.08 -21.51
CA TYR A 90 -18.55 -10.50 -22.69
C TYR A 90 -17.65 -11.15 -23.75
N VAL A 91 -16.49 -10.55 -24.03
CA VAL A 91 -15.49 -11.13 -24.95
C VAL A 91 -15.03 -12.50 -24.44
N ARG A 92 -14.80 -12.63 -23.13
CA ARG A 92 -14.38 -13.88 -22.50
C ARG A 92 -15.49 -14.94 -22.49
N TYR A 93 -16.75 -14.54 -22.33
CA TYR A 93 -17.91 -15.41 -22.51
C TYR A 93 -17.96 -15.99 -23.93
N PHE A 94 -17.83 -15.17 -24.97
CA PHE A 94 -17.80 -15.67 -26.34
C PHE A 94 -16.64 -16.64 -26.58
N ASN A 95 -15.47 -16.38 -25.98
CA ASN A 95 -14.33 -17.29 -26.08
C ASN A 95 -14.61 -18.67 -25.44
N SER A 96 -15.24 -18.71 -24.26
CA SER A 96 -15.63 -19.99 -23.61
C SER A 96 -16.79 -20.67 -24.34
N SER A 97 -17.81 -19.89 -24.74
CA SER A 97 -19.02 -20.38 -25.41
C SER A 97 -18.73 -20.98 -26.80
N ALA A 98 -17.74 -20.45 -27.54
CA ALA A 98 -17.32 -20.97 -28.84
C ALA A 98 -16.91 -22.46 -28.78
N PHE A 99 -16.31 -22.92 -27.67
CA PHE A 99 -16.02 -24.34 -27.49
C PHE A 99 -17.30 -25.16 -27.46
N PHE A 100 -18.28 -24.81 -26.61
CA PHE A 100 -19.50 -25.60 -26.45
C PHE A 100 -20.33 -25.67 -27.73
N PHE A 101 -20.45 -24.56 -28.49
CA PHE A 101 -21.21 -24.56 -29.74
C PHE A 101 -20.50 -25.27 -30.91
N SER A 102 -19.17 -25.33 -30.90
CA SER A 102 -18.42 -25.89 -32.03
C SER A 102 -18.55 -27.41 -32.18
N GLY A 103 -19.01 -28.14 -31.16
CA GLY A 103 -19.17 -29.60 -31.21
C GLY A 103 -20.08 -30.06 -32.34
N PHE A 104 -21.28 -29.49 -32.41
CA PHE A 104 -22.26 -29.79 -33.47
C PHE A 104 -21.74 -29.41 -34.87
N PHE A 105 -21.22 -28.20 -35.04
CA PHE A 105 -20.80 -27.71 -36.37
C PHE A 105 -19.62 -28.50 -36.94
N VAL A 106 -18.61 -28.84 -36.14
CA VAL A 106 -17.46 -29.62 -36.61
C VAL A 106 -17.90 -30.99 -37.13
N VAL A 107 -18.78 -31.66 -36.40
CA VAL A 107 -19.31 -32.97 -36.75
C VAL A 107 -20.20 -32.86 -37.99
N PHE A 108 -21.11 -31.88 -38.03
CA PHE A 108 -22.02 -31.64 -39.16
C PHE A 108 -21.28 -31.35 -40.46
N LEU A 109 -20.32 -30.40 -40.45
CA LEU A 109 -19.55 -30.03 -41.64
C LEU A 109 -18.62 -31.16 -42.12
N SER A 110 -18.23 -32.10 -41.26
CA SER A 110 -17.41 -33.26 -41.66
C SER A 110 -18.24 -34.38 -42.30
N ILE A 111 -19.48 -34.58 -41.82
CA ILE A 111 -20.33 -35.72 -42.22
C ILE A 111 -21.18 -35.38 -43.46
N VAL A 112 -21.78 -34.19 -43.53
CA VAL A 112 -22.72 -33.84 -44.61
C VAL A 112 -22.10 -33.96 -46.01
N PRO A 113 -20.86 -33.47 -46.28
CA PRO A 113 -20.27 -33.61 -47.60
C PRO A 113 -20.03 -35.07 -47.99
N HIS A 114 -19.69 -35.93 -47.02
CA HIS A 114 -19.48 -37.36 -47.28
C HIS A 114 -20.79 -38.10 -47.49
N LEU A 115 -21.85 -37.71 -46.76
CA LEU A 115 -23.19 -38.27 -46.91
C LEU A 115 -23.76 -38.01 -48.31
N LEU A 116 -23.51 -36.83 -48.88
CA LEU A 116 -23.97 -36.45 -50.22
C LEU A 116 -23.24 -37.16 -51.37
N LEU A 117 -22.01 -37.63 -51.12
CA LEU A 117 -21.18 -38.27 -52.15
C LEU A 117 -21.30 -39.80 -52.14
N ASP A 118 -21.03 -40.43 -50.99
CA ASP A 118 -20.81 -41.88 -50.91
C ASP A 118 -21.81 -42.62 -49.98
N GLY A 119 -22.71 -41.88 -49.33
CA GLY A 119 -23.52 -42.41 -48.22
C GLY A 119 -22.67 -42.76 -46.99
N ILE A 120 -23.29 -42.85 -45.80
CA ILE A 120 -22.51 -43.08 -44.57
C ILE A 120 -23.18 -44.08 -43.61
N SER A 121 -22.34 -44.89 -42.94
CA SER A 121 -22.79 -45.79 -41.89
C SER A 121 -22.72 -45.12 -40.51
N LEU A 122 -23.64 -45.48 -39.60
CA LEU A 122 -23.69 -44.93 -38.24
C LEU A 122 -22.39 -45.18 -37.45
N ARG A 123 -21.68 -46.28 -37.73
CA ARG A 123 -20.37 -46.59 -37.11
C ARG A 123 -19.26 -45.60 -37.52
N LYS A 124 -19.25 -45.14 -38.78
CA LYS A 124 -18.31 -44.10 -39.24
C LYS A 124 -18.61 -42.74 -38.60
N ILE A 125 -19.90 -42.41 -38.43
CA ILE A 125 -20.32 -41.20 -37.72
C ILE A 125 -19.83 -41.23 -36.26
N PHE A 126 -20.04 -42.35 -35.56
CA PHE A 126 -19.60 -42.55 -34.18
C PHE A 126 -18.10 -42.25 -34.00
N THR A 127 -17.25 -42.89 -34.81
CA THR A 127 -15.78 -42.73 -34.72
C THR A 127 -15.33 -41.30 -35.04
N THR A 128 -16.00 -40.66 -36.00
CA THR A 128 -15.77 -39.24 -36.35
C THR A 128 -16.06 -38.32 -35.17
N ILE A 129 -17.16 -38.53 -34.44
CA ILE A 129 -17.54 -37.72 -33.26
C ILE A 129 -16.47 -37.86 -32.17
N SER A 130 -16.03 -39.07 -31.86
CA SER A 130 -15.01 -39.31 -30.83
C SER A 130 -13.70 -38.57 -31.14
N PHE A 131 -13.22 -38.65 -32.39
CA PHE A 131 -12.01 -37.91 -32.80
C PHE A 131 -12.23 -36.39 -32.83
N SER A 132 -13.42 -35.93 -33.19
CA SER A 132 -13.77 -34.50 -33.22
C SER A 132 -13.79 -33.88 -31.83
N ILE A 133 -14.25 -34.61 -30.80
CA ILE A 133 -14.24 -34.13 -29.40
C ILE A 133 -12.80 -33.87 -28.94
N VAL A 134 -11.88 -34.82 -29.17
CA VAL A 134 -10.46 -34.70 -28.79
C VAL A 134 -9.78 -33.57 -29.54
N LEU A 135 -9.98 -33.49 -30.86
CA LEU A 135 -9.39 -32.45 -31.70
C LEU A 135 -9.83 -31.05 -31.28
N ARG A 136 -11.13 -30.87 -31.02
CA ARG A 136 -11.70 -29.61 -30.59
C ARG A 136 -11.17 -29.18 -29.22
N MET A 137 -11.07 -30.12 -28.26
CA MET A 137 -10.45 -29.85 -26.95
C MET A 137 -9.01 -29.32 -27.08
N ALA A 138 -8.21 -29.92 -27.97
CA ALA A 138 -6.83 -29.48 -28.23
C ALA A 138 -6.79 -28.07 -28.86
N VAL A 139 -7.55 -27.84 -29.93
CA VAL A 139 -7.45 -26.61 -30.74
C VAL A 139 -8.14 -25.42 -30.07
N THR A 140 -9.29 -25.60 -29.43
CA THR A 140 -10.12 -24.45 -29.00
C THR A 140 -10.03 -24.15 -27.50
N ARG A 141 -9.44 -25.06 -26.69
CA ARG A 141 -9.23 -24.83 -25.25
C ARG A 141 -7.75 -24.87 -24.87
N GLN A 142 -7.05 -25.96 -25.16
CA GLN A 142 -5.64 -26.10 -24.74
C GLN A 142 -4.74 -25.09 -25.46
N PHE A 143 -4.89 -24.93 -26.77
CA PHE A 143 -4.05 -24.02 -27.56
C PHE A 143 -4.23 -22.53 -27.16
N PRO A 144 -5.45 -21.95 -27.09
CA PRO A 144 -5.61 -20.56 -26.68
C PRO A 144 -5.14 -20.31 -25.25
N TRP A 145 -5.35 -21.28 -24.34
CA TRP A 145 -4.89 -21.16 -22.95
C TRP A 145 -3.36 -21.19 -22.86
N ALA A 146 -2.70 -22.07 -23.61
CA ALA A 146 -1.24 -22.10 -23.68
C ALA A 146 -0.68 -20.79 -24.24
N VAL A 147 -1.22 -20.28 -25.35
CA VAL A 147 -0.81 -18.99 -25.93
C VAL A 147 -1.00 -17.86 -24.92
N GLN A 148 -2.15 -17.80 -24.23
CA GLN A 148 -2.42 -16.80 -23.20
C GLN A 148 -1.37 -16.84 -22.07
N THR A 149 -1.06 -18.02 -21.56
CA THR A 149 -0.05 -18.19 -20.49
C THR A 149 1.33 -17.75 -20.95
N TRP A 150 1.76 -18.11 -22.17
CA TRP A 150 3.04 -17.68 -22.72
C TRP A 150 3.15 -16.16 -22.82
N TYR A 151 2.11 -15.48 -23.34
CA TYR A 151 2.10 -14.01 -23.43
C TYR A 151 2.12 -13.33 -22.05
N ASP A 152 1.30 -13.80 -21.10
CA ASP A 152 1.27 -13.24 -19.74
C ASP A 152 2.62 -13.47 -19.02
N SER A 153 3.22 -14.66 -19.16
CA SER A 153 4.53 -14.99 -18.60
C SER A 153 5.64 -14.14 -19.20
N LEU A 154 5.72 -13.99 -20.52
CA LEU A 154 6.71 -13.12 -21.18
C LEU A 154 6.53 -11.66 -20.75
N GLY A 155 5.30 -11.17 -20.65
CA GLY A 155 5.03 -9.82 -20.16
C GLY A 155 5.51 -9.58 -18.73
N VAL A 156 5.39 -10.58 -17.85
CA VAL A 156 5.92 -10.50 -16.47
C VAL A 156 7.44 -10.63 -16.45
N ILE A 157 8.02 -11.54 -17.23
CA ILE A 157 9.48 -11.71 -17.34
C ILE A 157 10.12 -10.40 -17.81
N ASN A 158 9.55 -9.74 -18.83
CA ASN A 158 10.07 -8.46 -19.33
C ASN A 158 10.03 -7.38 -18.24
N LYS A 159 8.98 -7.33 -17.42
CA LYS A 159 8.90 -6.40 -16.28
C LYS A 159 9.92 -6.71 -15.19
N ILE A 160 10.16 -7.99 -14.90
CA ILE A 160 11.17 -8.41 -13.93
C ILE A 160 12.57 -8.09 -14.48
N GLN A 161 12.81 -8.32 -15.77
CA GLN A 161 14.07 -7.99 -16.43
C GLN A 161 14.33 -6.48 -16.39
N ASP A 162 13.34 -5.66 -16.75
CA ASP A 162 13.42 -4.21 -16.64
C ASP A 162 13.70 -3.74 -15.20
N PHE A 163 13.06 -4.39 -14.21
CA PHE A 163 13.33 -4.11 -12.81
C PHE A 163 14.74 -4.51 -12.36
N LEU A 164 15.26 -5.66 -12.82
CA LEU A 164 16.61 -6.15 -12.48
C LEU A 164 17.73 -5.37 -13.18
N GLN A 165 17.43 -4.66 -14.26
CA GLN A 165 18.38 -3.83 -15.01
C GLN A 165 18.43 -2.38 -14.51
N LYS A 166 17.71 -2.04 -13.43
CA LYS A 166 17.76 -0.72 -12.81
C LYS A 166 19.11 -0.47 -12.12
N GLU A 167 19.45 0.80 -11.95
CA GLU A 167 20.69 1.19 -11.29
C GLU A 167 20.78 0.62 -9.87
N GLU A 168 21.94 0.03 -9.57
CA GLU A 168 22.25 -0.56 -8.27
C GLU A 168 22.94 0.46 -7.35
N TYR A 169 22.71 0.30 -6.04
CA TYR A 169 23.40 1.07 -5.02
C TYR A 169 24.89 0.72 -5.01
N LYS A 170 25.76 1.73 -5.21
CA LYS A 170 27.21 1.56 -5.15
C LYS A 170 27.67 1.63 -3.69
N SER A 171 28.15 0.51 -3.13
CA SER A 171 28.67 0.50 -1.76
C SER A 171 29.97 1.33 -1.68
N LEU A 172 30.03 2.31 -0.77
CA LEU A 172 31.28 2.99 -0.45
C LEU A 172 32.30 2.00 0.11
N GLU A 173 33.44 1.85 -0.58
CA GLU A 173 34.55 1.03 -0.10
C GLU A 173 35.18 1.68 1.14
N TYR A 174 35.13 0.99 2.28
CA TYR A 174 35.69 1.47 3.54
C TYR A 174 37.22 1.40 3.51
N ASN A 175 37.88 2.50 3.14
CA ASN A 175 39.32 2.63 3.30
C ASN A 175 39.67 2.78 4.80
N LEU A 176 40.23 1.73 5.41
CA LEU A 176 40.66 1.70 6.82
C LEU A 176 41.76 2.72 7.17
N THR A 177 42.37 3.38 6.17
CA THR A 177 43.52 4.27 6.33
C THR A 177 43.16 5.69 6.77
N THR A 178 41.92 6.16 6.60
CA THR A 178 41.55 7.56 6.84
C THR A 178 40.56 7.73 7.99
N THR A 179 41.01 7.92 9.23
CA THR A 179 40.14 8.07 10.41
C THR A 179 39.31 9.36 10.49
N GLU A 180 39.54 10.30 9.58
CA GLU A 180 38.88 11.61 9.56
C GLU A 180 37.74 11.63 8.52
N VAL A 181 36.71 12.46 8.77
CA VAL A 181 35.64 12.72 7.80
C VAL A 181 35.95 14.02 7.08
N ALA A 182 36.21 13.97 5.77
CA ALA A 182 36.53 15.12 4.95
C ALA A 182 35.65 15.18 3.69
N MET A 183 35.09 16.36 3.43
CA MET A 183 34.37 16.68 2.20
C MET A 183 35.05 17.86 1.50
N GLU A 184 35.31 17.70 0.20
CA GLU A 184 36.01 18.66 -0.65
C GLU A 184 35.17 18.99 -1.91
N ASN A 185 34.68 20.22 -1.98
CA ASN A 185 33.91 20.87 -3.04
C ASN A 185 32.74 20.02 -3.54
N VAL A 186 31.93 19.55 -2.61
CA VAL A 186 30.87 18.58 -2.93
C VAL A 186 29.57 19.28 -3.37
N SER A 187 29.00 18.85 -4.48
CA SER A 187 27.69 19.28 -4.98
C SER A 187 26.84 18.09 -5.42
N ALA A 188 25.54 18.11 -5.12
CA ALA A 188 24.63 16.99 -5.40
C ALA A 188 23.19 17.45 -5.71
N SER A 189 22.47 16.65 -6.49
CA SER A 189 21.05 16.81 -6.85
C SER A 189 20.32 15.46 -6.77
N TRP A 190 19.01 15.47 -6.46
CA TRP A 190 18.20 14.24 -6.36
C TRP A 190 17.78 13.66 -7.71
N ASP A 191 17.67 14.50 -8.75
CA ASP A 191 17.19 14.09 -10.07
C ASP A 191 18.36 13.86 -11.04
N GLU A 192 18.44 12.67 -11.63
CA GLU A 192 19.48 12.25 -12.59
C GLU A 192 19.55 13.17 -13.82
N GLY A 193 18.40 13.50 -14.42
CA GLY A 193 18.35 14.34 -15.62
C GLY A 193 18.99 15.70 -15.40
N ILE A 194 18.84 16.25 -14.20
CA ILE A 194 19.34 17.58 -13.82
C ILE A 194 20.85 17.54 -13.59
N GLY A 195 21.36 16.48 -12.98
CA GLY A 195 22.79 16.26 -12.80
C GLY A 195 23.53 16.18 -14.14
N GLU A 196 22.99 15.42 -15.09
CA GLU A 196 23.54 15.32 -16.46
C GLU A 196 23.50 16.64 -17.22
N PHE A 197 22.42 17.44 -17.09
CA PHE A 197 22.35 18.77 -17.69
C PHE A 197 23.42 19.71 -17.10
N PHE A 198 23.71 19.60 -15.80
CA PHE A 198 24.73 20.42 -15.14
C PHE A 198 26.15 20.03 -15.56
N GLU A 199 26.42 18.74 -15.78
CA GLU A 199 27.69 18.28 -16.38
C GLU A 199 27.85 18.76 -17.82
N LYS A 200 26.80 18.64 -18.65
CA LYS A 200 26.81 19.15 -20.04
C LYS A 200 27.06 20.66 -20.08
N ALA A 201 26.43 21.43 -19.20
CA ALA A 201 26.66 22.87 -19.09
C ALA A 201 28.11 23.23 -18.68
N LYS A 202 28.75 22.45 -17.79
CA LYS A 202 30.17 22.66 -17.44
C LYS A 202 31.13 22.33 -18.59
N LEU A 203 30.82 21.30 -19.38
CA LEU A 203 31.61 20.94 -20.56
C LEU A 203 31.54 22.02 -21.66
N GLU A 204 30.39 22.68 -21.82
CA GLU A 204 30.24 23.82 -22.74
C GLU A 204 30.97 25.08 -22.24
N VAL A 205 30.96 25.36 -20.93
CA VAL A 205 31.66 26.52 -20.34
C VAL A 205 33.19 26.36 -20.40
N ASN A 206 33.72 25.14 -20.24
CA ASN A 206 35.16 24.89 -20.36
C ASN A 206 35.66 24.80 -21.82
N GLY A 207 34.76 24.71 -22.80
CA GLY A 207 35.08 24.58 -24.23
C GLY A 207 35.09 25.88 -25.04
N GLY A 208 34.69 27.02 -24.46
CA GLY A 208 34.49 28.28 -25.19
C GLY A 208 35.51 29.37 -24.84
N ASN A 209 36.36 29.75 -25.81
CA ASN A 209 37.08 31.01 -25.76
C ASN A 209 36.07 32.18 -25.66
N ILE A 210 36.23 32.99 -24.63
CA ILE A 210 35.36 34.10 -24.26
C ILE A 210 35.37 35.19 -25.35
N SER A 211 34.23 35.43 -25.99
CA SER A 211 33.88 36.73 -26.58
C SER A 211 32.74 37.33 -25.79
N ASN A 212 32.99 38.51 -25.21
CA ASN A 212 32.05 39.29 -24.42
C ASN A 212 30.90 39.82 -25.30
N GLU A 213 29.80 39.09 -25.37
CA GLU A 213 28.48 39.66 -25.68
C GLU A 213 27.43 39.06 -24.73
N ASP A 214 26.47 39.89 -24.37
CA ASP A 214 25.61 39.80 -23.18
C ASP A 214 25.00 38.41 -22.90
N PRO A 215 24.87 38.03 -21.60
CA PRO A 215 24.19 36.80 -21.24
C PRO A 215 22.72 36.89 -21.66
N SER A 216 22.37 36.10 -22.67
CA SER A 216 21.01 36.01 -23.19
C SER A 216 19.96 35.81 -22.08
N PRO A 217 18.81 36.51 -22.13
CA PRO A 217 17.75 36.46 -21.10
C PRO A 217 16.98 35.13 -21.06
N PHE A 218 17.39 34.14 -21.87
CA PHE A 218 16.79 32.81 -21.90
C PHE A 218 17.21 31.95 -20.69
N PHE A 219 18.41 32.20 -20.13
CA PHE A 219 18.92 31.42 -18.99
C PHE A 219 18.45 31.93 -17.62
N SER A 220 18.13 33.22 -17.47
CA SER A 220 17.65 33.78 -16.18
C SER A 220 16.22 33.37 -15.83
N ASN A 221 15.38 33.05 -16.82
CA ASN A 221 14.01 32.57 -16.57
C ASN A 221 13.95 31.05 -16.33
N PHE A 222 14.96 30.29 -16.75
CA PHE A 222 15.05 28.85 -16.48
C PHE A 222 15.84 28.53 -15.21
N SER A 223 16.68 29.45 -14.70
CA SER A 223 17.44 29.25 -13.46
C SER A 223 16.59 29.12 -12.18
N LEU A 224 15.29 29.42 -12.27
CA LEU A 224 14.33 29.23 -11.18
C LEU A 224 13.80 27.80 -11.06
N HIS A 225 13.97 26.96 -12.07
CA HIS A 225 13.34 25.64 -12.05
C HIS A 225 14.20 24.53 -11.44
N VAL A 226 15.52 24.67 -11.37
CA VAL A 226 16.34 23.58 -10.81
C VAL A 226 17.68 24.05 -10.22
N ALA A 227 17.71 24.20 -8.90
CA ALA A 227 18.92 24.40 -8.13
C ALA A 227 19.46 23.04 -7.62
N PRO A 228 20.78 22.73 -7.72
CA PRO A 228 21.36 21.61 -7.00
C PRO A 228 21.13 21.77 -5.49
N VAL A 229 20.80 20.66 -4.84
CA VAL A 229 20.37 20.60 -3.43
C VAL A 229 21.51 20.96 -2.49
N LEU A 230 22.74 20.59 -2.86
CA LEU A 230 23.96 20.93 -2.15
C LEU A 230 24.98 21.54 -3.13
N ARG A 231 25.67 22.61 -2.73
CA ARG A 231 26.59 23.40 -3.55
C ARG A 231 27.90 23.65 -2.81
N ASN A 232 29.00 23.17 -3.40
CA ASN A 232 30.38 23.44 -2.99
C ASN A 232 30.62 23.33 -1.47
N ILE A 233 30.20 22.23 -0.86
CA ILE A 233 30.35 22.00 0.58
C ILE A 233 31.78 21.54 0.90
N ASN A 234 32.39 22.18 1.91
CA ASN A 234 33.74 21.92 2.40
C ASN A 234 33.75 21.84 3.93
N PHE A 235 34.13 20.70 4.51
CA PHE A 235 34.41 20.61 5.96
C PHE A 235 35.29 19.42 6.31
N LYS A 236 35.93 19.48 7.49
CA LYS A 236 36.81 18.43 8.04
C LYS A 236 36.53 18.15 9.53
N ILE A 237 36.24 16.91 9.89
CA ILE A 237 35.96 16.50 11.28
C ILE A 237 37.05 15.53 11.76
N GLU A 238 37.62 15.82 12.93
CA GLU A 238 38.59 14.93 13.58
C GLU A 238 37.89 13.86 14.42
N LYS A 239 38.64 12.84 14.82
CA LYS A 239 38.11 11.71 15.59
C LYS A 239 37.65 12.17 16.98
N GLY A 240 36.42 11.79 17.37
CA GLY A 240 35.88 12.05 18.70
C GLY A 240 35.15 13.39 18.87
N GLN A 241 35.13 14.24 17.84
CA GLN A 241 34.46 15.54 17.88
C GLN A 241 32.95 15.42 17.60
N LEU A 242 32.19 16.36 18.18
CA LEU A 242 30.78 16.61 17.90
C LEU A 242 30.63 17.76 16.88
N LEU A 243 30.13 17.45 15.69
CA LEU A 243 29.68 18.44 14.71
C LEU A 243 28.17 18.66 14.85
N ALA A 244 27.76 19.90 15.11
CA ALA A 244 26.36 20.31 15.06
C ALA A 244 26.02 20.93 13.70
N ILE A 245 25.04 20.37 13.00
CA ILE A 245 24.52 20.90 11.74
C ILE A 245 23.21 21.64 12.00
N ALA A 246 23.20 22.93 11.70
CA ALA A 246 22.03 23.79 11.74
C ALA A 246 21.72 24.35 10.34
N GLY A 247 20.53 24.93 10.15
CA GLY A 247 20.18 25.55 8.87
C GLY A 247 18.68 25.65 8.67
N SER A 248 18.27 26.20 7.53
CA SER A 248 16.85 26.32 7.19
C SER A 248 16.14 24.98 6.96
N THR A 249 14.81 24.98 7.03
CA THR A 249 14.02 23.83 6.54
C THR A 249 14.21 23.74 5.03
N GLY A 250 14.57 22.55 4.52
CA GLY A 250 14.93 22.38 3.11
C GLY A 250 16.34 22.85 2.72
N ALA A 251 17.22 23.18 3.68
CA ALA A 251 18.61 23.58 3.40
C ALA A 251 19.53 22.44 2.88
N GLY A 252 19.03 21.21 2.82
CA GLY A 252 19.83 20.02 2.45
C GLY A 252 20.50 19.30 3.63
N LYS A 253 20.07 19.51 4.89
CA LYS A 253 20.63 18.87 6.10
C LYS A 253 20.60 17.33 6.03
N THR A 254 19.44 16.75 5.78
CA THR A 254 19.29 15.29 5.61
C THR A 254 20.00 14.81 4.35
N SER A 255 19.95 15.56 3.25
CA SER A 255 20.69 15.23 2.02
C SER A 255 22.20 15.15 2.26
N LEU A 256 22.75 15.99 3.14
CA LEU A 256 24.16 15.92 3.53
C LEU A 256 24.47 14.62 4.27
N LEU A 257 23.57 14.15 5.16
CA LEU A 257 23.72 12.85 5.82
C LEU A 257 23.60 11.68 4.84
N MET A 258 22.64 11.74 3.91
CA MET A 258 22.45 10.72 2.87
C MET A 258 23.71 10.59 1.99
N MET A 259 24.35 11.71 1.70
CA MET A 259 25.60 11.76 0.96
C MET A 259 26.80 11.20 1.75
N ILE A 260 26.85 11.40 3.08
CA ILE A 260 27.84 10.73 3.95
C ILE A 260 27.59 9.22 4.01
N MET A 261 26.33 8.78 3.98
CA MET A 261 26.01 7.34 4.00
C MET A 261 26.28 6.65 2.65
N GLY A 262 26.30 7.41 1.55
CA GLY A 262 26.40 6.89 0.19
C GLY A 262 25.06 6.70 -0.53
N GLU A 263 23.94 7.09 0.07
CA GLU A 263 22.61 6.99 -0.55
C GLU A 263 22.37 8.07 -1.62
N LEU A 264 23.05 9.22 -1.50
CA LEU A 264 23.03 10.28 -2.50
C LEU A 264 24.43 10.40 -3.12
N GLU A 265 24.54 10.12 -4.42
CA GLU A 265 25.82 10.24 -5.13
C GLU A 265 26.18 11.73 -5.36
N PRO A 266 27.43 12.14 -5.11
CA PRO A 266 27.87 13.49 -5.40
C PRO A 266 28.06 13.69 -6.91
N SER A 267 27.43 14.70 -7.50
CA SER A 267 27.62 15.08 -8.91
C SER A 267 29.01 15.67 -9.16
N ALA A 268 29.59 16.34 -8.18
CA ALA A 268 30.98 16.78 -8.21
C ALA A 268 31.56 16.84 -6.78
N GLY A 269 32.88 16.73 -6.66
CA GLY A 269 33.61 16.77 -5.39
C GLY A 269 34.03 15.38 -4.90
N LYS A 270 34.72 15.34 -3.76
CA LYS A 270 35.20 14.09 -3.13
C LYS A 270 34.77 14.01 -1.68
N ILE A 271 34.31 12.83 -1.29
CA ILE A 271 33.94 12.49 0.09
C ILE A 271 34.89 11.39 0.57
N LYS A 272 35.49 11.60 1.74
CA LYS A 272 36.38 10.62 2.38
C LYS A 272 35.93 10.42 3.82
N HIS A 273 35.60 9.20 4.18
CA HIS A 273 35.46 8.78 5.57
C HIS A 273 35.83 7.30 5.69
N SER A 274 36.39 6.91 6.83
CA SER A 274 36.55 5.48 7.16
C SER A 274 35.60 5.06 8.26
N GLY A 275 35.22 3.79 8.19
CA GLY A 275 34.62 3.10 9.33
C GLY A 275 33.11 2.88 9.25
N ARG A 276 32.66 2.04 10.18
CA ARG A 276 31.26 1.64 10.35
C ARG A 276 30.43 2.86 10.76
N ILE A 277 29.34 3.09 10.05
CA ILE A 277 28.38 4.16 10.32
C ILE A 277 27.24 3.61 11.19
N SER A 278 26.72 4.43 12.10
CA SER A 278 25.43 4.22 12.76
C SER A 278 24.53 5.41 12.45
N PHE A 279 23.26 5.14 12.16
CA PHE A 279 22.31 6.15 11.71
C PHE A 279 21.02 6.10 12.53
N SER A 280 20.62 7.27 13.05
CA SER A 280 19.28 7.50 13.59
C SER A 280 18.51 8.41 12.63
N PRO A 281 17.50 7.89 11.91
CA PRO A 281 16.70 8.69 10.97
C PRO A 281 15.80 9.69 11.69
N GLN A 282 15.41 10.75 10.97
CA GLN A 282 14.44 11.74 11.44
C GLN A 282 13.06 11.11 11.69
N VAL A 283 12.61 10.23 10.79
CA VAL A 283 11.39 9.44 10.96
C VAL A 283 11.78 8.07 11.52
N SER A 284 11.41 7.82 12.76
CA SER A 284 11.77 6.59 13.47
C SER A 284 11.09 5.37 12.86
N TRP A 285 11.88 4.38 12.46
CA TRP A 285 11.39 3.13 11.90
C TRP A 285 11.54 1.97 12.90
N ILE A 286 10.44 1.27 13.16
CA ILE A 286 10.36 0.15 14.10
C ILE A 286 10.00 -1.12 13.31
N MET A 287 10.79 -2.17 13.50
CA MET A 287 10.57 -3.49 12.92
C MET A 287 9.50 -4.23 13.76
N PRO A 288 8.60 -5.00 13.14
CA PRO A 288 7.71 -5.89 13.89
C PRO A 288 8.53 -6.91 14.68
N GLY A 289 8.25 -7.05 15.97
CA GLY A 289 9.07 -7.81 16.92
C GLY A 289 9.09 -7.17 18.30
N THR A 290 9.90 -7.69 19.21
CA THR A 290 9.98 -7.15 20.57
C THR A 290 10.73 -5.81 20.64
N ILE A 291 10.55 -5.04 21.72
CA ILE A 291 11.36 -3.83 21.99
C ILE A 291 12.86 -4.19 22.02
N LYS A 292 13.19 -5.32 22.67
CA LYS A 292 14.56 -5.83 22.77
C LYS A 292 15.17 -6.13 21.40
N GLU A 293 14.47 -6.87 20.54
CA GLU A 293 14.94 -7.17 19.17
C GLU A 293 15.15 -5.91 18.34
N ASN A 294 14.30 -4.90 18.53
CA ASN A 294 14.44 -3.62 17.85
C ASN A 294 15.70 -2.84 18.27
N ILE A 295 16.07 -2.88 19.56
CA ILE A 295 17.27 -2.19 20.07
C ILE A 295 18.54 -2.97 19.72
N VAL A 296 18.52 -4.28 19.90
CA VAL A 296 19.66 -5.18 19.65
C VAL A 296 19.92 -5.33 18.15
N PHE A 297 18.86 -5.42 17.33
CA PHE A 297 18.90 -5.38 15.87
C PHE A 297 19.87 -6.39 15.22
N GLY A 298 19.72 -7.66 15.60
CA GLY A 298 20.45 -8.78 15.00
C GLY A 298 21.92 -8.88 15.39
N VAL A 299 22.35 -8.24 16.49
CA VAL A 299 23.64 -8.52 17.15
C VAL A 299 23.43 -9.30 18.45
N SER A 300 24.50 -9.79 19.07
CA SER A 300 24.43 -10.50 20.35
C SER A 300 23.95 -9.59 21.49
N TYR A 301 23.10 -10.12 22.36
CA TYR A 301 22.64 -9.41 23.56
C TYR A 301 23.74 -9.32 24.63
N ASP A 302 24.06 -8.09 25.03
CA ASP A 302 24.93 -7.73 26.16
C ASP A 302 24.12 -6.94 27.19
N GLN A 303 23.93 -7.55 28.36
CA GLN A 303 23.11 -7.01 29.45
C GLN A 303 23.62 -5.66 29.98
N TYR A 304 24.94 -5.49 30.16
CA TYR A 304 25.47 -4.24 30.73
C TYR A 304 25.33 -3.09 29.73
N ARG A 305 25.66 -3.35 28.46
CA ARG A 305 25.49 -2.38 27.38
C ARG A 305 24.01 -2.03 27.17
N TYR A 306 23.13 -3.01 27.22
CA TYR A 306 21.69 -2.79 27.02
C TYR A 306 21.09 -1.92 28.13
N LEU A 307 21.35 -2.23 29.40
CA LEU A 307 20.84 -1.46 30.53
C LEU A 307 21.40 -0.04 30.58
N SER A 308 22.69 0.14 30.26
CA SER A 308 23.30 1.48 30.21
C SER A 308 22.72 2.33 29.09
N VAL A 309 22.43 1.76 27.91
CA VAL A 309 21.78 2.45 26.80
C VAL A 309 20.33 2.82 27.13
N ILE A 310 19.55 1.90 27.72
CA ILE A 310 18.16 2.17 28.15
C ILE A 310 18.12 3.33 29.15
N LYS A 311 19.01 3.29 30.15
CA LYS A 311 19.10 4.34 31.17
C LYS A 311 19.49 5.68 30.55
N ALA A 312 20.49 5.71 29.67
CA ALA A 312 20.94 6.92 29.00
C ALA A 312 19.88 7.52 28.05
N CYS A 313 19.04 6.68 27.43
CA CYS A 313 17.94 7.09 26.57
C CYS A 313 16.62 7.34 27.33
N GLN A 314 16.62 7.17 28.66
CA GLN A 314 15.45 7.38 29.53
C GLN A 314 14.23 6.55 29.15
N LEU A 315 14.44 5.30 28.74
CA LEU A 315 13.37 4.36 28.40
C LEU A 315 12.88 3.54 29.61
N GLU A 316 13.56 3.62 30.75
CA GLU A 316 13.29 2.81 31.95
C GLU A 316 11.87 3.02 32.50
N GLU A 317 11.40 4.29 32.58
CA GLU A 317 10.05 4.60 33.04
C GLU A 317 8.98 4.08 32.07
N ASP A 318 9.21 4.21 30.76
CA ASP A 318 8.27 3.73 29.74
C ASP A 318 8.15 2.20 29.73
N ILE A 319 9.29 1.50 29.77
CA ILE A 319 9.35 0.04 29.76
C ILE A 319 8.67 -0.53 31.01
N SER A 320 8.79 0.15 32.16
CA SER A 320 8.13 -0.28 33.40
C SER A 320 6.60 -0.24 33.34
N LYS A 321 6.02 0.58 32.45
CA LYS A 321 4.57 0.71 32.25
C LYS A 321 3.97 -0.38 31.36
N PHE A 322 4.79 -1.07 30.56
CA PHE A 322 4.30 -2.17 29.72
C PHE A 322 4.09 -3.46 30.53
N PRO A 323 3.05 -4.26 30.23
CA PRO A 323 2.74 -5.48 30.98
C PRO A 323 3.88 -6.53 30.91
N GLU A 324 4.54 -6.64 29.75
CA GLU A 324 5.60 -7.60 29.48
C GLU A 324 7.01 -6.96 29.45
N LYS A 325 7.11 -5.69 29.87
CA LYS A 325 8.36 -4.91 29.90
C LYS A 325 9.11 -4.92 28.56
N ASP A 326 10.32 -5.48 28.51
CA ASP A 326 11.20 -5.48 27.33
C ASP A 326 10.73 -6.44 26.22
N ASN A 327 9.95 -7.47 26.56
CA ASN A 327 9.52 -8.50 25.62
C ASN A 327 8.20 -8.14 24.93
N THR A 328 7.62 -6.97 25.21
CA THR A 328 6.40 -6.53 24.56
C THR A 328 6.55 -6.52 23.06
N VAL A 329 5.68 -7.28 22.39
CA VAL A 329 5.65 -7.43 20.94
C VAL A 329 5.07 -6.16 20.30
N LEU A 330 5.83 -5.55 19.40
CA LEU A 330 5.45 -4.38 18.63
C LEU A 330 4.97 -4.81 17.25
N GLY A 331 3.80 -4.31 16.84
CA GLY A 331 3.28 -4.47 15.49
C GLY A 331 4.01 -3.60 14.45
N GLU A 332 3.55 -3.67 13.19
CA GLU A 332 4.12 -2.90 12.08
C GLU A 332 4.16 -1.39 12.37
N GLY A 333 5.36 -0.79 12.30
CA GLY A 333 5.55 0.66 12.51
C GLY A 333 5.37 1.14 13.96
N GLY A 334 5.15 0.23 14.91
CA GLY A 334 5.03 0.55 16.34
C GLY A 334 3.89 1.52 16.65
N ILE A 335 2.70 1.33 16.07
CA ILE A 335 1.53 2.22 16.25
C ILE A 335 1.08 2.31 17.71
N THR A 336 1.35 1.26 18.50
CA THR A 336 1.10 1.21 19.95
C THR A 336 1.96 2.19 20.75
N LEU A 337 3.09 2.66 20.17
CA LEU A 337 4.04 3.53 20.82
C LEU A 337 3.82 5.00 20.47
N SER A 338 4.10 5.89 21.43
CA SER A 338 4.10 7.33 21.17
C SER A 338 5.25 7.74 20.24
N GLY A 339 5.14 8.90 19.58
CA GLY A 339 6.20 9.45 18.73
C GLY A 339 7.54 9.58 19.46
N GLY A 340 7.52 10.08 20.70
CA GLY A 340 8.71 10.20 21.55
C GLY A 340 9.30 8.86 22.00
N GLN A 341 8.47 7.83 22.20
CA GLN A 341 8.96 6.47 22.48
C GLN A 341 9.65 5.85 21.26
N ARG A 342 9.05 5.97 20.06
CA ARG A 342 9.67 5.48 18.82
C ARG A 342 11.01 6.16 18.53
N ALA A 343 11.09 7.48 18.74
CA ALA A 343 12.33 8.23 18.60
C ALA A 343 13.43 7.72 19.54
N ARG A 344 13.10 7.48 20.81
CA ARG A 344 14.05 6.96 21.79
C ARG A 344 14.49 5.52 21.50
N ILE A 345 13.59 4.65 21.05
CA ILE A 345 13.96 3.28 20.64
C ILE A 345 14.87 3.30 19.41
N SER A 346 14.58 4.15 18.42
CA SER A 346 15.44 4.34 17.24
C SER A 346 16.82 4.87 17.63
N LEU A 347 16.89 5.83 18.57
CA LEU A 347 18.14 6.33 19.11
C LEU A 347 18.89 5.24 19.88
N ALA A 348 18.20 4.47 20.72
CA ALA A 348 18.78 3.36 21.48
C ALA A 348 19.38 2.30 20.53
N ARG A 349 18.70 1.97 19.42
CA ARG A 349 19.23 1.10 18.36
C ARG A 349 20.55 1.63 17.80
N ALA A 350 20.58 2.92 17.43
CA ALA A 350 21.76 3.54 16.88
C ALA A 350 22.93 3.55 17.88
N VAL A 351 22.68 3.82 19.16
CA VAL A 351 23.69 3.88 20.24
C VAL A 351 24.16 2.49 20.66
N TYR A 352 23.27 1.50 20.67
CA TYR A 352 23.61 0.12 21.00
C TYR A 352 24.60 -0.45 19.98
N LYS A 353 24.44 -0.11 18.69
CA LYS A 353 25.40 -0.46 17.64
C LYS A 353 26.75 0.21 17.89
N ASP A 354 27.83 -0.58 17.88
CA ASP A 354 29.19 -0.05 17.91
C ASP A 354 29.63 0.43 16.52
N ALA A 355 29.80 1.74 16.39
CA ALA A 355 30.21 2.41 15.16
C ALA A 355 31.33 3.43 15.43
N VAL A 356 31.98 3.89 14.37
CA VAL A 356 33.02 4.95 14.44
C VAL A 356 32.37 6.32 14.25
N LEU A 357 31.41 6.40 13.32
CA LEU A 357 30.67 7.61 12.99
C LEU A 357 29.19 7.43 13.32
N TYR A 358 28.64 8.35 14.11
CA TYR A 358 27.22 8.39 14.44
C TYR A 358 26.55 9.57 13.75
N LEU A 359 25.55 9.28 12.93
CA LEU A 359 24.72 10.25 12.23
C LEU A 359 23.35 10.33 12.92
N LEU A 360 23.05 11.46 13.53
CA LEU A 360 21.83 11.69 14.29
C LEU A 360 21.00 12.78 13.60
N ASP A 361 19.98 12.38 12.85
CA ASP A 361 19.11 13.32 12.14
C ASP A 361 17.95 13.77 13.03
N SER A 362 18.15 14.87 13.76
CA SER A 362 17.13 15.50 14.61
C SER A 362 16.39 14.55 15.58
N PRO A 363 17.09 13.69 16.35
CA PRO A 363 16.45 12.65 17.19
C PRO A 363 15.57 13.21 18.34
N PHE A 364 15.63 14.51 18.60
CA PHE A 364 14.95 15.16 19.73
C PHE A 364 13.65 15.89 19.36
N SER A 365 13.21 15.82 18.09
CA SER A 365 12.04 16.57 17.59
C SER A 365 10.74 16.31 18.35
N TYR A 366 10.52 15.07 18.80
CA TYR A 366 9.29 14.64 19.49
C TYR A 366 9.41 14.61 21.02
N LEU A 367 10.52 15.09 21.58
CA LEU A 367 10.82 14.98 23.01
C LEU A 367 10.50 16.27 23.75
N ASP A 368 10.06 16.12 25.00
CA ASP A 368 9.87 17.25 25.90
C ASP A 368 11.25 17.86 26.24
N LEU A 369 11.27 19.18 26.51
CA LEU A 369 12.50 19.95 26.77
C LEU A 369 13.40 19.32 27.85
N PHE A 370 12.78 18.76 28.89
CA PHE A 370 13.47 18.11 30.01
C PHE A 370 14.16 16.81 29.58
N THR A 371 13.39 15.88 29.01
CA THR A 371 13.87 14.59 28.50
C THR A 371 14.98 14.77 27.47
N GLU A 372 14.84 15.76 26.59
CA GLU A 372 15.88 16.08 25.61
C GLU A 372 17.20 16.51 26.27
N LYS A 373 17.14 17.37 27.29
CA LYS A 373 18.35 17.84 27.97
C LYS A 373 19.08 16.70 28.65
N GLU A 374 18.35 15.83 29.34
CA GLU A 374 18.92 14.68 30.05
C GLU A 374 19.50 13.64 29.08
N ILE A 375 18.84 13.36 27.96
CA ILE A 375 19.36 12.47 26.92
C ILE A 375 20.62 13.07 26.26
N PHE A 376 20.61 14.37 25.95
CA PHE A 376 21.78 15.02 25.35
C PHE A 376 23.01 14.95 26.27
N GLU A 377 22.84 15.21 27.56
CA GLU A 377 23.93 15.16 28.54
C GLU A 377 24.37 13.73 28.87
N SER A 378 23.43 12.80 29.04
CA SER A 378 23.72 11.43 29.46
C SER A 378 24.16 10.52 28.33
N CYS A 379 23.58 10.68 27.13
CA CYS A 379 23.85 9.82 25.98
C CYS A 379 24.91 10.44 25.06
N VAL A 380 24.64 11.62 24.48
CA VAL A 380 25.52 12.22 23.45
C VAL A 380 26.85 12.69 24.05
N CYS A 381 26.81 13.35 25.22
CA CYS A 381 28.02 13.92 25.84
C CYS A 381 28.81 12.92 26.69
N LYS A 382 28.14 12.01 27.43
CA LYS A 382 28.83 11.05 28.32
C LYS A 382 29.09 9.70 27.65
N LEU A 383 28.04 9.01 27.19
CA LEU A 383 28.18 7.65 26.67
C LEU A 383 28.96 7.59 25.35
N MET A 384 28.75 8.58 24.47
CA MET A 384 29.34 8.59 23.13
C MET A 384 30.62 9.44 23.00
N ALA A 385 31.15 9.99 24.09
CA ALA A 385 32.20 11.04 24.12
C ALA A 385 33.44 10.77 23.23
N ASN A 386 33.86 9.51 23.11
CA ASN A 386 35.09 9.14 22.38
C ASN A 386 34.86 8.81 20.88
N LYS A 387 33.63 9.00 20.37
CA LYS A 387 33.23 8.65 19.00
C LYS A 387 32.99 9.89 18.15
N THR A 388 33.11 9.82 16.84
CA THR A 388 32.78 10.97 15.97
C THR A 388 31.26 11.06 15.81
N ARG A 389 30.69 12.24 16.05
CA ARG A 389 29.23 12.44 16.11
C ARG A 389 28.84 13.60 15.20
N ILE A 390 27.87 13.38 14.34
CA ILE A 390 27.24 14.43 13.53
C ILE A 390 25.78 14.51 13.97
N LEU A 391 25.41 15.62 14.59
CA LEU A 391 24.07 15.86 15.11
C LEU A 391 23.41 16.99 14.32
N VAL A 392 22.28 16.70 13.71
CA VAL A 392 21.42 17.75 13.15
C VAL A 392 20.57 18.32 14.29
N THR A 393 20.76 19.60 14.58
CA THR A 393 19.99 20.31 15.60
C THR A 393 19.93 21.80 15.31
N SER A 394 18.87 22.41 15.78
CA SER A 394 18.67 23.87 15.75
C SER A 394 18.74 24.51 17.13
N LYS A 395 19.19 23.79 18.18
CA LYS A 395 19.21 24.31 19.57
C LYS A 395 20.51 25.02 19.85
N VAL A 396 20.47 26.25 20.35
CA VAL A 396 21.69 27.00 20.65
C VAL A 396 22.42 26.40 21.85
N GLU A 397 21.71 25.84 22.85
CA GLU A 397 22.36 25.09 23.95
C GLU A 397 23.21 23.92 23.44
N GLN A 398 22.77 23.23 22.38
CA GLN A 398 23.51 22.12 21.78
C GLN A 398 24.62 22.62 20.84
N LEU A 399 24.39 23.72 20.11
CA LEU A 399 25.40 24.39 19.28
C LEU A 399 26.56 24.94 20.13
N LYS A 400 26.26 25.47 21.33
CA LYS A 400 27.26 25.96 22.30
C LYS A 400 28.14 24.86 22.88
N LYS A 401 27.59 23.65 23.04
CA LYS A 401 28.31 22.48 23.55
C LYS A 401 29.02 21.68 22.44
N ALA A 402 28.82 22.02 21.16
CA ALA A 402 29.43 21.33 20.05
C ALA A 402 30.86 21.85 19.78
N ASP A 403 31.76 20.96 19.36
CA ASP A 403 33.14 21.32 19.04
C ASP A 403 33.21 22.12 17.74
N LYS A 404 32.36 21.76 16.76
CA LYS A 404 32.23 22.47 15.48
C LYS A 404 30.77 22.66 15.12
N VAL A 405 30.48 23.76 14.43
CA VAL A 405 29.15 24.15 13.95
C VAL A 405 29.19 24.34 12.44
N LEU A 406 28.24 23.74 11.73
CA LEU A 406 28.01 23.92 10.30
C LEU A 406 26.60 24.48 10.08
N ILE A 407 26.48 25.62 9.41
CA ILE A 407 25.19 26.27 9.12
C ILE A 407 24.93 26.24 7.61
N LEU A 408 23.87 25.55 7.20
CA LEU A 408 23.46 25.42 5.81
C LEU A 408 22.34 26.40 5.44
N HIS A 409 22.45 27.03 4.27
CA HIS A 409 21.43 27.88 3.69
C HIS A 409 21.30 27.64 2.18
N GLU A 410 20.10 27.30 1.72
CA GLU A 410 19.80 27.06 0.29
C GLU A 410 20.85 26.17 -0.42
N GLY A 411 21.25 25.09 0.26
CA GLY A 411 22.22 24.12 -0.25
C GLY A 411 23.69 24.53 -0.14
N SER A 412 23.99 25.75 0.32
CA SER A 412 25.35 26.28 0.45
C SER A 412 25.77 26.37 1.92
N CYS A 413 27.07 26.29 2.18
CA CYS A 413 27.63 26.51 3.52
C CYS A 413 27.65 28.01 3.84
N TYR A 414 26.81 28.44 4.80
CA TYR A 414 26.79 29.82 5.28
C TYR A 414 27.91 30.10 6.29
N PHE A 415 28.15 29.16 7.21
CA PHE A 415 29.20 29.27 8.21
C PHE A 415 29.71 27.88 8.62
N TYR A 416 31.02 27.79 8.90
CA TYR A 416 31.68 26.62 9.45
C TYR A 416 32.80 27.06 10.40
N GLY A 417 32.76 26.60 11.66
CA GLY A 417 33.73 26.99 12.69
C GLY A 417 33.27 26.63 14.10
N THR A 418 33.87 27.25 15.12
CA THR A 418 33.39 27.15 16.51
C THR A 418 32.26 28.13 16.82
N PHE A 419 31.52 27.91 17.91
CA PHE A 419 30.45 28.84 18.29
C PHE A 419 30.98 30.23 18.69
N SER A 420 32.16 30.30 19.32
CA SER A 420 32.82 31.57 19.64
C SER A 420 33.25 32.33 18.37
N GLU A 421 33.79 31.62 17.37
CA GLU A 421 34.10 32.22 16.06
C GLU A 421 32.84 32.76 15.35
N LEU A 422 31.69 32.10 15.52
CA LEU A 422 30.41 32.59 14.98
C LEU A 422 29.98 33.89 15.66
N GLU A 423 30.15 33.99 16.99
CA GLU A 423 29.86 35.20 17.75
C GLU A 423 30.74 36.38 17.30
N ASP A 424 32.01 36.12 17.02
CA ASP A 424 32.98 37.13 16.58
C ASP A 424 32.77 37.56 15.12
N GLN A 425 32.56 36.61 14.19
CA GLN A 425 32.44 36.93 12.76
C GLN A 425 31.10 37.57 12.38
N ARG A 426 30.01 37.18 13.06
CA ARG A 426 28.64 37.59 12.69
C ARG A 426 27.80 37.89 13.95
N PRO A 427 28.09 39.00 14.68
CA PRO A 427 27.42 39.35 15.93
C PRO A 427 25.91 39.62 15.78
N GLU A 428 25.46 40.10 14.62
CA GLU A 428 24.03 40.31 14.34
C GLU A 428 23.25 38.99 14.23
N PHE A 429 23.86 37.99 13.57
CA PHE A 429 23.25 36.67 13.41
C PHE A 429 23.32 35.87 14.71
N SER A 430 24.43 35.95 15.46
CA SER A 430 24.59 35.28 16.76
C SER A 430 23.67 35.87 17.83
N SER A 431 23.53 37.20 17.92
CA SER A 431 22.58 37.86 18.83
C SER A 431 21.13 37.51 18.52
N HIS A 432 20.79 37.37 17.23
CA HIS A 432 19.48 36.86 16.81
C HIS A 432 19.32 35.39 17.23
N LEU A 433 20.27 34.50 16.94
CA LEU A 433 20.25 33.09 17.36
C LEU A 433 20.03 32.93 18.87
N ILE A 434 20.79 33.66 19.70
CA ILE A 434 20.71 33.62 21.16
C ILE A 434 19.35 34.16 21.67
N GLY A 435 18.78 35.16 21.00
CA GLY A 435 17.45 35.70 21.33
C GLY A 435 16.29 34.74 21.06
N PHE A 436 16.50 33.69 20.26
CA PHE A 436 15.46 32.78 19.76
C PHE A 436 15.61 31.32 20.24
N ASP A 437 16.34 31.08 21.33
CA ASP A 437 16.64 29.72 21.85
C ASP A 437 15.42 28.96 22.42
N HIS A 438 14.25 29.59 22.45
CA HIS A 438 13.06 29.16 23.20
C HIS A 438 11.93 28.62 22.34
N PHE A 439 12.14 28.56 21.03
CA PHE A 439 11.12 28.10 20.10
C PHE A 439 11.18 26.59 19.87
N ASN A 440 10.08 26.00 19.39
CA ASN A 440 10.05 24.59 19.02
C ASN A 440 11.08 24.29 17.92
N ALA A 441 11.59 23.05 17.80
CA ALA A 441 12.70 22.71 16.88
C ALA A 441 12.48 23.18 15.44
N GLU A 442 11.24 23.04 14.96
CA GLU A 442 10.81 23.44 13.62
C GLU A 442 10.73 24.97 13.46
N ARG A 443 10.33 25.68 14.51
CA ARG A 443 10.31 27.14 14.54
C ARG A 443 11.70 27.76 14.67
N ARG A 444 12.62 27.12 15.39
CA ARG A 444 14.03 27.51 15.38
C ARG A 444 14.59 27.37 13.97
N ASN A 445 14.28 26.28 13.27
CA ASN A 445 14.67 26.11 11.87
C ASN A 445 14.11 27.23 10.96
N SER A 446 12.86 27.66 11.12
CA SER A 446 12.31 28.73 10.28
C SER A 446 12.75 30.13 10.66
N ILE A 447 12.97 30.42 11.94
CA ILE A 447 13.62 31.68 12.36
C ILE A 447 15.03 31.71 11.81
N ILE A 448 15.80 30.63 11.95
CA ILE A 448 17.13 30.49 11.33
C ILE A 448 17.02 30.70 9.81
N THR A 449 15.96 30.20 9.16
CA THR A 449 15.74 30.42 7.72
C THR A 449 15.53 31.89 7.39
N GLU A 450 14.67 32.57 8.14
CA GLU A 450 14.30 33.96 7.92
C GLU A 450 15.47 34.90 8.24
N THR A 451 16.20 34.64 9.32
CA THR A 451 17.40 35.39 9.67
C THR A 451 18.52 35.14 8.67
N LEU A 452 18.74 33.90 8.23
CA LEU A 452 19.69 33.59 7.16
C LEU A 452 19.31 34.31 5.85
N ARG A 453 18.02 34.39 5.49
CA ARG A 453 17.57 35.16 4.32
C ARG A 453 17.77 36.67 4.48
N ARG A 454 17.45 37.23 5.64
CA ARG A 454 17.67 38.65 5.91
C ARG A 454 19.15 39.02 5.87
N CYS A 455 19.98 38.25 6.56
CA CYS A 455 21.42 38.50 6.64
C CYS A 455 22.16 38.18 5.32
N SER A 456 21.66 37.28 4.48
CA SER A 456 22.26 36.98 3.17
C SER A 456 21.97 38.06 2.12
N ILE A 457 20.79 38.69 2.15
CA ILE A 457 20.43 39.80 1.24
C ILE A 457 21.28 41.05 1.51
N ASP A 458 21.67 41.28 2.77
CA ASP A 458 22.52 42.42 3.15
C ASP A 458 24.03 42.18 2.88
N CYS A 459 24.42 41.00 2.36
CA CYS A 459 25.82 40.57 2.20
C CYS A 459 26.26 40.33 0.75
N ASP A 460 25.73 41.06 -0.23
CA ASP A 460 26.37 41.17 -1.56
C ASP A 460 27.53 42.20 -1.55
N PRO A 461 28.57 42.03 -2.40
CA PRO A 461 29.95 42.40 -2.07
C PRO A 461 30.27 43.87 -2.38
N ALA A 462 29.85 44.78 -1.51
CA ALA A 462 30.33 46.18 -1.53
C ALA A 462 31.53 46.44 -0.60
N ALA A 463 31.91 45.48 0.26
CA ALA A 463 32.89 45.71 1.33
C ALA A 463 34.35 45.30 1.02
N VAL A 464 34.64 44.65 -0.12
CA VAL A 464 36.00 44.18 -0.47
C VAL A 464 36.73 45.09 -1.48
N ARG A 465 36.15 46.25 -1.86
CA ARG A 465 36.71 47.10 -2.93
C ARG A 465 37.19 48.50 -2.51
N ASN A 466 37.45 48.75 -1.22
CA ASN A 466 37.82 50.10 -0.74
C ASN A 466 39.17 50.19 -0.01
N GLU A 467 40.19 49.45 -0.45
CA GLU A 467 41.58 49.72 -0.04
C GLU A 467 42.58 49.86 -1.20
N VAL A 468 42.14 50.12 -2.43
CA VAL A 468 43.07 50.58 -3.49
C VAL A 468 42.35 51.51 -4.47
N LYS A 469 42.27 52.80 -4.15
CA LYS A 469 42.42 53.95 -5.07
C LYS A 469 41.99 55.26 -4.42
N ASN A 470 42.93 55.86 -3.70
CA ASN A 470 43.03 57.31 -3.66
C ASN A 470 43.49 57.80 -5.04
N LYS A 471 42.64 58.56 -5.75
CA LYS A 471 42.99 59.83 -6.41
C LYS A 471 41.84 60.34 -7.28
N SER A 472 41.67 61.67 -7.20
CA SER A 472 41.05 62.60 -8.14
C SER A 472 39.53 62.86 -8.11
N PHE A 473 39.25 64.08 -7.62
CA PHE A 473 38.38 65.13 -8.18
C PHE A 473 36.90 65.28 -7.73
N LYS A 474 36.62 66.55 -7.39
CA LYS A 474 35.42 67.19 -6.82
C LYS A 474 34.34 67.47 -7.88
N GLN A 475 33.06 67.42 -7.48
CA GLN A 475 31.98 68.43 -7.62
C GLN A 475 30.65 67.76 -7.17
N VAL A 476 30.00 68.13 -6.06
CA VAL A 476 29.09 69.27 -5.76
C VAL A 476 27.72 69.23 -6.47
N ALA A 477 26.67 69.28 -5.64
CA ALA A 477 25.26 69.68 -5.88
C ALA A 477 24.34 68.66 -6.60
N ASP A 478 23.04 68.53 -6.32
CA ASP A 478 22.12 69.00 -5.27
C ASP A 478 20.76 68.28 -5.50
N PHE A 479 20.01 68.03 -4.42
CA PHE A 479 18.54 68.11 -4.31
C PHE A 479 17.59 67.60 -5.43
N THR A 480 16.69 66.63 -5.14
CA THR A 480 15.32 66.84 -4.58
C THR A 480 14.44 65.58 -4.63
N GLU A 481 13.72 65.35 -3.53
CA GLU A 481 12.50 64.54 -3.44
C GLU A 481 11.32 65.18 -4.20
N LYS A 482 10.39 64.37 -4.73
CA LYS A 482 8.94 64.36 -4.35
C LYS A 482 8.05 63.48 -5.26
N ARG A 483 7.51 62.42 -4.65
CA ARG A 483 6.08 62.19 -4.36
C ARG A 483 4.99 62.76 -5.32
N LYS A 484 4.19 61.85 -5.91
CA LYS A 484 2.72 61.59 -5.69
C LYS A 484 1.90 61.35 -6.97
N ASN A 485 1.12 60.25 -6.92
CA ASN A 485 -0.33 60.12 -7.23
C ASN A 485 -0.83 60.53 -8.64
N SER A 486 -1.78 59.90 -9.33
CA SER A 486 -2.73 58.81 -9.10
C SER A 486 -3.71 58.77 -10.31
N ILE A 487 -4.63 57.79 -10.35
CA ILE A 487 -6.03 57.89 -10.86
C ILE A 487 -6.35 57.40 -12.31
N ILE A 488 -7.08 56.26 -12.32
CA ILE A 488 -8.34 55.93 -13.04
C ILE A 488 -8.30 55.51 -14.54
N ASN A 489 -8.27 54.18 -14.71
CA ASN A 489 -9.30 53.30 -15.30
C ASN A 489 -9.67 53.26 -16.81
N PRO A 490 -10.24 52.11 -17.27
CA PRO A 490 -10.12 51.57 -18.63
C PRO A 490 -11.45 51.49 -19.41
N ARG A 491 -11.38 51.31 -20.75
CA ARG A 491 -12.41 50.66 -21.62
C ARG A 491 -11.72 50.14 -22.90
N LYS A 492 -11.74 48.84 -23.25
CA LYS A 492 -12.80 47.95 -23.79
C LYS A 492 -13.11 48.11 -25.30
N SER A 493 -12.85 47.04 -26.06
CA SER A 493 -13.77 46.41 -27.05
C SER A 493 -13.25 44.99 -27.34
N SER A 494 -13.86 43.88 -26.93
CA SER A 494 -15.12 43.24 -27.35
C SER A 494 -15.22 42.90 -28.84
N ARG A 495 -15.13 41.60 -29.17
CA ARG A 495 -16.13 40.89 -29.99
C ARG A 495 -16.09 39.39 -29.69
N LYS A 496 -17.29 38.80 -29.65
CA LYS A 496 -17.69 37.46 -29.18
C LYS A 496 -18.11 36.58 -30.37
N PHE A 497 -18.36 35.31 -30.02
CA PHE A 497 -19.24 34.27 -30.63
C PHE A 497 -18.50 33.23 -31.49
N SER A 498 -18.79 31.92 -31.47
CA SER A 498 -19.82 31.12 -30.76
C SER A 498 -19.56 29.60 -30.87
N ILE A 499 -20.25 28.89 -29.99
CA ILE A 499 -20.49 27.46 -29.74
C ILE A 499 -20.86 26.55 -30.95
N MET A 500 -20.16 25.40 -31.04
CA MET A 500 -20.62 23.98 -31.17
C MET A 500 -21.38 23.47 -32.42
N GLN A 501 -20.84 22.42 -33.07
CA GLN A 501 -21.59 21.19 -33.45
C GLN A 501 -20.71 20.03 -33.95
N LYS A 502 -21.25 18.81 -33.83
CA LYS A 502 -20.69 17.48 -34.12
C LYS A 502 -21.15 16.93 -35.50
N SER A 503 -20.33 16.01 -36.02
CA SER A 503 -20.59 14.82 -36.89
C SER A 503 -20.76 14.91 -38.43
N GLN A 504 -20.05 13.97 -39.10
CA GLN A 504 -20.02 13.48 -40.52
C GLN A 504 -21.38 12.90 -41.02
N PRO A 505 -21.64 12.36 -42.28
CA PRO A 505 -20.75 11.84 -43.37
C PRO A 505 -21.22 11.95 -44.88
N GLN A 506 -20.40 11.43 -45.85
CA GLN A 506 -20.71 10.75 -47.18
C GLN A 506 -21.49 11.50 -48.32
N MET A 507 -21.36 11.32 -49.66
CA MET A 507 -20.60 10.48 -50.63
C MET A 507 -20.92 10.93 -52.12
N SER A 508 -20.09 10.52 -53.11
CA SER A 508 -20.23 10.53 -54.60
C SER A 508 -20.06 11.86 -55.36
N GLY A 509 -19.39 11.97 -56.52
CA GLY A 509 -18.64 11.06 -57.40
C GLY A 509 -18.33 11.78 -58.73
N ILE A 510 -17.22 11.44 -59.40
CA ILE A 510 -16.99 11.30 -60.87
C ILE A 510 -15.47 11.24 -61.15
N GLU A 511 -15.11 10.14 -61.82
CA GLU A 511 -13.86 9.65 -62.47
C GLU A 511 -13.29 10.63 -63.52
N GLU A 512 -12.08 10.63 -64.08
CA GLU A 512 -10.91 9.74 -64.31
C GLU A 512 -9.81 10.73 -64.84
N GLU A 513 -8.48 10.63 -64.62
CA GLU A 513 -7.47 9.77 -65.26
C GLU A 513 -6.08 10.01 -64.58
N ASP A 514 -5.18 9.02 -64.71
CA ASP A 514 -3.72 8.98 -64.44
C ASP A 514 -3.17 8.77 -63.00
N MET A 515 -2.96 7.49 -62.61
CA MET A 515 -1.67 6.85 -62.25
C MET A 515 -1.83 5.63 -61.29
N PRO A 516 -1.02 4.55 -61.40
CA PRO A 516 -1.34 3.24 -60.83
C PRO A 516 -0.69 2.93 -59.47
N ALA A 517 -1.28 1.93 -58.79
CA ALA A 517 -0.78 1.27 -57.59
C ALA A 517 0.14 0.08 -57.95
N GLU A 518 1.17 -0.20 -57.13
CA GLU A 518 1.53 -1.56 -56.68
C GLU A 518 2.65 -1.59 -55.60
N GLN A 519 2.89 -2.80 -55.11
CA GLN A 519 3.59 -3.28 -53.91
C GLN A 519 5.10 -2.95 -53.80
N GLY A 520 5.71 -3.23 -52.63
CA GLY A 520 7.18 -3.32 -52.53
C GLY A 520 7.75 -3.72 -51.17
N GLU A 521 8.07 -5.01 -51.01
CA GLU A 521 9.07 -5.52 -50.08
C GLU A 521 10.52 -5.20 -50.56
N ARG A 522 11.43 -5.04 -49.57
CA ARG A 522 12.88 -5.41 -49.54
C ARG A 522 13.97 -4.61 -50.31
N LYS A 523 14.93 -4.14 -49.48
CA LYS A 523 16.40 -4.40 -49.44
C LYS A 523 17.43 -3.62 -50.31
N LEU A 524 18.46 -3.18 -49.57
CA LEU A 524 19.93 -3.23 -49.77
C LEU A 524 20.70 -2.23 -50.67
N SER A 525 21.79 -1.72 -50.08
CA SER A 525 23.15 -1.57 -50.66
C SER A 525 24.14 -1.54 -49.47
N LEU A 526 25.13 -2.42 -49.25
CA LEU A 526 26.23 -3.02 -50.03
C LEU A 526 27.58 -2.49 -49.50
N VAL A 527 28.51 -3.41 -49.21
CA VAL A 527 30.01 -3.37 -49.21
C VAL A 527 30.56 -4.31 -48.11
N PRO A 528 31.55 -5.21 -48.37
CA PRO A 528 31.41 -6.43 -49.17
C PRO A 528 31.92 -7.70 -48.43
N GLU A 529 31.65 -8.88 -49.00
CA GLU A 529 32.26 -10.16 -48.62
C GLU A 529 33.51 -10.47 -49.48
N SER A 530 34.52 -11.05 -48.83
CA SER A 530 35.52 -12.02 -49.34
C SER A 530 36.35 -12.43 -48.10
N GLU A 531 36.56 -13.68 -47.72
CA GLU A 531 36.90 -14.87 -48.51
C GLU A 531 36.75 -16.16 -47.68
N GLN A 532 36.80 -17.28 -48.39
CA GLN A 532 36.43 -18.65 -48.00
C GLN A 532 37.50 -19.39 -47.17
N GLY A 533 37.09 -20.48 -46.52
CA GLY A 533 38.00 -21.50 -45.99
C GLY A 533 37.26 -22.66 -45.31
N GLU A 534 36.95 -23.70 -46.07
CA GLU A 534 36.39 -24.98 -45.61
C GLU A 534 37.39 -25.83 -44.78
N ALA A 535 36.79 -26.72 -43.99
CA ALA A 535 37.28 -28.04 -43.59
C ALA A 535 38.56 -28.15 -42.73
N SER A 536 38.39 -28.69 -41.51
CA SER A 536 39.05 -29.90 -40.99
C SER A 536 39.19 -29.87 -39.46
N LEU A 537 38.81 -30.99 -38.83
CA LEU A 537 39.29 -31.34 -37.50
C LEU A 537 40.82 -31.32 -37.49
N PRO A 538 41.44 -30.94 -36.35
CA PRO A 538 42.25 -31.96 -35.69
C PRO A 538 42.15 -31.95 -34.16
N ARG A 539 42.21 -33.16 -33.63
CA ARG A 539 42.75 -33.47 -32.30
C ARG A 539 44.22 -33.01 -32.25
N SER A 540 44.64 -32.39 -31.15
CA SER A 540 45.76 -32.83 -30.27
C SER A 540 46.39 -31.66 -29.51
N ASN A 541 46.51 -31.84 -28.19
CA ASN A 541 47.59 -31.45 -27.28
C ASN A 541 48.50 -30.27 -27.68
N PHE A 542 48.56 -29.23 -26.83
CA PHE A 542 49.74 -28.85 -26.03
C PHE A 542 49.47 -27.49 -25.36
N LEU A 543 49.14 -27.51 -24.07
CA LEU A 543 49.09 -26.33 -23.21
C LEU A 543 50.08 -26.57 -22.08
N ASN A 544 51.18 -25.81 -22.09
CA ASN A 544 52.19 -25.77 -21.05
C ASN A 544 51.69 -24.93 -19.86
N THR A 545 51.66 -25.59 -18.69
CA THR A 545 52.12 -25.12 -17.36
C THR A 545 51.54 -23.84 -16.71
N GLY A 546 50.50 -24.06 -15.87
CA GLY A 546 50.41 -23.68 -14.43
C GLY A 546 50.05 -22.23 -14.01
N PRO A 547 49.66 -21.96 -12.73
CA PRO A 547 49.01 -22.83 -11.74
C PRO A 547 47.63 -22.28 -11.24
N THR A 548 46.62 -23.13 -11.36
CA THR A 548 45.48 -23.40 -10.45
C THR A 548 45.01 -22.33 -9.43
N PHE A 549 43.95 -21.60 -9.79
CA PHE A 549 42.91 -21.18 -8.84
C PHE A 549 41.73 -22.16 -8.94
N GLN A 550 41.44 -22.90 -7.85
CA GLN A 550 40.27 -23.78 -7.78
C GLN A 550 38.99 -22.95 -7.62
N GLY A 551 38.34 -22.61 -8.73
CA GLY A 551 36.93 -22.21 -8.74
C GLY A 551 36.03 -23.44 -8.54
N ARG A 552 35.38 -23.56 -7.38
CA ARG A 552 34.32 -24.55 -7.20
C ARG A 552 33.03 -24.05 -7.86
N ARG A 553 32.78 -24.67 -9.01
CA ARG A 553 31.54 -24.68 -9.79
C ARG A 553 30.36 -25.13 -8.91
N ARG A 554 29.23 -24.43 -9.06
CA ARG A 554 27.93 -24.70 -8.43
C ARG A 554 27.55 -26.19 -8.56
N GLN A 555 27.35 -26.87 -7.43
CA GLN A 555 26.76 -28.21 -7.40
C GLN A 555 25.24 -28.08 -7.42
N SER A 556 24.61 -28.87 -8.29
CA SER A 556 23.15 -28.90 -8.45
C SER A 556 22.46 -29.44 -7.20
N VAL A 557 21.35 -28.80 -6.84
CA VAL A 557 20.45 -29.10 -5.71
C VAL A 557 20.02 -30.57 -5.62
N LEU A 558 20.08 -31.32 -6.72
CA LEU A 558 19.71 -32.74 -6.76
C LEU A 558 20.60 -33.67 -5.92
N ASN A 559 21.87 -33.29 -5.69
CA ASN A 559 22.84 -34.16 -5.00
C ASN A 559 22.74 -34.10 -3.47
N LEU A 560 22.01 -33.11 -2.93
CA LEU A 560 21.74 -32.98 -1.50
C LEU A 560 20.53 -33.83 -1.07
N MET A 561 19.58 -34.07 -1.98
CA MET A 561 18.32 -34.75 -1.66
C MET A 561 18.41 -36.29 -1.63
N THR A 562 19.50 -36.89 -2.11
CA THR A 562 19.60 -38.34 -2.33
C THR A 562 20.41 -39.11 -1.29
N ARG A 563 20.87 -38.47 -0.20
CA ARG A 563 21.48 -39.21 0.92
C ARG A 563 20.46 -39.52 2.01
N THR A 564 19.81 -40.68 1.87
CA THR A 564 19.12 -41.37 2.96
C THR A 564 20.13 -41.94 3.94
N SER A 565 20.09 -41.50 5.20
CA SER A 565 20.84 -42.07 6.32
C SER A 565 20.27 -43.44 6.69
N ILE A 566 21.02 -44.50 6.37
CA ILE A 566 20.81 -45.83 6.95
C ILE A 566 21.75 -45.94 8.15
N SER A 567 21.19 -45.90 9.36
CA SER A 567 21.81 -46.51 10.54
C SER A 567 20.72 -47.03 11.46
N GLN A 568 20.47 -48.33 11.37
CA GLN A 568 19.79 -49.12 12.39
C GLN A 568 20.66 -49.20 13.65
N GLY A 569 20.05 -49.21 14.84
CA GLY A 569 20.66 -49.85 16.02
C GLY A 569 20.49 -49.18 17.39
N SER A 570 19.33 -49.41 18.01
CA SER A 570 19.11 -49.70 19.44
C SER A 570 19.43 -48.69 20.59
N ASN A 571 18.34 -48.36 21.29
CA ASN A 571 18.11 -48.40 22.74
C ASN A 571 18.51 -47.23 23.68
N ALA A 572 17.45 -46.57 24.15
CA ALA A 572 17.01 -46.43 25.54
C ALA A 572 17.72 -45.45 26.51
N PHE A 573 16.90 -44.51 27.01
CA PHE A 573 16.88 -43.86 28.33
C PHE A 573 18.17 -43.24 28.89
N ALA A 574 18.17 -41.91 29.04
CA ALA A 574 18.05 -41.23 30.34
C ALA A 574 18.60 -39.79 30.29
N ALA A 575 17.85 -38.87 30.90
CA ALA A 575 18.26 -37.51 31.16
C ALA A 575 19.46 -37.43 32.13
N ARG A 576 20.44 -36.56 31.85
CA ARG A 576 21.03 -35.64 32.85
C ARG A 576 22.13 -34.74 32.26
N ASN A 577 22.02 -33.47 32.68
CA ASN A 577 22.99 -32.38 32.73
C ASN A 577 24.48 -32.79 32.73
N ALA A 578 25.30 -32.05 31.98
CA ALA A 578 26.72 -31.94 32.25
C ALA A 578 27.23 -30.51 31.98
N SER A 579 27.62 -29.85 33.07
CA SER A 579 28.41 -28.63 33.11
C SER A 579 29.91 -28.94 32.93
N VAL A 580 30.58 -28.01 32.25
CA VAL A 580 31.98 -27.57 32.42
C VAL A 580 33.08 -28.65 32.45
N ARG A 581 33.99 -28.59 31.47
CA ARG A 581 35.43 -28.68 31.75
C ARG A 581 36.29 -27.99 30.68
N LYS A 582 37.10 -27.04 31.16
CA LYS A 582 38.23 -26.41 30.48
C LYS A 582 39.28 -27.47 30.11
N MET A 583 39.93 -27.29 28.96
CA MET A 583 41.30 -27.79 28.75
C MET A 583 42.09 -26.77 27.94
N SER A 584 43.17 -26.29 28.54
CA SER A 584 44.19 -25.40 27.99
C SER A 584 45.28 -26.20 27.29
N VAL A 585 45.78 -25.74 26.14
CA VAL A 585 47.19 -25.94 25.73
C VAL A 585 47.65 -24.73 24.93
N ASN A 586 48.66 -24.03 25.46
CA ASN A 586 49.47 -23.04 24.73
C ASN A 586 50.66 -23.75 24.08
N SER A 587 51.10 -23.26 22.92
CA SER A 587 52.49 -23.36 22.48
C SER A 587 52.84 -22.10 21.68
N TYR A 588 53.91 -21.45 22.10
CA TYR A 588 54.42 -20.17 21.62
C TYR A 588 55.14 -20.30 20.27
N SER A 589 54.91 -19.35 19.36
CA SER A 589 56.00 -18.65 18.66
C SER A 589 55.50 -17.27 18.19
N ASN A 590 56.27 -16.24 18.54
CA ASN A 590 55.95 -14.82 18.40
C ASN A 590 56.17 -14.32 16.96
N SER A 591 55.18 -13.62 16.39
CA SER A 591 55.33 -12.37 15.59
C SER A 591 54.14 -12.09 14.66
N SER A 592 52.92 -11.93 15.19
CA SER A 592 51.77 -11.39 14.41
C SER A 592 50.57 -10.97 15.27
N PHE A 593 50.78 -10.59 16.53
CA PHE A 593 49.69 -10.58 17.52
C PHE A 593 48.68 -9.42 17.43
N ASP A 594 48.94 -8.33 16.69
CA ASP A 594 47.99 -7.21 16.63
C ASP A 594 47.12 -7.18 15.36
N LEU A 595 47.55 -7.82 14.26
CA LEU A 595 46.77 -7.86 13.02
C LEU A 595 45.74 -9.01 13.01
N ASP A 596 46.07 -10.14 13.65
CA ASP A 596 45.21 -11.33 13.68
C ASP A 596 44.05 -11.25 14.69
N ILE A 597 44.19 -10.45 15.75
CA ILE A 597 43.08 -10.22 16.71
C ILE A 597 41.94 -9.43 16.04
N TYR A 598 42.29 -8.49 15.16
CA TYR A 598 41.31 -7.71 14.41
C TYR A 598 40.65 -8.51 13.29
N ASN A 599 41.41 -9.32 12.56
CA ASN A 599 40.86 -10.18 11.51
C ASN A 599 39.96 -11.29 12.10
N ARG A 600 40.28 -11.85 13.27
CA ARG A 600 39.39 -12.83 13.93
C ARG A 600 38.06 -12.24 14.39
N ARG A 601 38.01 -10.96 14.82
CA ARG A 601 36.73 -10.28 15.14
C ARG A 601 35.90 -9.99 13.90
N LEU A 602 36.55 -9.63 12.78
CA LEU A 602 35.87 -9.37 11.50
C LEU A 602 35.29 -10.65 10.87
N SER A 603 35.97 -11.80 11.00
CA SER A 603 35.48 -13.07 10.46
C SER A 603 34.47 -13.79 11.37
N GLN A 604 34.52 -13.56 12.69
CA GLN A 604 33.50 -14.10 13.61
C GLN A 604 32.16 -13.37 13.45
N ASP A 605 32.14 -12.04 13.29
CA ASP A 605 30.87 -11.29 13.13
C ASP A 605 30.08 -11.64 11.85
N SER A 606 30.72 -12.22 10.82
CA SER A 606 30.04 -12.62 9.56
C SER A 606 29.64 -14.10 9.49
N ILE A 607 30.18 -14.96 10.37
CA ILE A 607 29.97 -16.43 10.32
C ILE A 607 29.50 -16.99 11.68
N LEU A 608 29.34 -16.16 12.71
CA LEU A 608 28.74 -16.61 13.97
C LEU A 608 27.34 -17.15 13.70
N GLU A 609 27.16 -18.42 14.09
CA GLU A 609 25.89 -19.12 14.21
C GLU A 609 24.82 -18.11 14.60
N VAL A 610 23.74 -18.05 13.82
CA VAL A 610 22.49 -17.43 14.24
C VAL A 610 22.08 -18.19 15.50
N SER A 611 22.61 -17.73 16.63
CA SER A 611 22.44 -18.32 17.93
C SER A 611 21.00 -18.09 18.31
N GLU A 612 20.36 -19.20 18.62
CA GLU A 612 19.00 -19.35 19.11
C GLU A 612 17.93 -19.26 18.03
N GLU A 613 17.17 -20.36 17.98
CA GLU A 613 15.81 -20.47 17.49
C GLU A 613 15.09 -19.13 17.69
N ILE A 614 15.06 -18.29 16.65
CA ILE A 614 13.98 -17.31 16.53
C ILE A 614 12.73 -18.19 16.48
N ASN A 615 12.01 -18.25 17.60
CA ASN A 615 10.78 -19.02 17.73
C ASN A 615 9.93 -18.69 16.50
N GLU A 616 9.66 -19.70 15.67
CA GLU A 616 8.69 -19.55 14.58
C GLU A 616 7.32 -19.10 15.14
N GLU A 617 7.09 -19.37 16.43
CA GLU A 617 5.96 -18.90 17.24
C GLU A 617 5.97 -17.37 17.41
N ASP A 618 7.09 -16.74 17.76
CA ASP A 618 7.19 -15.27 17.93
C ASP A 618 6.97 -14.54 16.60
N LEU A 619 7.47 -15.10 15.48
CA LEU A 619 7.19 -14.59 14.13
C LEU A 619 5.71 -14.75 13.76
N LYS A 620 5.09 -15.86 14.14
CA LYS A 620 3.65 -16.07 13.96
C LYS A 620 2.85 -15.06 14.78
N GLU A 621 3.19 -14.81 16.04
CA GLU A 621 2.50 -13.85 16.90
C GLU A 621 2.68 -12.39 16.42
N CYS A 622 3.85 -12.05 15.85
CA CYS A 622 4.10 -10.73 15.23
C CYS A 622 3.27 -10.46 13.96
N PHE A 623 2.91 -11.50 13.21
CA PHE A 623 2.24 -11.38 11.90
C PHE A 623 0.80 -11.90 11.87
N LEU A 624 0.36 -12.66 12.86
CA LEU A 624 -1.02 -13.11 13.02
C LEU A 624 -1.79 -12.11 13.90
N ASP A 625 -3.04 -11.85 13.53
CA ASP A 625 -3.97 -11.09 14.37
C ASP A 625 -4.76 -12.10 15.21
N ASP A 626 -4.70 -12.03 16.54
CA ASP A 626 -5.41 -12.91 17.50
C ASP A 626 -6.94 -12.75 17.54
N THR A 627 -7.59 -12.24 16.48
CA THR A 627 -9.04 -12.02 16.50
C THR A 627 -9.76 -12.81 15.40
N ASP A 628 -10.52 -13.80 15.90
CA ASP A 628 -11.47 -14.70 15.25
C ASP A 628 -11.01 -15.28 13.92
N SER A 629 -10.36 -16.45 14.02
CA SER A 629 -10.22 -17.34 12.86
C SER A 629 -11.61 -17.55 12.25
N PRO A 630 -11.83 -17.22 10.96
CA PRO A 630 -13.07 -17.54 10.26
C PRO A 630 -13.49 -18.97 10.54
N SER A 631 -14.79 -19.24 10.61
CA SER A 631 -15.27 -20.63 10.59
C SER A 631 -14.56 -21.38 9.46
N PRO A 632 -13.86 -22.50 9.73
CA PRO A 632 -12.94 -23.12 8.77
C PRO A 632 -13.62 -23.65 7.51
N THR A 633 -14.95 -23.70 7.49
CA THR A 633 -15.75 -24.29 6.42
C THR A 633 -16.64 -23.26 5.72
N THR A 634 -16.70 -23.34 4.38
CA THR A 634 -17.67 -22.57 3.60
C THR A 634 -19.06 -23.13 3.86
N THR A 635 -19.86 -22.40 4.62
CA THR A 635 -21.24 -22.79 4.92
C THR A 635 -22.15 -22.56 3.70
N TRP A 636 -23.19 -23.38 3.56
CA TRP A 636 -24.26 -23.18 2.58
C TRP A 636 -24.89 -21.78 2.65
N ASN A 637 -24.87 -21.16 3.83
CA ASN A 637 -25.28 -19.78 4.04
C ASN A 637 -24.53 -18.80 3.12
N THR A 638 -23.24 -19.00 2.87
CA THR A 638 -22.45 -18.13 1.99
C THR A 638 -23.00 -18.13 0.57
N TYR A 639 -23.32 -19.31 0.02
CA TYR A 639 -23.90 -19.45 -1.31
C TYR A 639 -25.30 -18.84 -1.38
N LEU A 640 -26.14 -19.06 -0.35
CA LEU A 640 -27.49 -18.48 -0.28
C LEU A 640 -27.47 -16.96 -0.21
N ARG A 641 -26.58 -16.37 0.61
CA ARG A 641 -26.40 -14.90 0.68
C ARG A 641 -25.87 -14.31 -0.61
N PHE A 642 -24.96 -15.02 -1.28
CA PHE A 642 -24.47 -14.62 -2.60
C PHE A 642 -25.58 -14.62 -3.66
N LEU A 643 -26.39 -15.68 -3.70
CA LEU A 643 -27.52 -15.81 -4.62
C LEU A 643 -28.58 -14.71 -4.37
N THR A 644 -28.88 -14.41 -3.12
CA THR A 644 -29.90 -13.43 -2.71
C THR A 644 -29.41 -11.97 -2.76
N ALA A 645 -28.11 -11.73 -2.97
CA ALA A 645 -27.54 -10.38 -3.01
C ALA A 645 -28.17 -9.48 -4.09
N HIS A 646 -28.61 -10.06 -5.21
CA HIS A 646 -29.27 -9.35 -6.31
C HIS A 646 -30.44 -10.17 -6.87
N LYS A 647 -31.66 -9.63 -6.78
CA LYS A 647 -32.89 -10.33 -7.18
C LYS A 647 -32.86 -10.84 -8.62
N ASN A 648 -32.33 -10.06 -9.57
CA ASN A 648 -32.29 -10.47 -10.99
C ASN A 648 -31.43 -11.72 -11.23
N PHE A 649 -30.44 -11.99 -10.37
CA PHE A 649 -29.61 -13.18 -10.53
C PHE A 649 -30.42 -14.47 -10.33
N ILE A 650 -31.29 -14.50 -9.32
CA ILE A 650 -32.19 -15.65 -9.08
C ILE A 650 -33.16 -15.82 -10.24
N PHE A 651 -33.78 -14.74 -10.72
CA PHE A 651 -34.70 -14.81 -11.88
C PHE A 651 -34.03 -15.38 -13.13
N ILE A 652 -32.78 -14.99 -13.40
CA ILE A 652 -31.99 -15.50 -14.53
C ILE A 652 -31.66 -16.98 -14.34
N LEU A 653 -31.30 -17.40 -13.13
CA LEU A 653 -31.01 -18.81 -12.84
C LEU A 653 -32.24 -19.69 -13.04
N VAL A 654 -33.41 -19.24 -12.57
CA VAL A 654 -34.70 -19.93 -12.81
C VAL A 654 -35.00 -19.99 -14.31
N PHE A 655 -34.83 -18.88 -15.04
CA PHE A 655 -35.03 -18.84 -16.50
C PHE A 655 -34.11 -19.83 -17.23
N CYS A 656 -32.84 -19.93 -16.84
CA CYS A 656 -31.90 -20.91 -17.39
C CYS A 656 -32.36 -22.36 -17.13
N LEU A 657 -32.86 -22.67 -15.92
CA LEU A 657 -33.36 -24.00 -15.56
C LEU A 657 -34.63 -24.36 -16.35
N VAL A 658 -35.57 -23.43 -16.52
CA VAL A 658 -36.81 -23.68 -17.28
C VAL A 658 -36.48 -24.04 -18.73
N ILE A 659 -35.62 -23.26 -19.40
CA ILE A 659 -35.21 -23.56 -20.78
C ILE A 659 -34.46 -24.89 -20.84
N PHE A 660 -33.61 -25.18 -19.86
CA PHE A 660 -32.92 -26.47 -19.78
C PHE A 660 -33.90 -27.66 -19.71
N PHE A 661 -34.94 -27.59 -18.89
CA PHE A 661 -35.97 -28.64 -18.85
C PHE A 661 -36.73 -28.77 -20.17
N VAL A 662 -36.99 -27.65 -20.87
CA VAL A 662 -37.60 -27.67 -22.20
C VAL A 662 -36.68 -28.35 -23.23
N GLU A 663 -35.38 -28.08 -23.21
CA GLU A 663 -34.39 -28.73 -24.09
C GLU A 663 -34.25 -30.23 -23.80
N VAL A 664 -34.23 -30.62 -22.53
CA VAL A 664 -34.21 -32.03 -22.11
C VAL A 664 -35.49 -32.75 -22.56
N ALA A 665 -36.67 -32.13 -22.39
CA ALA A 665 -37.93 -32.69 -22.85
C ALA A 665 -38.02 -32.79 -24.38
N ALA A 666 -37.53 -31.78 -25.11
CA ALA A 666 -37.49 -31.79 -26.56
C ALA A 666 -36.55 -32.89 -27.10
N SER A 667 -35.36 -33.03 -26.50
CA SER A 667 -34.41 -34.06 -26.92
C SER A 667 -34.87 -35.48 -26.58
N SER A 668 -35.54 -35.69 -25.45
CA SER A 668 -36.14 -36.99 -25.12
C SER A 668 -37.32 -37.33 -26.03
N ALA A 669 -38.18 -36.36 -26.35
CA ALA A 669 -39.26 -36.53 -27.32
C ALA A 669 -38.73 -36.85 -28.72
N TRP A 670 -37.66 -36.17 -29.17
CA TRP A 670 -37.02 -36.43 -30.46
C TRP A 670 -36.45 -37.86 -30.55
N LEU A 671 -35.71 -38.31 -29.52
CA LEU A 671 -35.20 -39.68 -29.47
C LEU A 671 -36.32 -40.72 -29.39
N TRP A 672 -37.42 -40.41 -28.69
CA TRP A 672 -38.59 -41.28 -28.62
C TRP A 672 -39.31 -41.43 -29.97
N ILE A 673 -39.44 -40.33 -30.74
CA ILE A 673 -39.98 -40.35 -32.11
C ILE A 673 -39.10 -41.20 -33.02
N ILE A 674 -37.77 -41.04 -32.96
CA ILE A 674 -36.84 -41.88 -33.74
C ILE A 674 -36.99 -43.35 -33.38
N LYS A 675 -37.13 -43.68 -32.09
CA LYS A 675 -37.37 -45.05 -31.62
C LYS A 675 -38.66 -45.64 -32.19
N ARG A 676 -39.73 -44.83 -32.24
CA ARG A 676 -41.06 -45.27 -32.71
C ARG A 676 -41.12 -45.45 -34.23
N ASN A 677 -40.38 -44.66 -34.99
CA ASN A 677 -40.38 -44.71 -36.46
C ASN A 677 -39.41 -45.76 -37.04
N ALA A 678 -38.48 -46.30 -36.24
CA ALA A 678 -37.56 -47.36 -36.66
C ALA A 678 -38.25 -48.60 -37.28
N PRO A 679 -39.35 -49.17 -36.73
CA PRO A 679 -40.03 -50.31 -37.35
C PRO A 679 -40.85 -49.96 -38.61
N ALA A 680 -41.26 -48.70 -38.81
CA ALA A 680 -42.12 -48.31 -39.94
C ALA A 680 -41.38 -48.23 -41.29
N ILE A 681 -40.07 -47.98 -41.27
CA ILE A 681 -39.21 -47.92 -42.48
C ILE A 681 -38.96 -49.32 -43.06
N ASN A 682 -39.03 -50.37 -42.24
CA ASN A 682 -38.84 -51.75 -42.70
C ASN A 682 -40.08 -52.31 -43.43
N MET A 683 -41.29 -51.88 -43.08
CA MET A 683 -42.52 -52.42 -43.70
C MET A 683 -42.81 -51.88 -45.11
N THR A 684 -42.27 -50.73 -45.51
CA THR A 684 -42.47 -50.18 -46.86
C THR A 684 -41.49 -50.76 -47.90
N SER A 685 -40.52 -51.58 -47.49
CA SER A 685 -39.52 -52.16 -48.40
C SER A 685 -39.93 -53.48 -49.08
N ASN A 686 -41.13 -54.00 -48.79
CA ASN A 686 -41.60 -55.28 -49.33
C ASN A 686 -42.74 -55.21 -50.36
N GLU A 687 -43.16 -54.02 -50.81
CA GLU A 687 -44.09 -53.92 -51.95
C GLU A 687 -43.62 -52.92 -53.01
N ASN A 688 -43.17 -53.51 -54.14
CA ASN A 688 -43.06 -52.99 -55.51
C ASN A 688 -41.96 -51.96 -55.86
N VAL A 689 -41.06 -52.42 -56.73
CA VAL A 689 -40.04 -51.65 -57.46
C VAL A 689 -40.68 -50.75 -58.52
N SER A 690 -40.44 -49.43 -58.45
CA SER A 690 -40.17 -48.58 -59.63
C SER A 690 -39.63 -47.19 -59.25
N GLU A 691 -38.43 -46.91 -59.75
CA GLU A 691 -37.79 -45.65 -60.15
C GLU A 691 -37.99 -44.30 -59.41
N VAL A 692 -36.84 -43.79 -58.94
CA VAL A 692 -36.45 -42.37 -58.72
C VAL A 692 -37.15 -41.59 -57.61
N SER A 693 -36.76 -41.86 -56.37
CA SER A 693 -36.24 -40.87 -55.41
C SER A 693 -36.00 -41.55 -54.05
N ASP A 694 -34.74 -41.72 -53.64
CA ASP A 694 -34.28 -41.67 -52.24
C ASP A 694 -32.77 -41.95 -52.16
N THR A 695 -31.95 -40.97 -52.56
CA THR A 695 -30.49 -40.96 -52.31
C THR A 695 -30.14 -40.74 -50.83
N LEU A 696 -31.09 -40.93 -49.92
CA LEU A 696 -30.95 -40.72 -48.48
C LEU A 696 -31.45 -41.94 -47.69
N SER A 697 -31.14 -43.15 -48.18
CA SER A 697 -31.49 -44.40 -47.50
C SER A 697 -30.60 -44.63 -46.26
N PHE A 698 -31.00 -44.11 -45.11
CA PHE A 698 -30.49 -44.56 -43.82
C PHE A 698 -30.96 -45.99 -43.56
N ILE A 699 -30.04 -46.97 -43.59
CA ILE A 699 -30.35 -48.35 -43.21
C ILE A 699 -30.38 -48.42 -41.67
N VAL A 700 -31.58 -48.31 -41.08
CA VAL A 700 -31.79 -48.41 -39.63
C VAL A 700 -32.25 -49.83 -39.27
N THR A 701 -31.32 -50.70 -38.87
CA THR A 701 -31.63 -52.00 -38.26
C THR A 701 -31.95 -51.85 -36.76
N ASP A 702 -32.63 -52.83 -36.14
CA ASP A 702 -32.91 -52.85 -34.68
C ASP A 702 -31.64 -52.75 -33.80
N THR A 703 -30.50 -53.18 -34.34
CA THR A 703 -29.17 -53.04 -33.71
C THR A 703 -28.55 -51.64 -33.88
N SER A 704 -28.92 -50.90 -34.92
CA SER A 704 -28.36 -49.58 -35.25
C SER A 704 -28.88 -48.43 -34.38
N PHE A 705 -30.04 -48.61 -33.72
CA PHE A 705 -30.66 -47.60 -32.85
C PHE A 705 -29.72 -47.14 -31.71
N TYR A 706 -28.84 -48.02 -31.23
CA TYR A 706 -27.90 -47.71 -30.15
C TYR A 706 -26.85 -46.65 -30.52
N TYR A 707 -26.45 -46.56 -31.79
CA TYR A 707 -25.52 -45.53 -32.26
C TYR A 707 -26.15 -44.13 -32.22
N VAL A 708 -27.48 -44.02 -32.32
CA VAL A 708 -28.20 -42.73 -32.22
C VAL A 708 -28.03 -42.12 -30.82
N PHE A 709 -28.03 -42.94 -29.75
CA PHE A 709 -27.77 -42.46 -28.39
C PHE A 709 -26.37 -41.89 -28.23
N TYR A 710 -25.38 -42.54 -28.84
CA TYR A 710 -24.01 -42.04 -28.77
C TYR A 710 -23.84 -40.73 -29.54
N ILE A 711 -24.44 -40.65 -30.74
CA ILE A 711 -24.46 -39.40 -31.52
C ILE A 711 -25.08 -38.28 -30.69
N TYR A 712 -26.20 -38.56 -30.02
CA TYR A 712 -26.80 -37.61 -29.09
C TYR A 712 -25.83 -37.18 -27.98
N VAL A 713 -25.23 -38.12 -27.23
CA VAL A 713 -24.31 -37.77 -26.14
C VAL A 713 -23.06 -37.03 -26.61
N GLY A 714 -22.53 -37.35 -27.78
CA GLY A 714 -21.39 -36.64 -28.36
C GLY A 714 -21.70 -35.21 -28.84
N VAL A 715 -22.98 -34.90 -29.08
CA VAL A 715 -23.47 -33.59 -29.52
C VAL A 715 -24.25 -32.85 -28.41
N ALA A 716 -24.52 -33.54 -27.29
CA ALA A 716 -25.28 -33.02 -26.16
C ALA A 716 -24.64 -31.77 -25.54
N ASP A 717 -23.31 -31.64 -25.64
CA ASP A 717 -22.58 -30.46 -25.18
C ASP A 717 -23.00 -29.18 -25.90
N SER A 718 -23.36 -29.30 -27.19
CA SER A 718 -23.78 -28.22 -28.07
C SER A 718 -25.29 -27.97 -27.95
N LEU A 719 -26.08 -29.04 -27.80
CA LEU A 719 -27.54 -28.96 -27.64
C LEU A 719 -27.93 -28.33 -26.30
N LEU A 720 -27.22 -28.67 -25.22
CA LEU A 720 -27.46 -28.15 -23.87
C LEU A 720 -26.57 -26.93 -23.54
N ALA A 721 -25.97 -26.30 -24.57
CA ALA A 721 -25.11 -25.13 -24.40
C ALA A 721 -25.91 -23.88 -24.00
N LEU A 722 -25.43 -23.13 -23.01
CA LEU A 722 -25.96 -21.82 -22.62
C LEU A 722 -25.63 -20.78 -23.70
N GLY A 723 -26.56 -20.65 -24.65
CA GLY A 723 -26.50 -19.64 -25.70
C GLY A 723 -26.57 -18.21 -25.20
N ILE A 724 -26.45 -17.27 -26.12
CA ILE A 724 -26.27 -15.84 -25.86
C ILE A 724 -27.37 -15.29 -24.92
N PHE A 725 -28.63 -15.71 -25.12
CA PHE A 725 -29.77 -15.27 -24.31
C PHE A 725 -29.77 -15.78 -22.86
N ARG A 726 -29.06 -16.87 -22.56
CA ARG A 726 -28.94 -17.42 -21.19
C ARG A 726 -27.60 -17.03 -20.55
N GLY A 727 -26.51 -17.18 -21.31
CA GLY A 727 -25.14 -16.99 -20.83
C GLY A 727 -24.76 -15.53 -20.56
N LEU A 728 -25.12 -14.59 -21.45
CA LEU A 728 -24.78 -13.17 -21.23
C LEU A 728 -25.50 -12.56 -20.03
N PRO A 729 -26.83 -12.76 -19.82
CA PRO A 729 -27.49 -12.28 -18.61
C PRO A 729 -26.91 -12.87 -17.33
N LEU A 730 -26.50 -14.15 -17.35
CA LEU A 730 -25.85 -14.79 -16.20
C LEU A 730 -24.54 -14.07 -15.84
N VAL A 731 -23.65 -13.86 -16.81
CA VAL A 731 -22.38 -13.13 -16.57
C VAL A 731 -22.63 -11.68 -16.16
N HIS A 732 -23.60 -11.00 -16.78
CA HIS A 732 -23.95 -9.62 -16.46
C HIS A 732 -24.45 -9.45 -15.01
N SER A 733 -25.33 -10.36 -14.58
CA SER A 733 -25.89 -10.34 -13.23
C SER A 733 -24.83 -10.66 -12.17
N LEU A 734 -23.90 -11.58 -12.43
CA LEU A 734 -22.76 -11.86 -11.54
C LEU A 734 -21.85 -10.63 -11.33
N ILE A 735 -21.56 -9.87 -12.39
CA ILE A 735 -20.78 -8.62 -12.27
C ILE A 735 -21.58 -7.55 -11.52
N SER A 736 -22.91 -7.54 -11.67
CA SER A 736 -23.79 -6.63 -10.92
C SER A 736 -23.83 -6.97 -9.43
N VAL A 737 -23.83 -8.26 -9.09
CA VAL A 737 -23.67 -8.76 -7.72
C VAL A 737 -22.34 -8.25 -7.13
N SER A 738 -21.24 -8.32 -7.89
CA SER A 738 -19.94 -7.75 -7.46
C SER A 738 -20.01 -6.24 -7.16
N LYS A 739 -20.69 -5.45 -8.00
CA LYS A 739 -20.91 -4.01 -7.74
C LYS A 739 -21.61 -3.78 -6.40
N VAL A 740 -22.68 -4.55 -6.13
CA VAL A 740 -23.48 -4.41 -4.91
C VAL A 740 -22.69 -4.83 -3.67
N LEU A 741 -21.95 -5.95 -3.74
CA LEU A 741 -21.09 -6.44 -2.66
C LEU A 741 -19.99 -5.43 -2.32
N HIS A 742 -19.30 -4.90 -3.32
CA HIS A 742 -18.25 -3.89 -3.13
C HIS A 742 -18.78 -2.61 -2.47
N ARG A 743 -19.95 -2.11 -2.90
CA ARG A 743 -20.58 -0.93 -2.29
C ARG A 743 -20.96 -1.18 -0.84
N LYS A 744 -21.63 -2.31 -0.55
CA LYS A 744 -22.00 -2.68 0.83
C LYS A 744 -20.77 -2.81 1.73
N MET A 745 -19.71 -3.42 1.23
CA MET A 745 -18.45 -3.57 1.97
C MET A 745 -17.79 -2.22 2.24
N LEU A 746 -17.70 -1.34 1.24
CA LEU A 746 -17.14 0.01 1.41
C LEU A 746 -17.93 0.82 2.44
N HIS A 747 -19.26 0.79 2.34
CA HIS A 747 -20.15 1.47 3.25
C HIS A 747 -19.99 0.95 4.70
N ALA A 748 -20.03 -0.37 4.90
CA ALA A 748 -19.86 -1.00 6.21
C ALA A 748 -18.52 -0.63 6.84
N ILE A 749 -17.42 -0.66 6.06
CA ILE A 749 -16.09 -0.28 6.56
C ILE A 749 -16.06 1.19 6.97
N LEU A 750 -16.50 2.12 6.11
CA LEU A 750 -16.46 3.55 6.43
C LEU A 750 -17.26 3.91 7.70
N HIS A 751 -18.32 3.16 8.00
CA HIS A 751 -19.19 3.36 9.17
C HIS A 751 -18.91 2.42 10.36
N ALA A 752 -17.95 1.51 10.29
CA ALA A 752 -17.55 0.65 11.41
C ALA A 752 -16.86 1.48 12.51
N PRO A 753 -16.92 1.12 13.81
CA PRO A 753 -16.31 1.89 14.89
C PRO A 753 -14.77 1.92 14.83
N MET A 754 -14.15 2.94 15.42
CA MET A 754 -12.68 3.08 15.41
C MET A 754 -11.96 1.96 16.16
N SER A 755 -12.60 1.35 17.17
CA SER A 755 -12.04 0.20 17.90
C SER A 755 -11.68 -0.94 16.95
N THR A 756 -12.52 -1.22 15.96
CA THR A 756 -12.28 -2.22 14.92
C THR A 756 -11.10 -1.86 14.01
N PHE A 757 -10.89 -0.57 13.72
CA PHE A 757 -9.75 -0.12 12.92
C PHE A 757 -8.43 -0.13 13.68
N ASN A 758 -8.48 0.05 15.00
CA ASN A 758 -7.30 -0.03 15.86
C ASN A 758 -6.83 -1.48 16.01
N THR A 759 -7.73 -2.46 15.93
CA THR A 759 -7.39 -3.89 15.96
C THR A 759 -6.97 -4.43 14.59
N MET A 760 -7.59 -3.96 13.50
CA MET A 760 -7.31 -4.46 12.16
C MET A 760 -6.18 -3.70 11.46
N ARG A 761 -5.21 -4.43 10.90
CA ARG A 761 -4.15 -3.83 10.08
C ARG A 761 -4.70 -3.28 8.76
N ALA A 762 -4.26 -2.08 8.34
CA ALA A 762 -4.67 -1.46 7.08
C ALA A 762 -4.43 -2.36 5.85
N GLY A 763 -3.34 -3.13 5.84
CA GLY A 763 -3.02 -4.09 4.78
C GLY A 763 -4.06 -5.21 4.64
N ARG A 764 -4.67 -5.67 5.75
CA ARG A 764 -5.74 -6.69 5.71
C ARG A 764 -6.97 -6.15 4.98
N ILE A 765 -7.35 -4.91 5.25
CA ILE A 765 -8.47 -4.22 4.60
C ILE A 765 -8.17 -4.00 3.11
N LEU A 766 -6.97 -3.49 2.79
CA LEU A 766 -6.55 -3.24 1.40
C LEU A 766 -6.48 -4.53 0.56
N ASN A 767 -6.08 -5.65 1.16
CA ASN A 767 -6.08 -6.96 0.50
C ASN A 767 -7.50 -7.40 0.08
N ARG A 768 -8.55 -7.04 0.85
CA ARG A 768 -9.95 -7.30 0.47
C ARG A 768 -10.37 -6.49 -0.75
N PHE A 769 -10.01 -5.21 -0.78
CA PHE A 769 -10.34 -4.29 -1.89
C PHE A 769 -9.53 -4.54 -3.16
N SER A 770 -8.33 -5.11 -3.05
CA SER A 770 -7.47 -5.44 -4.17
C SER A 770 -7.75 -6.85 -4.68
N LYS A 771 -7.41 -7.89 -3.91
CA LYS A 771 -7.42 -9.28 -4.39
C LYS A 771 -8.79 -9.93 -4.34
N ASP A 772 -9.48 -9.89 -3.20
CA ASP A 772 -10.74 -10.62 -3.05
C ASP A 772 -11.85 -10.01 -3.93
N THR A 773 -11.85 -8.68 -4.09
CA THR A 773 -12.71 -7.98 -5.05
C THR A 773 -12.32 -8.30 -6.50
N ALA A 774 -11.04 -8.36 -6.85
CA ALA A 774 -10.60 -8.73 -8.20
C ALA A 774 -10.99 -10.17 -8.56
N ILE A 775 -10.91 -11.11 -7.61
CA ILE A 775 -11.38 -12.49 -7.81
C ILE A 775 -12.88 -12.52 -8.15
N LEU A 776 -13.67 -11.75 -7.41
CA LEU A 776 -15.12 -11.60 -7.60
C LEU A 776 -15.48 -10.99 -8.97
N ASP A 777 -14.66 -10.07 -9.47
CA ASP A 777 -14.86 -9.39 -10.76
C ASP A 777 -14.40 -10.20 -11.98
N ASP A 778 -13.23 -10.84 -11.88
CA ASP A 778 -12.51 -11.37 -13.05
C ASP A 778 -12.68 -12.87 -13.25
N ILE A 779 -12.58 -13.65 -12.17
CA ILE A 779 -12.46 -15.11 -12.26
C ILE A 779 -13.79 -15.77 -11.93
N LEU A 780 -14.41 -15.36 -10.82
CA LEU A 780 -15.63 -15.99 -10.31
C LEU A 780 -16.79 -16.04 -11.32
N PRO A 781 -17.10 -14.97 -12.10
CA PRO A 781 -18.25 -15.01 -13.00
C PRO A 781 -18.13 -16.08 -14.08
N LEU A 782 -16.92 -16.31 -14.60
CA LEU A 782 -16.68 -17.33 -15.61
C LEU A 782 -16.57 -18.73 -15.01
N SER A 783 -15.95 -18.89 -13.83
CA SER A 783 -15.91 -20.19 -13.16
C SER A 783 -17.32 -20.69 -12.80
N ILE A 784 -18.23 -19.79 -12.36
CA ILE A 784 -19.63 -20.13 -12.12
C ILE A 784 -20.36 -20.49 -13.42
N PHE A 785 -20.10 -19.74 -14.50
CA PHE A 785 -20.66 -20.04 -15.82
C PHE A 785 -20.23 -21.42 -16.32
N ASP A 786 -18.92 -21.72 -16.32
CA ASP A 786 -18.40 -23.02 -16.76
C ASP A 786 -18.92 -24.15 -15.86
N PHE A 787 -18.97 -23.95 -14.54
CA PHE A 787 -19.53 -24.94 -13.61
C PHE A 787 -21.02 -25.22 -13.89
N THR A 788 -21.82 -24.17 -14.07
CA THR A 788 -23.26 -24.31 -14.36
C THR A 788 -23.45 -24.99 -15.71
N GLN A 789 -22.67 -24.61 -16.72
CA GLN A 789 -22.71 -25.24 -18.04
C GLN A 789 -22.41 -26.75 -17.97
N LEU A 790 -21.35 -27.14 -17.27
CA LEU A 790 -20.93 -28.55 -17.17
C LEU A 790 -21.93 -29.38 -16.38
N VAL A 791 -22.44 -28.86 -15.27
CA VAL A 791 -23.45 -29.54 -14.46
C VAL A 791 -24.73 -29.76 -15.28
N LEU A 792 -25.19 -28.76 -16.03
CA LEU A 792 -26.36 -28.89 -16.90
C LEU A 792 -26.14 -29.93 -18.01
N ILE A 793 -24.95 -29.95 -18.65
CA ILE A 793 -24.63 -30.96 -19.68
C ILE A 793 -24.66 -32.37 -19.07
N VAL A 794 -24.03 -32.59 -17.91
CA VAL A 794 -23.96 -33.91 -17.28
C VAL A 794 -25.34 -34.39 -16.82
N ILE A 795 -26.11 -33.52 -16.14
CA ILE A 795 -27.47 -33.85 -15.70
C ILE A 795 -28.37 -34.10 -16.92
N GLY A 796 -28.29 -33.27 -17.96
CA GLY A 796 -29.09 -33.42 -19.17
C GLY A 796 -28.77 -34.70 -19.93
N ALA A 797 -27.48 -35.01 -20.12
CA ALA A 797 -27.06 -36.25 -20.77
C ALA A 797 -27.52 -37.49 -19.99
N ILE A 798 -27.34 -37.52 -18.67
CA ILE A 798 -27.75 -38.65 -17.83
C ILE A 798 -29.28 -38.80 -17.82
N THR A 799 -30.03 -37.71 -17.69
CA THR A 799 -31.51 -37.75 -17.65
C THR A 799 -32.11 -38.26 -18.96
N VAL A 800 -31.65 -37.76 -20.11
CA VAL A 800 -32.15 -38.21 -21.42
C VAL A 800 -31.83 -39.68 -21.68
N VAL A 801 -30.63 -40.13 -21.32
CA VAL A 801 -30.23 -41.54 -21.44
C VAL A 801 -31.04 -42.43 -20.49
N SER A 802 -31.25 -41.99 -19.25
CA SER A 802 -31.98 -42.74 -18.22
C SER A 802 -33.47 -42.88 -18.50
N LEU A 803 -34.10 -41.89 -19.12
CA LEU A 803 -35.52 -41.95 -19.52
C LEU A 803 -35.76 -43.01 -20.60
N LEU A 804 -34.74 -43.29 -21.42
CA LEU A 804 -34.84 -44.23 -22.54
C LEU A 804 -34.40 -45.64 -22.15
N GLU A 805 -33.38 -45.77 -21.29
CA GLU A 805 -32.92 -47.03 -20.69
C GLU A 805 -32.72 -46.91 -19.18
N PRO A 806 -33.72 -47.30 -18.36
CA PRO A 806 -33.68 -47.13 -16.90
C PRO A 806 -32.51 -47.81 -16.18
N TYR A 807 -31.95 -48.88 -16.75
CA TYR A 807 -30.84 -49.63 -16.15
C TYR A 807 -29.52 -48.84 -16.09
N ILE A 808 -29.32 -47.88 -17.01
CA ILE A 808 -28.12 -47.03 -17.02
C ILE A 808 -28.12 -46.11 -15.79
N PHE A 809 -29.30 -45.63 -15.37
CA PHE A 809 -29.44 -44.82 -14.17
C PHE A 809 -28.91 -45.57 -12.94
N LEU A 810 -29.35 -46.83 -12.75
CA LEU A 810 -28.93 -47.66 -11.62
C LEU A 810 -27.41 -47.89 -11.59
N ALA A 811 -26.77 -48.02 -12.76
CA ALA A 811 -25.32 -48.17 -12.87
C ALA A 811 -24.54 -46.89 -12.55
N THR A 812 -25.09 -45.70 -12.82
CA THR A 812 -24.42 -44.41 -12.58
C THR A 812 -24.49 -43.90 -11.14
N VAL A 813 -25.56 -44.24 -10.40
CA VAL A 813 -25.76 -43.84 -8.99
C VAL A 813 -24.56 -44.15 -8.07
N PRO A 814 -23.98 -45.38 -8.03
CA PRO A 814 -22.87 -45.67 -7.12
C PRO A 814 -21.62 -44.85 -7.42
N VAL A 815 -21.38 -44.52 -8.70
CA VAL A 815 -20.25 -43.69 -9.10
C VAL A 815 -20.44 -42.24 -8.65
N ILE A 816 -21.64 -41.68 -8.87
CA ILE A 816 -21.98 -40.33 -8.41
C ILE A 816 -21.87 -40.26 -6.88
N ALA A 817 -22.36 -41.27 -6.15
CA ALA A 817 -22.24 -41.35 -4.70
C ALA A 817 -20.77 -41.39 -4.25
N ALA A 818 -19.94 -42.22 -4.90
CA ALA A 818 -18.50 -42.29 -4.61
C ALA A 818 -17.81 -40.93 -4.81
N PHE A 819 -18.14 -40.20 -5.88
CA PHE A 819 -17.59 -38.86 -6.12
C PHE A 819 -18.05 -37.83 -5.09
N ILE A 820 -19.32 -37.84 -4.68
CA ILE A 820 -19.83 -36.91 -3.67
C ILE A 820 -19.15 -37.17 -2.31
N LEU A 821 -18.99 -38.44 -1.92
CA LEU A 821 -18.32 -38.82 -0.67
C LEU A 821 -16.84 -38.40 -0.68
N LEU A 822 -16.11 -38.74 -1.75
CA LEU A 822 -14.71 -38.38 -1.88
C LEU A 822 -14.51 -36.85 -1.92
N ARG A 823 -15.40 -36.13 -2.61
CA ARG A 823 -15.40 -34.66 -2.63
C ARG A 823 -15.62 -34.08 -1.24
N SER A 824 -16.59 -34.58 -0.49
CA SER A 824 -16.88 -34.11 0.87
C SER A 824 -15.66 -34.29 1.79
N TYR A 825 -15.02 -35.46 1.71
CA TYR A 825 -13.79 -35.76 2.45
C TYR A 825 -12.64 -34.81 2.07
N PHE A 826 -12.39 -34.64 0.77
CA PHE A 826 -11.31 -33.77 0.28
C PHE A 826 -11.52 -32.30 0.65
N LEU A 827 -12.76 -31.78 0.53
CA LEU A 827 -13.04 -30.38 0.78
C LEU A 827 -12.77 -29.97 2.21
N HIS A 828 -13.05 -30.82 3.20
CA HIS A 828 -12.78 -30.52 4.60
C HIS A 828 -11.30 -30.16 4.83
N THR A 829 -10.39 -31.00 4.34
CA THR A 829 -8.93 -30.78 4.47
C THR A 829 -8.43 -29.67 3.55
N SER A 830 -8.89 -29.64 2.29
CA SER A 830 -8.50 -28.63 1.29
C SER A 830 -8.91 -27.22 1.71
N GLN A 831 -10.03 -27.09 2.44
CA GLN A 831 -10.51 -25.82 2.99
C GLN A 831 -9.53 -25.21 3.98
N GLN A 832 -9.19 -25.97 5.01
CA GLN A 832 -8.25 -25.58 6.06
C GLN A 832 -6.86 -25.29 5.49
N LEU A 833 -6.38 -26.15 4.60
CA LEU A 833 -5.02 -26.02 4.07
C LEU A 833 -4.85 -24.80 3.16
N LYS A 834 -5.88 -24.45 2.39
CA LYS A 834 -5.89 -23.24 1.57
C LYS A 834 -6.01 -21.97 2.42
N GLN A 835 -6.63 -22.05 3.59
CA GLN A 835 -6.65 -20.95 4.56
C GLN A 835 -5.25 -20.70 5.12
N LEU A 836 -4.55 -21.76 5.58
CA LEU A 836 -3.17 -21.70 6.01
C LEU A 836 -2.24 -21.11 4.93
N GLU A 837 -2.44 -21.49 3.67
CA GLU A 837 -1.70 -20.89 2.54
C GLU A 837 -1.97 -19.38 2.38
N SER A 838 -3.23 -18.96 2.57
CA SER A 838 -3.58 -17.54 2.47
C SER A 838 -3.02 -16.72 3.64
N GLU A 839 -3.01 -17.27 4.85
CA GLU A 839 -2.46 -16.65 6.06
C GLU A 839 -0.93 -16.55 5.96
N ALA A 840 -0.28 -17.64 5.53
CA ALA A 840 1.17 -17.68 5.29
C ALA A 840 1.68 -16.69 4.25
N ARG A 841 0.82 -16.15 3.39
CA ARG A 841 1.19 -15.13 2.40
C ARG A 841 1.37 -13.74 3.03
N SER A 842 0.67 -13.45 4.14
CA SER A 842 0.67 -12.12 4.78
C SER A 842 2.07 -11.68 5.28
N PRO A 843 2.85 -12.53 5.98
CA PRO A 843 4.19 -12.19 6.43
C PRO A 843 5.15 -11.76 5.31
N ILE A 844 5.03 -12.36 4.12
CA ILE A 844 5.89 -12.04 2.96
C ILE A 844 5.73 -10.57 2.56
N PHE A 845 4.48 -10.09 2.45
CA PHE A 845 4.21 -8.70 2.08
C PHE A 845 4.53 -7.73 3.21
N ALA A 846 4.21 -8.08 4.46
CA ALA A 846 4.52 -7.25 5.60
C ALA A 846 6.05 -7.04 5.73
N HIS A 847 6.83 -8.11 5.61
CA HIS A 847 8.29 -8.05 5.62
C HIS A 847 8.87 -7.22 4.45
N LEU A 848 8.28 -7.33 3.25
CA LEU A 848 8.71 -6.53 2.10
C LEU A 848 8.45 -5.03 2.33
N ILE A 849 7.27 -4.67 2.84
CA ILE A 849 6.91 -3.27 3.11
C ILE A 849 7.79 -2.68 4.21
N THR A 850 8.06 -3.42 5.29
CA THR A 850 8.92 -2.95 6.38
C THR A 850 10.37 -2.78 5.92
N SER A 851 10.87 -3.69 5.08
CA SER A 851 12.19 -3.58 4.47
C SER A 851 12.31 -2.34 3.57
N LEU A 852 11.30 -2.07 2.73
CA LEU A 852 11.29 -0.87 1.87
C LEU A 852 11.21 0.44 2.67
N LYS A 853 10.36 0.50 3.71
CA LYS A 853 10.25 1.68 4.59
C LYS A 853 11.54 1.95 5.37
N GLY A 854 12.25 0.90 5.77
CA GLY A 854 13.47 0.97 6.59
C GLY A 854 14.78 0.94 5.80
N LEU A 855 14.74 0.97 4.46
CA LEU A 855 15.87 0.59 3.60
C LEU A 855 17.19 1.30 3.93
N TRP A 856 17.15 2.62 4.14
CA TRP A 856 18.32 3.43 4.52
C TRP A 856 18.95 2.94 5.83
N THR A 857 18.14 2.59 6.82
CA THR A 857 18.65 2.08 8.10
C THR A 857 19.23 0.67 7.96
N LEU A 858 18.62 -0.21 7.16
CA LEU A 858 19.16 -1.56 6.90
C LEU A 858 20.55 -1.49 6.27
N ARG A 859 20.73 -0.58 5.30
CA ARG A 859 22.01 -0.34 4.62
C ARG A 859 23.04 0.29 5.56
N ALA A 860 22.66 1.30 6.33
CA ALA A 860 23.54 1.94 7.30
C ALA A 860 24.07 0.95 8.36
N PHE A 861 23.23 0.02 8.84
CA PHE A 861 23.64 -1.00 9.81
C PHE A 861 24.34 -2.23 9.19
N GLY A 862 24.28 -2.39 7.87
CA GLY A 862 24.82 -3.55 7.15
C GLY A 862 24.14 -4.86 7.53
N ARG A 863 22.80 -4.85 7.65
CA ARG A 863 21.99 -6.00 8.12
C ARG A 863 21.13 -6.64 7.02
N GLN A 864 21.52 -6.50 5.75
CA GLN A 864 20.83 -7.16 4.63
C GLN A 864 20.77 -8.69 4.77
N PRO A 865 21.86 -9.41 5.13
CA PRO A 865 21.80 -10.87 5.26
C PRO A 865 20.82 -11.36 6.33
N TYR A 866 20.68 -10.60 7.42
CA TYR A 866 19.70 -10.89 8.47
C TYR A 866 18.27 -10.82 7.92
N PHE A 867 17.94 -9.77 7.16
CA PHE A 867 16.61 -9.63 6.54
C PHE A 867 16.38 -10.63 5.40
N GLU A 868 17.41 -11.00 4.63
CA GLU A 868 17.31 -12.02 3.59
C GLU A 868 16.96 -13.40 4.17
N THR A 869 17.66 -13.82 5.23
CA THR A 869 17.36 -15.09 5.92
C THR A 869 15.96 -15.09 6.53
N LEU A 870 15.54 -13.96 7.13
CA LEU A 870 14.19 -13.79 7.65
C LEU A 870 13.12 -13.88 6.55
N PHE A 871 13.38 -13.27 5.39
CA PHE A 871 12.51 -13.35 4.22
C PHE A 871 12.40 -14.78 3.68
N HIS A 872 13.52 -15.51 3.62
CA HIS A 872 13.53 -16.92 3.22
C HIS A 872 12.71 -17.80 4.16
N LYS A 873 12.76 -17.57 5.48
CA LYS A 873 11.90 -18.28 6.45
C LYS A 873 10.41 -18.05 6.14
N ALA A 874 10.01 -16.81 5.88
CA ALA A 874 8.63 -16.49 5.52
C ALA A 874 8.18 -17.17 4.20
N LEU A 875 9.07 -17.22 3.20
CA LEU A 875 8.82 -17.94 1.94
C LEU A 875 8.71 -19.47 2.15
N ASN A 876 9.56 -20.05 2.98
CA ASN A 876 9.52 -21.48 3.29
C ASN A 876 8.19 -21.88 3.95
N LEU A 877 7.68 -21.07 4.88
CA LEU A 877 6.39 -21.28 5.51
C LEU A 877 5.24 -21.25 4.48
N HIS A 878 5.23 -20.28 3.57
CA HIS A 878 4.22 -20.22 2.49
C HIS A 878 4.32 -21.40 1.52
N THR A 879 5.53 -21.71 1.06
CA THR A 879 5.76 -22.78 0.07
C THR A 879 5.45 -24.15 0.64
N ALA A 880 5.74 -24.42 1.91
CA ALA A 880 5.36 -25.66 2.58
C ALA A 880 3.84 -25.88 2.58
N ASN A 881 3.07 -24.86 2.99
CA ASN A 881 1.61 -24.90 2.99
C ASN A 881 1.02 -25.04 1.57
N TRP A 882 1.56 -24.28 0.61
CA TRP A 882 1.13 -24.33 -0.78
C TRP A 882 1.44 -25.69 -1.43
N PHE A 883 2.61 -26.25 -1.18
CA PHE A 883 3.00 -27.56 -1.71
C PHE A 883 2.12 -28.68 -1.16
N LEU A 884 1.80 -28.65 0.14
CA LEU A 884 0.87 -29.60 0.75
C LEU A 884 -0.53 -29.49 0.11
N TYR A 885 -1.00 -28.27 -0.16
CA TYR A 885 -2.27 -28.03 -0.86
C TYR A 885 -2.26 -28.60 -2.28
N LEU A 886 -1.20 -28.33 -3.04
CA LEU A 886 -1.10 -28.82 -4.41
C LEU A 886 -1.02 -30.35 -4.46
N SER A 887 -0.29 -30.96 -3.53
CA SER A 887 -0.14 -32.42 -3.44
C SER A 887 -1.47 -33.10 -3.10
N THR A 888 -2.23 -32.55 -2.14
CA THR A 888 -3.57 -33.06 -1.81
C THR A 888 -4.56 -32.91 -2.97
N LEU A 889 -4.50 -31.79 -3.72
CA LEU A 889 -5.32 -31.61 -4.93
C LEU A 889 -4.96 -32.65 -6.01
N ARG A 890 -3.67 -32.94 -6.23
CA ARG A 890 -3.23 -33.97 -7.18
C ARG A 890 -3.65 -35.38 -6.76
N TRP A 891 -3.55 -35.70 -5.48
CA TRP A 891 -4.07 -36.96 -4.92
C TRP A 891 -5.57 -37.11 -5.19
N PHE A 892 -6.36 -36.05 -4.99
CA PHE A 892 -7.80 -36.07 -5.27
C PHE A 892 -8.10 -36.28 -6.76
N GLN A 893 -7.38 -35.59 -7.64
CA GLN A 893 -7.53 -35.77 -9.09
C GLN A 893 -7.20 -37.20 -9.54
N MET A 894 -6.09 -37.75 -9.04
CA MET A 894 -5.67 -39.12 -9.37
C MET A 894 -6.65 -40.15 -8.80
N THR A 895 -7.16 -39.98 -7.59
CA THR A 895 -8.13 -40.92 -6.99
C THR A 895 -9.47 -40.93 -7.73
N ILE A 896 -9.94 -39.78 -8.23
CA ILE A 896 -11.10 -39.73 -9.13
C ILE A 896 -10.87 -40.53 -10.41
N GLU A 897 -9.70 -40.38 -11.04
CA GLU A 897 -9.36 -41.14 -12.24
C GLU A 897 -9.27 -42.64 -11.96
N MET A 898 -8.66 -43.02 -10.83
CA MET A 898 -8.55 -44.42 -10.42
C MET A 898 -9.93 -45.05 -10.17
N ILE A 899 -10.84 -44.36 -9.47
CA ILE A 899 -12.23 -44.83 -9.26
C ILE A 899 -12.93 -45.02 -10.61
N PHE A 900 -12.73 -44.08 -11.53
CA PHE A 900 -13.29 -44.21 -12.87
C PHE A 900 -12.73 -45.42 -13.63
N VAL A 901 -11.40 -45.62 -13.62
CA VAL A 901 -10.77 -46.76 -14.30
C VAL A 901 -11.25 -48.08 -13.71
N ILE A 902 -11.37 -48.19 -12.38
CA ILE A 902 -11.91 -49.39 -11.70
C ILE A 902 -13.36 -49.64 -12.10
N PHE A 903 -14.19 -48.60 -12.13
CA PHE A 903 -15.56 -48.71 -12.59
C PHE A 903 -15.62 -49.15 -14.07
N PHE A 904 -14.79 -48.55 -14.92
CA PHE A 904 -14.73 -48.85 -16.34
C PHE A 904 -14.29 -50.29 -16.61
N THR A 905 -13.27 -50.79 -15.92
CA THR A 905 -12.83 -52.19 -16.06
C THR A 905 -13.90 -53.16 -15.57
N ALA A 906 -14.52 -52.91 -14.41
CA ALA A 906 -15.61 -53.73 -13.88
C ALA A 906 -16.78 -53.81 -14.87
N VAL A 907 -17.26 -52.67 -15.38
CA VAL A 907 -18.35 -52.64 -16.38
C VAL A 907 -17.94 -53.34 -17.67
N SER A 908 -16.69 -53.19 -18.13
CA SER A 908 -16.17 -53.87 -19.32
C SER A 908 -16.14 -55.39 -19.16
N PHE A 909 -15.65 -55.90 -18.03
CA PHE A 909 -15.59 -57.34 -17.77
C PHE A 909 -17.00 -57.94 -17.57
N ILE A 910 -17.89 -57.27 -16.84
CA ILE A 910 -19.29 -57.69 -16.69
C ILE A 910 -19.99 -57.70 -18.06
N SER A 911 -19.73 -56.69 -18.89
CA SER A 911 -20.23 -56.61 -20.27
C SER A 911 -19.80 -57.80 -21.11
N ILE A 912 -18.51 -58.13 -21.09
CA ILE A 912 -17.96 -59.26 -21.85
C ILE A 912 -18.51 -60.59 -21.30
N ALA A 913 -18.60 -60.76 -19.98
CA ALA A 913 -19.11 -61.97 -19.33
C ALA A 913 -20.61 -62.22 -19.59
N THR A 914 -21.41 -61.16 -19.71
CA THR A 914 -22.87 -61.23 -19.94
C THR A 914 -23.22 -61.33 -21.44
N SER A 915 -22.23 -61.44 -22.33
CA SER A 915 -22.41 -61.40 -23.81
C SER A 915 -23.11 -62.62 -24.44
N GLY A 916 -23.80 -63.45 -23.64
CA GLY A 916 -24.55 -64.61 -24.10
C GLY A 916 -25.85 -64.30 -24.89
N ALA A 917 -26.47 -63.13 -24.72
CA ALA A 917 -27.80 -62.87 -25.31
C ALA A 917 -28.02 -61.47 -25.94
N GLY A 918 -27.02 -60.57 -25.95
CA GLY A 918 -27.19 -59.20 -26.46
C GLY A 918 -25.88 -58.53 -26.85
N LYS A 919 -25.19 -59.11 -27.84
CA LYS A 919 -23.76 -58.91 -28.18
C LYS A 919 -23.30 -57.49 -28.54
N GLU A 920 -24.20 -56.55 -28.83
CA GLU A 920 -23.81 -55.19 -29.29
C GLU A 920 -24.18 -54.06 -28.31
N LYS A 921 -25.13 -54.31 -27.40
CA LYS A 921 -25.71 -53.24 -26.54
C LYS A 921 -24.74 -52.79 -25.46
N VAL A 922 -24.05 -53.74 -24.82
CA VAL A 922 -23.29 -53.45 -23.60
C VAL A 922 -21.99 -52.70 -23.87
N GLY A 923 -21.33 -52.96 -25.01
CA GLY A 923 -20.16 -52.19 -25.44
C GLY A 923 -20.47 -50.72 -25.74
N ILE A 924 -21.67 -50.44 -26.28
CA ILE A 924 -22.10 -49.07 -26.59
C ILE A 924 -22.42 -48.32 -25.29
N VAL A 925 -23.11 -48.96 -24.33
CA VAL A 925 -23.36 -48.38 -22.99
C VAL A 925 -22.07 -48.04 -22.26
N LEU A 926 -21.03 -48.87 -22.38
CA LEU A 926 -19.71 -48.60 -21.80
C LEU A 926 -19.03 -47.37 -22.42
N THR A 927 -19.06 -47.22 -23.75
CA THR A 927 -18.50 -46.04 -24.42
C THR A 927 -19.28 -44.75 -24.13
N LEU A 928 -20.60 -44.87 -23.93
CA LEU A 928 -21.47 -43.78 -23.50
C LEU A 928 -21.09 -43.28 -22.10
N ALA A 929 -20.87 -44.22 -21.17
CA ALA A 929 -20.43 -43.93 -19.82
C ALA A 929 -19.05 -43.26 -19.79
N MET A 930 -18.13 -43.65 -20.69
CA MET A 930 -16.80 -43.03 -20.81
C MET A 930 -16.88 -41.54 -21.18
N ASN A 931 -17.73 -41.18 -22.14
CA ASN A 931 -17.89 -39.79 -22.57
C ASN A 931 -18.53 -38.91 -21.49
N ILE A 932 -19.57 -39.43 -20.82
CA ILE A 932 -20.24 -38.74 -19.70
C ILE A 932 -19.29 -38.59 -18.51
N MET A 933 -18.40 -39.55 -18.30
CA MET A 933 -17.43 -39.44 -17.22
C MET A 933 -16.41 -38.33 -17.45
N ASN A 934 -15.86 -38.21 -18.66
CA ASN A 934 -14.86 -37.17 -18.95
C ASN A 934 -15.43 -35.76 -18.70
N THR A 935 -16.70 -35.53 -19.03
CA THR A 935 -17.39 -34.26 -18.74
C THR A 935 -17.70 -34.11 -17.25
N LEU A 936 -18.06 -35.19 -16.55
CA LEU A 936 -18.27 -35.20 -15.10
C LEU A 936 -16.96 -34.92 -14.33
N GLN A 937 -15.83 -35.50 -14.71
CA GLN A 937 -14.53 -35.23 -14.10
C GLN A 937 -14.18 -33.73 -14.21
N TRP A 938 -14.41 -33.14 -15.38
CA TRP A 938 -14.21 -31.72 -15.56
C TRP A 938 -15.20 -30.89 -14.73
N ALA A 939 -16.46 -31.30 -14.62
CA ALA A 939 -17.44 -30.64 -13.74
C ALA A 939 -17.02 -30.67 -12.26
N VAL A 940 -16.44 -31.77 -11.78
CA VAL A 940 -15.93 -31.89 -10.41
C VAL A 940 -14.73 -30.98 -10.17
N ASN A 941 -13.79 -30.89 -11.12
CA ASN A 941 -12.67 -29.95 -11.03
C ASN A 941 -13.18 -28.49 -10.98
N ALA A 942 -14.11 -28.13 -11.86
CA ALA A 942 -14.73 -26.81 -11.86
C ALA A 942 -15.49 -26.50 -10.54
N SER A 943 -16.09 -27.52 -9.91
CA SER A 943 -16.73 -27.37 -8.60
C SER A 943 -15.74 -26.98 -7.50
N ILE A 944 -14.54 -27.55 -7.50
CA ILE A 944 -13.48 -27.23 -6.53
C ILE A 944 -12.97 -25.81 -6.75
N ASP A 945 -12.79 -25.42 -8.02
CA ASP A 945 -12.38 -24.05 -8.37
C ASP A 945 -13.40 -23.03 -7.87
N VAL A 946 -14.70 -23.26 -8.11
CA VAL A 946 -15.78 -22.39 -7.60
C VAL A 946 -15.77 -22.32 -6.08
N ASP A 947 -15.63 -23.45 -5.38
CA ASP A 947 -15.58 -23.47 -3.91
C ASP A 947 -14.38 -22.70 -3.36
N SER A 948 -13.21 -22.88 -3.97
CA SER A 948 -11.99 -22.15 -3.59
C SER A 948 -12.16 -20.64 -3.78
N LEU A 949 -12.81 -20.19 -4.86
CA LEU A 949 -13.04 -18.78 -5.14
C LEU A 949 -14.13 -18.18 -4.24
N MET A 950 -15.16 -18.95 -3.88
CA MET A 950 -16.28 -18.53 -3.03
C MET A 950 -15.83 -18.12 -1.61
N ARG A 951 -14.69 -18.61 -1.13
CA ARG A 951 -14.09 -18.17 0.14
C ARG A 951 -13.73 -16.70 0.17
N SER A 952 -13.37 -16.13 -0.98
CA SER A 952 -13.13 -14.68 -1.09
C SER A 952 -14.41 -13.89 -0.82
N VAL A 953 -15.56 -14.42 -1.26
CA VAL A 953 -16.88 -13.84 -0.99
C VAL A 953 -17.27 -13.99 0.48
N SER A 954 -17.00 -15.15 1.11
CA SER A 954 -17.22 -15.34 2.55
C SER A 954 -16.48 -14.29 3.40
N ARG A 955 -15.21 -14.02 3.06
CA ARG A 955 -14.41 -12.98 3.69
C ARG A 955 -14.98 -11.57 3.46
N ILE A 956 -15.54 -11.28 2.29
CA ILE A 956 -16.23 -10.01 2.03
C ILE A 956 -17.48 -9.88 2.92
N PHE A 957 -18.25 -10.96 3.11
CA PHE A 957 -19.43 -10.92 3.99
C PHE A 957 -19.08 -10.61 5.44
N GLN A 958 -17.95 -11.12 5.96
CA GLN A 958 -17.48 -10.76 7.30
C GLN A 958 -17.28 -9.24 7.48
N PHE A 959 -16.80 -8.55 6.44
CA PHE A 959 -16.65 -7.09 6.47
C PHE A 959 -17.97 -6.35 6.30
N ILE A 960 -18.92 -6.92 5.56
CA ILE A 960 -20.28 -6.37 5.43
C ILE A 960 -21.04 -6.47 6.75
N ASP A 961 -20.79 -7.53 7.52
CA ASP A 961 -21.44 -7.81 8.80
C ASP A 961 -20.72 -7.15 10.00
N LEU A 962 -19.74 -6.26 9.74
CA LEU A 962 -19.10 -5.50 10.81
C LEU A 962 -20.14 -4.64 11.54
N PRO A 963 -20.01 -4.49 12.87
CA PRO A 963 -20.88 -3.62 13.63
C PRO A 963 -20.74 -2.18 13.12
N VAL A 964 -21.87 -1.50 12.96
CA VAL A 964 -21.92 -0.10 12.52
C VAL A 964 -21.95 0.81 13.75
N GLU A 965 -21.28 1.96 13.69
CA GLU A 965 -21.38 3.00 14.73
C GLU A 965 -22.86 3.35 14.97
N GLU A 966 -23.33 3.29 16.23
CA GLU A 966 -24.73 3.44 16.63
C GLU A 966 -25.44 4.60 15.92
N LEU A 967 -26.23 4.26 14.90
CA LEU A 967 -27.36 5.06 14.46
C LEU A 967 -28.45 4.79 15.48
N ILE A 968 -28.85 5.80 16.24
CA ILE A 968 -29.85 5.74 17.32
C ILE A 968 -30.96 4.71 17.03
N ASN A 969 -31.20 3.84 18.02
CA ASN A 969 -32.31 2.89 18.10
C ASN A 969 -33.63 3.47 17.55
N GLU A 970 -34.03 3.09 16.35
CA GLU A 970 -35.44 3.14 15.92
C GLU A 970 -36.26 1.96 16.47
N ASN A 971 -35.66 1.05 17.25
CA ASN A 971 -36.34 -0.15 17.75
C ASN A 971 -36.20 -0.33 19.27
N LYS A 972 -36.96 0.46 20.03
CA LYS A 972 -37.61 -0.02 21.27
C LYS A 972 -38.99 0.63 21.33
N ASN A 973 -39.98 -0.15 20.88
CA ASN A 973 -41.41 -0.17 21.24
C ASN A 973 -42.23 -0.68 20.04
N LYS A 974 -42.07 -1.97 19.72
CA LYS A 974 -43.11 -2.75 19.07
C LYS A 974 -43.71 -3.66 20.13
N GLU A 975 -44.72 -3.14 20.81
CA GLU A 975 -45.80 -3.82 21.53
C GLU A 975 -46.41 -2.78 22.47
N ASP A 976 -47.30 -1.94 21.94
CA ASP A 976 -48.61 -1.70 22.54
C ASP A 976 -49.51 -0.88 21.59
N GLN A 977 -50.63 -1.52 21.29
CA GLN A 977 -51.92 -1.14 20.72
C GLN A 977 -52.16 0.33 20.27
N LEU A 978 -52.45 0.46 18.98
CA LEU A 978 -53.49 1.30 18.35
C LEU A 978 -54.29 2.22 19.29
N SER A 979 -54.03 3.53 19.25
CA SER A 979 -54.99 4.62 18.97
C SER A 979 -54.41 5.98 19.35
N GLU A 980 -54.76 6.98 18.53
CA GLU A 980 -54.52 8.42 18.69
C GLU A 980 -53.06 8.92 18.64
N VAL A 981 -52.73 9.41 17.45
CA VAL A 981 -51.63 10.32 17.13
C VAL A 981 -51.76 11.60 17.97
N LEU A 982 -51.16 11.60 19.16
CA LEU A 982 -50.65 12.81 19.80
C LEU A 982 -49.15 12.84 19.57
N ILE A 983 -48.78 13.45 18.44
CA ILE A 983 -47.43 13.91 18.19
C ILE A 983 -47.13 14.95 19.29
N TYR A 984 -46.40 14.55 20.33
CA TYR A 984 -45.62 15.51 21.10
C TYR A 984 -44.48 15.96 20.17
N GLU A 985 -44.82 16.91 19.30
CA GLU A 985 -43.86 17.74 18.59
C GLU A 985 -43.11 18.52 19.67
N ASN A 986 -41.83 18.17 19.87
CA ASN A 986 -41.00 18.84 20.84
C ASN A 986 -40.77 20.28 20.34
N ASP A 987 -41.40 21.27 20.99
CA ASP A 987 -41.44 22.70 20.65
C ASP A 987 -40.06 23.42 20.60
N TYR A 988 -38.96 22.69 20.75
CA TYR A 988 -37.59 23.22 20.68
C TYR A 988 -36.97 23.19 19.27
N ILE A 989 -37.65 22.65 18.25
CA ILE A 989 -37.16 22.61 16.86
C ILE A 989 -37.50 23.92 16.12
N LYS A 990 -37.02 25.06 16.64
CA LYS A 990 -36.90 26.33 15.88
C LYS A 990 -35.58 27.06 16.11
N LYS A 991 -34.66 26.54 16.92
CA LYS A 991 -33.31 27.12 17.09
C LYS A 991 -32.29 26.29 16.31
N VAL A 992 -31.50 26.96 15.47
CA VAL A 992 -30.35 26.38 14.77
C VAL A 992 -29.38 25.85 15.83
N TRP A 993 -29.30 24.52 15.98
CA TRP A 993 -28.33 23.86 16.86
C TRP A 993 -27.07 23.52 16.07
N PRO A 994 -25.86 23.79 16.59
CA PRO A 994 -25.54 24.45 17.85
C PRO A 994 -25.67 26.00 17.78
N SER A 995 -26.10 26.63 18.88
CA SER A 995 -26.41 28.06 18.93
C SER A 995 -25.31 28.90 19.60
N GLY A 996 -24.86 28.49 20.79
CA GLY A 996 -23.83 29.17 21.59
C GLY A 996 -22.53 28.38 21.71
N GLY A 997 -22.58 27.05 21.65
CA GLY A 997 -21.41 26.20 21.78
C GLY A 997 -20.92 26.08 23.23
N GLN A 998 -21.84 26.15 24.20
CA GLN A 998 -21.56 25.83 25.60
C GLN A 998 -21.39 24.31 25.73
N MET A 999 -20.33 23.85 26.41
CA MET A 999 -20.06 22.42 26.57
C MET A 999 -19.93 22.04 28.05
N THR A 1000 -20.67 21.02 28.47
CA THR A 1000 -20.64 20.48 29.84
C THR A 1000 -20.30 19.00 29.78
N VAL A 1001 -19.20 18.61 30.42
CA VAL A 1001 -18.73 17.22 30.50
C VAL A 1001 -18.90 16.72 31.93
N LYS A 1002 -19.55 15.57 32.12
CA LYS A 1002 -19.78 14.95 33.44
C LYS A 1002 -19.30 13.51 33.47
N ASN A 1003 -18.41 13.20 34.42
CA ASN A 1003 -17.86 11.87 34.72
C ASN A 1003 -17.42 11.09 33.47
N LEU A 1004 -16.71 11.76 32.56
CA LEU A 1004 -16.24 11.17 31.32
C LEU A 1004 -15.05 10.24 31.59
N SER A 1005 -15.16 9.00 31.11
CA SER A 1005 -14.07 8.02 31.08
C SER A 1005 -13.89 7.51 29.64
N ALA A 1006 -12.64 7.40 29.18
CA ALA A 1006 -12.32 7.07 27.80
C ALA A 1006 -11.36 5.87 27.68
N LYS A 1007 -11.67 4.96 26.75
CA LYS A 1007 -10.90 3.75 26.44
C LYS A 1007 -10.75 3.58 24.92
N TYR A 1008 -9.62 3.02 24.47
CA TYR A 1008 -9.38 2.72 23.05
C TYR A 1008 -9.91 1.33 22.64
N VAL A 1009 -9.87 0.36 23.55
CA VAL A 1009 -10.33 -1.02 23.36
C VAL A 1009 -11.23 -1.39 24.53
N ASP A 1010 -12.33 -2.07 24.24
CA ASP A 1010 -13.28 -2.53 25.25
C ASP A 1010 -12.60 -3.62 26.11
N GLY A 1011 -12.24 -3.27 27.34
CA GLY A 1011 -11.44 -4.09 28.25
C GLY A 1011 -9.98 -3.64 28.45
N GLY A 1012 -9.52 -2.64 27.69
CA GLY A 1012 -8.20 -2.02 27.86
C GLY A 1012 -8.11 -1.05 29.05
N HIS A 1013 -6.89 -0.57 29.31
CA HIS A 1013 -6.63 0.44 30.35
C HIS A 1013 -7.39 1.74 30.08
N THR A 1014 -8.00 2.31 31.11
CA THR A 1014 -8.61 3.64 31.11
C THR A 1014 -7.52 4.70 30.91
N VAL A 1015 -7.59 5.46 29.82
CA VAL A 1015 -6.61 6.54 29.57
C VAL A 1015 -7.02 7.82 30.29
N LEU A 1016 -8.33 8.03 30.41
CA LEU A 1016 -8.93 9.18 31.08
C LEU A 1016 -10.02 8.68 32.03
N GLU A 1017 -10.02 9.16 33.26
CA GLU A 1017 -10.93 8.69 34.32
C GLU A 1017 -11.67 9.87 34.98
N ASN A 1018 -13.00 9.74 35.09
CA ASN A 1018 -13.88 10.63 35.86
C ASN A 1018 -13.69 12.14 35.57
N ILE A 1019 -13.53 12.52 34.31
CA ILE A 1019 -13.34 13.92 33.91
C ILE A 1019 -14.66 14.69 33.98
N SER A 1020 -14.66 15.85 34.65
CA SER A 1020 -15.80 16.77 34.70
C SER A 1020 -15.34 18.23 34.61
N PHE A 1021 -15.88 19.00 33.67
CA PHE A 1021 -15.65 20.44 33.53
C PHE A 1021 -16.73 21.12 32.67
N THR A 1022 -16.80 22.45 32.73
CA THR A 1022 -17.78 23.27 31.97
C THR A 1022 -17.07 24.38 31.20
N LEU A 1023 -17.47 24.58 29.94
CA LEU A 1023 -16.98 25.63 29.05
C LEU A 1023 -18.11 26.59 28.66
N SER A 1024 -17.86 27.88 28.80
CA SER A 1024 -18.81 28.94 28.42
C SER A 1024 -18.79 29.20 26.90
N PRO A 1025 -19.88 29.73 26.30
CA PRO A 1025 -19.97 29.94 24.85
C PRO A 1025 -18.99 31.02 24.37
N GLY A 1026 -18.34 30.80 23.22
CA GLY A 1026 -17.40 31.77 22.61
C GLY A 1026 -16.04 31.87 23.33
N GLN A 1027 -15.78 30.95 24.27
CA GLN A 1027 -14.57 30.95 25.07
C GLN A 1027 -13.41 30.25 24.37
N ARG A 1028 -12.19 30.77 24.57
CA ARG A 1028 -10.94 30.13 24.13
C ARG A 1028 -10.28 29.39 25.29
N VAL A 1029 -10.08 28.09 25.14
CA VAL A 1029 -9.57 27.19 26.17
C VAL A 1029 -8.28 26.54 25.70
N GLY A 1030 -7.23 26.60 26.50
CA GLY A 1030 -5.95 25.95 26.25
C GLY A 1030 -5.89 24.59 26.94
N LEU A 1031 -5.38 23.57 26.25
CA LEU A 1031 -5.24 22.22 26.78
C LEU A 1031 -3.75 21.86 26.86
N LEU A 1032 -3.30 21.49 28.07
CA LEU A 1032 -1.90 21.29 28.44
C LEU A 1032 -1.69 19.92 29.11
N GLY A 1033 -0.49 19.37 29.01
CA GLY A 1033 -0.11 18.08 29.61
C GLY A 1033 1.19 17.54 29.01
N ARG A 1034 1.84 16.60 29.70
CA ARG A 1034 3.06 15.91 29.21
C ARG A 1034 2.80 15.17 27.89
N SER A 1035 3.84 14.89 27.11
CA SER A 1035 3.69 14.04 25.92
C SER A 1035 3.15 12.66 26.33
N GLY A 1036 2.09 12.21 25.67
CA GLY A 1036 1.40 10.95 26.02
C GLY A 1036 0.38 11.04 27.16
N SER A 1037 0.05 12.23 27.69
CA SER A 1037 -0.91 12.37 28.80
C SER A 1037 -2.39 12.19 28.42
N GLY A 1038 -2.73 11.97 27.14
CA GLY A 1038 -4.11 11.76 26.69
C GLY A 1038 -4.81 12.99 26.08
N LYS A 1039 -4.08 14.02 25.66
CA LYS A 1039 -4.62 15.25 25.05
C LYS A 1039 -5.47 15.00 23.79
N SER A 1040 -4.90 14.34 22.79
CA SER A 1040 -5.61 13.94 21.57
C SER A 1040 -6.72 12.91 21.86
N THR A 1041 -6.58 12.11 22.93
CA THR A 1041 -7.62 11.20 23.41
C THR A 1041 -8.85 11.97 23.88
N LEU A 1042 -8.68 13.07 24.62
CA LEU A 1042 -9.82 13.90 25.05
C LEU A 1042 -10.56 14.53 23.85
N LEU A 1043 -9.82 15.03 22.86
CA LEU A 1043 -10.42 15.56 21.62
C LEU A 1043 -11.17 14.47 20.84
N SER A 1044 -10.61 13.27 20.77
CA SER A 1044 -11.25 12.11 20.13
C SER A 1044 -12.49 11.64 20.89
N ALA A 1045 -12.53 11.83 22.21
CA ALA A 1045 -13.71 11.55 23.04
C ALA A 1045 -14.88 12.48 22.70
N PHE A 1046 -14.64 13.78 22.47
CA PHE A 1046 -15.69 14.72 22.05
C PHE A 1046 -16.33 14.32 20.73
N LEU A 1047 -15.55 13.77 19.80
CA LEU A 1047 -16.02 13.29 18.50
C LEU A 1047 -16.67 11.90 18.55
N ARG A 1048 -16.73 11.26 19.74
CA ARG A 1048 -17.19 9.87 19.95
C ARG A 1048 -16.50 8.90 19.00
N LEU A 1049 -15.17 9.02 18.87
CA LEU A 1049 -14.37 8.08 18.06
C LEU A 1049 -13.91 6.87 18.88
N LEU A 1050 -13.91 6.98 20.20
CA LEU A 1050 -13.44 5.97 21.14
C LEU A 1050 -14.55 5.56 22.12
N SER A 1051 -14.42 4.43 22.81
CA SER A 1051 -15.46 3.99 23.74
C SER A 1051 -15.44 4.86 24.99
N THR A 1052 -16.56 5.54 25.23
CA THR A 1052 -16.71 6.51 26.30
C THR A 1052 -17.84 6.13 27.24
N HIS A 1053 -17.60 6.30 28.54
CA HIS A 1053 -18.65 6.32 29.56
C HIS A 1053 -18.79 7.73 30.12
N GLY A 1054 -20.01 8.14 30.46
CA GLY A 1054 -20.31 9.50 30.94
C GLY A 1054 -21.29 10.24 30.02
N ASP A 1055 -21.47 11.53 30.26
CA ASP A 1055 -22.37 12.38 29.46
C ASP A 1055 -21.69 13.68 29.03
N ILE A 1056 -21.88 14.05 27.76
CA ILE A 1056 -21.43 15.32 27.18
C ILE A 1056 -22.65 16.05 26.64
N GLN A 1057 -22.85 17.28 27.13
CA GLN A 1057 -23.98 18.13 26.77
C GLN A 1057 -23.49 19.39 26.04
N ILE A 1058 -24.09 19.69 24.88
CA ILE A 1058 -23.85 20.94 24.13
C ILE A 1058 -25.13 21.77 24.12
N ASP A 1059 -25.06 23.02 24.59
CA ASP A 1059 -26.20 23.93 24.75
C ASP A 1059 -27.37 23.26 25.53
N GLY A 1060 -27.05 22.40 26.51
CA GLY A 1060 -28.01 21.64 27.31
C GLY A 1060 -28.55 20.36 26.66
N VAL A 1061 -28.13 20.02 25.44
CA VAL A 1061 -28.54 18.79 24.75
C VAL A 1061 -27.47 17.72 24.89
N SER A 1062 -27.83 16.56 25.45
CA SER A 1062 -26.95 15.39 25.58
C SER A 1062 -26.67 14.72 24.24
N TRP A 1063 -25.47 14.19 24.06
CA TRP A 1063 -25.07 13.41 22.88
C TRP A 1063 -25.85 12.10 22.66
N GLN A 1064 -26.62 11.62 23.65
CA GLN A 1064 -27.43 10.40 23.53
C GLN A 1064 -28.71 10.65 22.70
N THR A 1065 -29.17 11.90 22.63
CA THR A 1065 -30.41 12.27 21.94
C THR A 1065 -30.19 12.63 20.46
N ILE A 1066 -28.95 12.91 20.05
CA ILE A 1066 -28.61 13.39 18.69
C ILE A 1066 -27.85 12.32 17.89
N PRO A 1067 -28.21 12.07 16.62
CA PRO A 1067 -27.45 11.16 15.76
C PRO A 1067 -25.98 11.59 15.59
N LEU A 1068 -25.08 10.63 15.57
CA LEU A 1068 -23.63 10.85 15.53
C LEU A 1068 -23.14 11.77 14.40
N GLN A 1069 -23.73 11.66 13.20
CA GLN A 1069 -23.39 12.54 12.07
C GLN A 1069 -23.81 14.00 12.30
N LYS A 1070 -24.94 14.24 12.97
CA LYS A 1070 -25.36 15.61 13.35
C LYS A 1070 -24.46 16.15 14.47
N TRP A 1071 -24.08 15.28 15.42
CA TRP A 1071 -23.16 15.62 16.50
C TRP A 1071 -21.78 16.06 15.97
N ARG A 1072 -21.14 15.26 15.11
CA ARG A 1072 -19.81 15.58 14.57
C ARG A 1072 -19.79 16.87 13.72
N LYS A 1073 -20.87 17.19 13.00
CA LYS A 1073 -21.01 18.45 12.25
C LYS A 1073 -21.03 19.71 13.13
N ALA A 1074 -21.26 19.59 14.44
CA ALA A 1074 -21.15 20.72 15.37
C ALA A 1074 -19.70 21.19 15.57
N PHE A 1075 -18.72 20.31 15.30
CA PHE A 1075 -17.31 20.56 15.47
C PHE A 1075 -16.61 20.88 14.14
N GLY A 1076 -15.70 21.85 14.17
CA GLY A 1076 -14.64 22.01 13.17
C GLY A 1076 -13.36 21.42 13.76
N VAL A 1077 -12.67 20.55 13.02
CA VAL A 1077 -11.51 19.83 13.55
C VAL A 1077 -10.28 20.14 12.71
N ILE A 1078 -9.16 20.45 13.35
CA ILE A 1078 -7.83 20.39 12.73
C ILE A 1078 -7.08 19.27 13.45
N PRO A 1079 -6.96 18.08 12.84
CA PRO A 1079 -6.28 16.94 13.43
C PRO A 1079 -4.76 17.14 13.43
N GLN A 1080 -4.07 16.47 14.35
CA GLN A 1080 -2.60 16.45 14.43
C GLN A 1080 -1.97 15.93 13.13
N LYS A 1081 -2.48 14.81 12.61
CA LYS A 1081 -2.07 14.25 11.30
C LYS A 1081 -2.95 14.82 10.20
N VAL A 1082 -2.35 15.61 9.31
CA VAL A 1082 -3.05 16.22 8.18
C VAL A 1082 -3.37 15.18 7.10
N PHE A 1083 -4.64 15.10 6.72
CA PHE A 1083 -5.10 14.26 5.61
C PHE A 1083 -5.26 15.07 4.31
N ILE A 1084 -4.49 14.75 3.29
CA ILE A 1084 -4.66 15.22 1.90
C ILE A 1084 -4.69 13.96 1.05
N PHE A 1085 -5.67 13.86 0.16
CA PHE A 1085 -5.79 12.72 -0.74
C PHE A 1085 -5.44 13.12 -2.18
N SER A 1086 -5.08 12.12 -2.98
CA SER A 1086 -4.72 12.29 -4.38
C SER A 1086 -5.92 12.84 -5.18
N GLY A 1087 -5.75 14.05 -5.74
CA GLY A 1087 -6.82 14.79 -6.41
C GLY A 1087 -6.55 16.29 -6.50
N SER A 1088 -7.46 17.02 -7.16
CA SER A 1088 -7.35 18.49 -7.28
C SER A 1088 -7.35 19.18 -5.92
N ILE A 1089 -6.67 20.33 -5.80
CA ILE A 1089 -6.75 21.20 -4.60
C ILE A 1089 -8.21 21.55 -4.28
N ARG A 1090 -9.03 21.85 -5.28
CA ARG A 1090 -10.49 22.09 -5.14
C ARG A 1090 -11.20 20.97 -4.38
N LYS A 1091 -11.07 19.72 -4.84
CA LYS A 1091 -11.65 18.54 -4.17
C LYS A 1091 -11.12 18.32 -2.74
N ASN A 1092 -9.87 18.70 -2.48
CA ASN A 1092 -9.29 18.59 -1.14
C ASN A 1092 -9.84 19.65 -0.17
N LEU A 1093 -10.22 20.84 -0.65
CA LEU A 1093 -10.86 21.88 0.15
C LEU A 1093 -12.36 21.63 0.33
N ASP A 1094 -13.05 21.26 -0.74
CA ASP A 1094 -14.48 20.95 -0.74
C ASP A 1094 -14.78 19.64 -1.50
N PRO A 1095 -14.78 18.49 -0.81
CA PRO A 1095 -15.11 17.21 -1.41
C PRO A 1095 -16.56 17.09 -1.89
N TYR A 1096 -17.47 17.92 -1.36
CA TYR A 1096 -18.89 17.88 -1.70
C TYR A 1096 -19.24 18.78 -2.88
N GLY A 1097 -18.40 19.77 -3.21
CA GLY A 1097 -18.64 20.74 -4.28
C GLY A 1097 -19.82 21.68 -4.00
N LYS A 1098 -19.94 22.14 -2.75
CA LYS A 1098 -20.98 23.07 -2.28
C LYS A 1098 -20.61 24.54 -2.47
N TRP A 1099 -19.33 24.87 -2.36
CA TRP A 1099 -18.83 26.24 -2.39
C TRP A 1099 -18.45 26.68 -3.80
N SER A 1100 -18.68 27.97 -4.11
CA SER A 1100 -18.23 28.57 -5.37
C SER A 1100 -16.72 28.84 -5.35
N ASP A 1101 -16.12 28.96 -6.53
CA ASP A 1101 -14.70 29.27 -6.66
C ASP A 1101 -14.33 30.61 -6.00
N ASP A 1102 -15.22 31.60 -6.03
CA ASP A 1102 -15.01 32.91 -5.39
C ASP A 1102 -14.88 32.79 -3.86
N GLU A 1103 -15.71 31.96 -3.22
CA GLU A 1103 -15.63 31.73 -1.77
C GLU A 1103 -14.36 30.92 -1.43
N LEU A 1104 -13.99 29.94 -2.25
CA LEU A 1104 -12.74 29.19 -2.08
C LEU A 1104 -11.53 30.12 -2.17
N LEU A 1105 -11.47 30.99 -3.19
CA LEU A 1105 -10.37 31.95 -3.36
C LEU A 1105 -10.30 32.93 -2.18
N LYS A 1106 -11.45 33.43 -1.72
CA LYS A 1106 -11.53 34.32 -0.55
C LYS A 1106 -10.98 33.66 0.71
N VAL A 1107 -11.34 32.41 0.99
CA VAL A 1107 -10.83 31.68 2.15
C VAL A 1107 -9.33 31.40 1.99
N THR A 1108 -8.86 31.03 0.80
CA THR A 1108 -7.43 30.82 0.56
C THR A 1108 -6.61 32.11 0.72
N GLU A 1109 -7.20 33.28 0.45
CA GLU A 1109 -6.58 34.57 0.70
C GLU A 1109 -6.50 34.89 2.19
N GLU A 1110 -7.59 34.66 2.93
CA GLU A 1110 -7.66 34.88 4.38
C GLU A 1110 -6.66 34.01 5.15
N VAL A 1111 -6.47 32.77 4.71
CA VAL A 1111 -5.53 31.80 5.29
C VAL A 1111 -4.09 31.97 4.77
N GLY A 1112 -3.85 32.81 3.77
CA GLY A 1112 -2.52 33.06 3.21
C GLY A 1112 -1.98 31.97 2.28
N LEU A 1113 -2.86 31.15 1.69
CA LEU A 1113 -2.55 30.10 0.72
C LEU A 1113 -2.51 30.57 -0.74
N LYS A 1114 -3.09 31.74 -1.05
CA LYS A 1114 -3.29 32.23 -2.41
C LYS A 1114 -2.00 32.32 -3.23
N SER A 1115 -0.94 32.90 -2.66
CA SER A 1115 0.36 33.05 -3.32
C SER A 1115 1.01 31.72 -3.71
N ILE A 1116 0.72 30.65 -2.95
CA ILE A 1116 1.24 29.30 -3.21
C ILE A 1116 0.42 28.65 -4.31
N ILE A 1117 -0.92 28.79 -4.28
CA ILE A 1117 -1.81 28.23 -5.30
C ILE A 1117 -1.54 28.87 -6.67
N ASP A 1118 -1.24 30.17 -6.70
CA ASP A 1118 -0.91 30.90 -7.92
C ASP A 1118 0.40 30.43 -8.58
N GLN A 1119 1.29 29.75 -7.84
CA GLN A 1119 2.52 29.17 -8.40
C GLN A 1119 2.27 27.88 -9.17
N PHE A 1120 1.15 27.18 -8.93
CA PHE A 1120 0.88 25.89 -9.57
C PHE A 1120 0.14 26.05 -10.92
N PRO A 1121 0.49 25.24 -11.94
CA PRO A 1121 -0.24 25.24 -13.20
C PRO A 1121 -1.66 24.73 -12.98
N GLY A 1122 -2.66 25.50 -13.42
CA GLY A 1122 -4.08 25.18 -13.22
C GLY A 1122 -4.65 25.57 -11.85
N GLN A 1123 -3.89 26.29 -11.00
CA GLN A 1123 -4.34 26.87 -9.72
C GLN A 1123 -5.10 25.84 -8.85
N LEU A 1124 -6.42 25.98 -8.70
CA LEU A 1124 -7.25 25.08 -7.87
C LEU A 1124 -7.46 23.68 -8.47
N ASP A 1125 -7.28 23.52 -9.79
CA ASP A 1125 -7.46 22.25 -10.50
C ASP A 1125 -6.16 21.41 -10.59
N PHE A 1126 -5.05 21.92 -10.03
CA PHE A 1126 -3.81 21.17 -9.92
C PHE A 1126 -4.00 19.87 -9.13
N VAL A 1127 -3.59 18.74 -9.72
CA VAL A 1127 -3.74 17.40 -9.13
C VAL A 1127 -2.59 17.12 -8.19
N LEU A 1128 -2.89 17.05 -6.89
CA LEU A 1128 -1.96 16.57 -5.88
C LEU A 1128 -1.84 15.05 -5.98
N LEU A 1129 -0.60 14.55 -5.95
CA LEU A 1129 -0.27 13.14 -5.94
C LEU A 1129 0.39 12.78 -4.59
N ASP A 1130 0.30 11.50 -4.21
CA ASP A 1130 1.02 10.89 -3.09
C ASP A 1130 0.88 11.68 -1.77
N GLY A 1131 -0.38 11.87 -1.33
CA GLY A 1131 -0.67 12.64 -0.12
C GLY A 1131 -0.22 14.11 -0.16
N GLY A 1132 0.00 14.67 -1.35
CA GLY A 1132 0.43 16.04 -1.58
C GLY A 1132 1.90 16.29 -1.23
N CYS A 1133 2.81 15.44 -1.70
CA CYS A 1133 4.26 15.58 -1.47
C CYS A 1133 4.84 16.93 -1.91
N VAL A 1134 4.23 17.58 -2.91
CA VAL A 1134 4.59 18.91 -3.42
C VAL A 1134 4.37 20.03 -2.38
N LEU A 1135 3.48 19.82 -1.41
CA LEU A 1135 3.19 20.79 -0.36
C LEU A 1135 4.08 20.56 0.87
N SER A 1136 4.65 21.65 1.40
CA SER A 1136 5.33 21.63 2.69
C SER A 1136 4.34 21.28 3.82
N HIS A 1137 4.84 20.73 4.93
CA HIS A 1137 3.99 20.37 6.08
C HIS A 1137 3.18 21.57 6.61
N GLY A 1138 3.79 22.76 6.66
CA GLY A 1138 3.08 23.99 7.03
C GLY A 1138 1.96 24.34 6.05
N HIS A 1139 2.17 24.19 4.74
CA HIS A 1139 1.13 24.40 3.74
C HIS A 1139 -0.03 23.40 3.91
N LYS A 1140 0.28 22.13 4.23
CA LYS A 1140 -0.75 21.12 4.51
C LYS A 1140 -1.63 21.53 5.71
N GLN A 1141 -1.03 22.06 6.77
CA GLN A 1141 -1.78 22.57 7.92
C GLN A 1141 -2.68 23.77 7.56
N LEU A 1142 -2.19 24.68 6.71
CA LEU A 1142 -3.01 25.79 6.19
C LEU A 1142 -4.20 25.27 5.38
N VAL A 1143 -4.04 24.21 4.58
CA VAL A 1143 -5.18 23.60 3.85
C VAL A 1143 -6.23 23.08 4.83
N CYS A 1144 -5.83 22.46 5.95
CA CYS A 1144 -6.77 22.08 7.01
C CYS A 1144 -7.44 23.29 7.68
N LEU A 1145 -6.71 24.38 7.88
CA LEU A 1145 -7.28 25.62 8.41
C LEU A 1145 -8.32 26.21 7.45
N ALA A 1146 -8.06 26.18 6.13
CA ALA A 1146 -9.05 26.59 5.14
C ALA A 1146 -10.32 25.72 5.19
N ARG A 1147 -10.18 24.39 5.38
CA ARG A 1147 -11.33 23.48 5.55
C ARG A 1147 -12.17 23.82 6.79
N SER A 1148 -11.55 24.16 7.91
CA SER A 1148 -12.28 24.51 9.13
C SER A 1148 -12.97 25.88 9.03
N VAL A 1149 -12.41 26.83 8.28
CA VAL A 1149 -13.09 28.09 7.96
C VAL A 1149 -14.32 27.82 7.06
N LEU A 1150 -14.18 26.95 6.05
CA LEU A 1150 -15.27 26.57 5.16
C LEU A 1150 -16.40 25.81 5.87
N SER A 1151 -16.10 25.05 6.93
CA SER A 1151 -17.12 24.29 7.67
C SER A 1151 -18.04 25.17 8.52
N LYS A 1152 -17.61 26.41 8.86
CA LYS A 1152 -18.37 27.41 9.65
C LYS A 1152 -18.96 26.83 10.96
N ALA A 1153 -18.23 25.95 11.64
CA ALA A 1153 -18.64 25.30 12.89
C ALA A 1153 -18.58 26.24 14.10
N LYS A 1154 -19.43 25.99 15.11
CA LYS A 1154 -19.50 26.80 16.36
C LYS A 1154 -18.49 26.40 17.42
N ILE A 1155 -18.01 25.16 17.38
CA ILE A 1155 -16.97 24.66 18.28
C ILE A 1155 -15.80 24.22 17.41
N LEU A 1156 -14.60 24.71 17.71
CA LEU A 1156 -13.38 24.39 16.97
C LEU A 1156 -12.42 23.60 17.86
N LEU A 1157 -11.98 22.44 17.38
CA LEU A 1157 -10.99 21.59 18.02
C LEU A 1157 -9.68 21.69 17.22
N LEU A 1158 -8.63 22.18 17.88
CA LEU A 1158 -7.32 22.37 17.29
C LEU A 1158 -6.31 21.47 18.01
N ASP A 1159 -5.84 20.43 17.33
CA ASP A 1159 -4.82 19.53 17.86
C ASP A 1159 -3.45 19.87 17.27
N GLU A 1160 -2.63 20.58 18.05
CA GLU A 1160 -1.26 21.00 17.69
C GLU A 1160 -1.14 21.67 16.31
N PRO A 1161 -1.98 22.67 15.98
CA PRO A 1161 -1.98 23.30 14.67
C PRO A 1161 -0.67 24.02 14.34
N SER A 1162 0.14 24.38 15.34
CA SER A 1162 1.40 25.09 15.15
C SER A 1162 2.63 24.19 15.04
N ALA A 1163 2.50 22.86 15.17
CA ALA A 1163 3.64 21.94 15.15
C ALA A 1163 4.62 22.27 14.02
N HIS A 1164 4.09 22.40 12.80
CA HIS A 1164 4.82 22.66 11.55
C HIS A 1164 4.64 24.06 10.96
N LEU A 1165 4.17 25.03 11.76
CA LEU A 1165 4.02 26.42 11.33
C LEU A 1165 5.16 27.32 11.81
N ASP A 1166 5.65 28.12 10.87
CA ASP A 1166 6.61 29.20 11.08
C ASP A 1166 6.01 30.35 11.92
N PRO A 1167 6.81 31.20 12.58
CA PRO A 1167 6.29 32.33 13.36
C PRO A 1167 5.41 33.28 12.53
N ILE A 1168 5.81 33.57 11.28
CA ILE A 1168 5.04 34.43 10.36
C ILE A 1168 3.69 33.76 10.04
N THR A 1169 3.72 32.49 9.63
CA THR A 1169 2.51 31.73 9.30
C THR A 1169 1.63 31.49 10.52
N PHE A 1170 2.23 31.36 11.70
CA PHE A 1170 1.52 31.31 12.98
C PHE A 1170 0.84 32.64 13.30
N GLN A 1171 1.43 33.78 12.94
CA GLN A 1171 0.72 35.06 13.03
C GLN A 1171 -0.49 35.12 12.10
N ILE A 1172 -0.41 34.50 10.91
CA ILE A 1172 -1.56 34.35 10.01
C ILE A 1172 -2.62 33.47 10.69
N LEU A 1173 -2.25 32.30 11.21
CA LEU A 1173 -3.17 31.42 11.95
C LEU A 1173 -3.83 32.15 13.13
N ARG A 1174 -3.04 32.89 13.91
CA ARG A 1174 -3.52 33.74 15.01
C ARG A 1174 -4.51 34.80 14.51
N LYS A 1175 -4.18 35.49 13.42
CA LYS A 1175 -5.03 36.50 12.81
C LYS A 1175 -6.35 35.88 12.36
N THR A 1176 -6.30 34.75 11.65
CA THR A 1176 -7.50 34.01 11.24
C THR A 1176 -8.31 33.52 12.44
N LEU A 1177 -7.67 33.07 13.52
CA LEU A 1177 -8.35 32.59 14.71
C LEU A 1177 -9.12 33.71 15.41
N LYS A 1178 -8.56 34.93 15.43
CA LYS A 1178 -9.24 36.11 15.98
C LYS A 1178 -10.36 36.65 15.08
N HIS A 1179 -10.17 36.65 13.77
CA HIS A 1179 -11.13 37.26 12.83
C HIS A 1179 -12.22 36.28 12.38
N ALA A 1180 -11.85 35.09 11.89
CA ALA A 1180 -12.79 34.12 11.34
C ALA A 1180 -13.59 33.38 12.42
N PHE A 1181 -13.00 33.15 13.60
CA PHE A 1181 -13.61 32.35 14.68
C PHE A 1181 -14.02 33.17 15.92
N ALA A 1182 -14.30 34.47 15.76
CA ALA A 1182 -14.64 35.37 16.87
C ALA A 1182 -15.84 34.90 17.72
N ASN A 1183 -16.83 34.24 17.09
CA ASN A 1183 -18.08 33.81 17.73
C ASN A 1183 -18.11 32.31 18.05
N CYS A 1184 -16.96 31.62 18.00
CA CYS A 1184 -16.87 30.18 18.19
C CYS A 1184 -16.11 29.84 19.47
N THR A 1185 -16.51 28.77 20.16
CA THR A 1185 -15.75 28.19 21.26
C THR A 1185 -14.54 27.47 20.68
N VAL A 1186 -13.32 27.79 21.13
CA VAL A 1186 -12.08 27.21 20.59
C VAL A 1186 -11.36 26.43 21.68
N ILE A 1187 -11.11 25.15 21.43
CA ILE A 1187 -10.27 24.29 22.28
C ILE A 1187 -8.95 24.07 21.54
N LEU A 1188 -7.87 24.58 22.13
CA LEU A 1188 -6.55 24.60 21.52
C LEU A 1188 -5.57 23.77 22.35
N SER A 1189 -5.18 22.61 21.81
CA SER A 1189 -4.12 21.75 22.34
C SER A 1189 -2.80 22.17 21.73
N GLU A 1190 -1.87 22.68 22.53
CA GLU A 1190 -0.57 23.13 22.07
C GLU A 1190 0.53 22.89 23.10
N HIS A 1191 1.73 22.64 22.60
CA HIS A 1191 2.95 22.67 23.39
C HIS A 1191 3.58 24.06 23.45
N ARG A 1192 3.23 24.95 22.49
CA ARG A 1192 3.77 26.31 22.43
C ARG A 1192 3.04 27.25 23.40
N LEU A 1193 3.75 27.73 24.42
CA LEU A 1193 3.26 28.72 25.39
C LEU A 1193 2.77 30.03 24.73
N GLU A 1194 3.32 30.42 23.58
CA GLU A 1194 2.88 31.63 22.88
C GLU A 1194 1.44 31.54 22.37
N ALA A 1195 1.01 30.36 21.92
CA ALA A 1195 -0.38 30.12 21.52
C ALA A 1195 -1.32 30.13 22.73
N MET A 1196 -0.82 29.64 23.87
CA MET A 1196 -1.55 29.58 25.14
C MET A 1196 -1.88 30.96 25.71
N LEU A 1197 -1.10 32.00 25.40
CA LEU A 1197 -1.36 33.38 25.85
C LEU A 1197 -2.71 33.95 25.40
N GLU A 1198 -3.34 33.36 24.39
CA GLU A 1198 -4.61 33.83 23.83
C GLU A 1198 -5.84 33.17 24.44
N CYS A 1199 -5.61 32.09 25.18
CA CYS A 1199 -6.62 31.32 25.89
C CYS A 1199 -7.00 32.01 27.20
N GLN A 1200 -8.27 31.90 27.57
CA GLN A 1200 -8.82 32.47 28.80
C GLN A 1200 -8.80 31.46 29.94
N HIS A 1201 -9.07 30.18 29.66
CA HIS A 1201 -8.94 29.09 30.63
C HIS A 1201 -7.94 28.05 30.16
N PHE A 1202 -7.41 27.29 31.12
CA PHE A 1202 -6.47 26.20 30.89
C PHE A 1202 -6.96 24.91 31.53
N LEU A 1203 -6.94 23.83 30.77
CA LEU A 1203 -7.17 22.47 31.23
C LEU A 1203 -5.84 21.72 31.22
N VAL A 1204 -5.42 21.18 32.36
CA VAL A 1204 -4.18 20.42 32.49
C VAL A 1204 -4.50 18.96 32.76
N ILE A 1205 -3.97 18.06 31.92
CA ILE A 1205 -4.15 16.61 32.03
C ILE A 1205 -2.93 15.97 32.68
N GLU A 1206 -3.11 15.39 33.86
CA GLU A 1206 -2.10 14.67 34.65
C GLU A 1206 -2.74 13.47 35.36
N ASP A 1207 -2.00 12.36 35.45
CA ASP A 1207 -2.41 11.12 36.13
C ASP A 1207 -3.85 10.69 35.78
N ASN A 1208 -4.17 10.66 34.48
CA ASN A 1208 -5.47 10.32 33.90
C ASN A 1208 -6.65 11.23 34.29
N THR A 1209 -6.41 12.34 35.00
CA THR A 1209 -7.43 13.33 35.44
C THR A 1209 -7.19 14.72 34.84
N VAL A 1210 -8.17 15.62 34.97
CA VAL A 1210 -8.11 17.00 34.42
C VAL A 1210 -8.31 18.02 35.52
N GLN A 1211 -7.41 19.02 35.56
CA GLN A 1211 -7.50 20.18 36.46
C GLN A 1211 -7.74 21.47 35.65
N GLN A 1212 -8.68 22.30 36.10
CA GLN A 1212 -9.07 23.55 35.44
C GLN A 1212 -8.47 24.78 36.14
N TYR A 1213 -7.97 25.71 35.33
CA TYR A 1213 -7.31 26.94 35.78
C TYR A 1213 -7.84 28.19 35.05
N ASP A 1214 -7.99 29.29 35.79
CA ASP A 1214 -8.48 30.58 35.28
C ASP A 1214 -7.40 31.47 34.67
N SER A 1215 -6.13 31.25 35.03
CA SER A 1215 -5.02 32.03 34.48
C SER A 1215 -3.74 31.22 34.47
N ILE A 1216 -2.87 31.53 33.51
CA ILE A 1216 -1.55 30.92 33.40
C ILE A 1216 -0.69 31.19 34.64
N GLN A 1217 -0.88 32.33 35.31
CA GLN A 1217 -0.13 32.69 36.52
C GLN A 1217 -0.45 31.78 37.69
N LYS A 1218 -1.73 31.41 37.86
CA LYS A 1218 -2.17 30.46 38.90
C LYS A 1218 -1.58 29.07 38.63
N LEU A 1219 -1.63 28.61 37.38
CA LEU A 1219 -1.05 27.33 36.95
C LEU A 1219 0.47 27.26 37.26
N MET A 1220 1.20 28.32 36.91
CA MET A 1220 2.66 28.40 37.08
C MET A 1220 3.12 28.51 38.54
N ASN A 1221 2.25 28.99 39.44
CA ASN A 1221 2.56 29.12 40.85
C ASN A 1221 2.38 27.80 41.61
N GLU A 1222 1.39 26.98 41.25
CA GLU A 1222 1.17 25.67 41.86
C GLU A 1222 2.20 24.63 41.42
N LYS A 1223 2.59 24.63 40.13
CA LYS A 1223 3.48 23.59 39.59
C LYS A 1223 4.92 24.10 39.40
N SER A 1224 5.80 23.71 40.34
CA SER A 1224 7.24 24.01 40.30
C SER A 1224 7.94 23.45 39.05
N PHE A 1225 7.47 22.30 38.54
CA PHE A 1225 8.01 21.62 37.36
C PHE A 1225 7.86 22.45 36.08
N PHE A 1226 6.66 22.98 35.80
CA PHE A 1226 6.44 23.89 34.66
C PHE A 1226 7.26 25.18 34.81
N LYS A 1227 7.42 25.67 36.04
CA LYS A 1227 8.23 26.86 36.36
C LYS A 1227 9.74 26.68 36.13
N GLN A 1228 10.26 25.46 36.27
CA GLN A 1228 11.64 25.09 35.97
C GLN A 1228 11.85 24.77 34.49
N ALA A 1229 10.84 24.23 33.81
CA ALA A 1229 10.90 23.90 32.39
C ALA A 1229 10.84 25.15 31.47
N ILE A 1230 10.29 26.27 31.96
CA ILE A 1230 10.27 27.54 31.22
C ILE A 1230 11.65 28.22 31.29
N SER A 1231 12.15 28.62 30.12
CA SER A 1231 13.40 29.37 29.99
C SER A 1231 13.32 30.75 30.67
N GLN A 1232 14.48 31.28 31.07
CA GLN A 1232 14.56 32.56 31.80
C GLN A 1232 13.96 33.76 31.02
N SER A 1233 13.95 33.72 29.70
CA SER A 1233 13.43 34.77 28.81
C SER A 1233 11.90 34.76 28.67
N ASP A 1234 11.26 33.60 28.57
CA ASP A 1234 9.80 33.49 28.56
C ASP A 1234 9.22 33.81 29.93
N ARG A 1235 9.96 33.50 31.00
CA ARG A 1235 9.66 33.99 32.35
C ARG A 1235 9.64 35.53 32.40
N MET A 1236 10.53 36.21 31.65
CA MET A 1236 10.53 37.68 31.56
C MET A 1236 9.36 38.24 30.73
N LYS A 1237 8.90 37.54 29.68
CA LYS A 1237 7.71 37.92 28.88
C LYS A 1237 6.39 37.67 29.64
N LEU A 1238 6.30 36.55 30.36
CA LEU A 1238 5.13 36.14 31.14
C LEU A 1238 4.96 36.95 32.44
N PHE A 1239 6.06 37.42 33.03
CA PHE A 1239 6.07 38.23 34.24
C PHE A 1239 6.65 39.64 33.99
N PRO A 1240 5.92 40.54 33.30
CA PRO A 1240 6.35 41.93 33.09
C PRO A 1240 6.43 42.77 34.38
N LEU A 1241 5.96 42.24 35.52
CA LEU A 1241 5.89 42.93 36.82
C LEU A 1241 7.26 43.33 37.39
N HIS A 1242 8.36 42.68 37.00
CA HIS A 1242 9.68 43.15 37.41
C HIS A 1242 10.08 44.50 36.80
N ARG A 1243 9.45 44.96 35.71
CA ARG A 1243 9.68 46.32 35.16
C ARG A 1243 8.96 47.42 35.96
N ARG A 1244 7.85 47.10 36.62
CA ARG A 1244 7.10 48.05 37.47
C ARG A 1244 7.68 48.17 38.88
N ASN A 1245 8.25 47.10 39.44
CA ASN A 1245 8.89 47.16 40.77
C ASN A 1245 10.36 47.61 40.71
N SER A 1246 11.10 47.37 39.61
CA SER A 1246 12.51 47.80 39.48
C SER A 1246 12.69 49.28 39.09
N SER A 1247 11.70 49.93 38.49
CA SER A 1247 11.79 51.35 38.10
C SER A 1247 11.71 52.34 39.26
N LYS A 1248 11.53 51.88 40.51
CA LYS A 1248 11.56 52.70 41.73
C LYS A 1248 12.88 52.69 42.52
N ARG A 1249 13.95 52.03 42.03
CA ARG A 1249 15.29 52.21 42.59
C ARG A 1249 16.32 52.40 41.47
N LYS A 1250 16.53 53.65 41.06
CA LYS A 1250 17.80 54.07 40.46
C LYS A 1250 18.83 54.18 41.59
N SER A 1251 19.72 53.20 41.73
CA SER A 1251 20.98 53.41 42.44
C SER A 1251 21.90 54.26 41.55
N ARG A 1252 22.48 55.32 42.12
CA ARG A 1252 23.55 56.11 41.49
C ARG A 1252 24.79 55.22 41.33
N PRO A 1253 25.56 55.33 40.23
CA PRO A 1253 26.85 54.66 40.15
C PRO A 1253 27.84 55.43 41.03
N LYS A 1254 28.38 54.77 42.07
CA LYS A 1254 29.62 55.22 42.73
C LYS A 1254 30.80 54.60 42.00
N ILE A 1255 31.75 55.45 41.69
CA ILE A 1255 33.04 55.18 41.06
C ILE A 1255 33.78 54.09 41.85
N SER A 1256 34.32 53.12 41.10
CA SER A 1256 35.21 52.07 41.59
C SER A 1256 36.56 52.66 42.02
N ALA A 1257 36.91 52.48 43.30
CA ALA A 1257 38.28 52.54 43.78
C ALA A 1257 38.62 51.19 44.43
N LEU A 1258 39.90 50.85 44.33
CA LEU A 1258 40.55 49.54 44.47
C LEU A 1258 40.35 48.81 45.81
N GLN A 1259 40.62 47.50 45.73
CA GLN A 1259 40.68 46.50 46.81
C GLN A 1259 41.66 46.87 47.93
N GLU A 1260 41.34 46.46 49.15
CA GLU A 1260 42.29 45.81 50.07
C GLU A 1260 41.53 45.13 51.23
N GLU A 1261 41.93 43.88 51.50
CA GLU A 1261 42.08 43.20 52.81
C GLU A 1261 40.89 43.20 53.81
N THR A 1262 40.51 42.12 54.49
CA THR A 1262 41.12 40.84 54.86
C THR A 1262 40.01 39.91 55.37
N GLU A 1263 40.36 38.63 55.42
CA GLU A 1263 39.65 37.49 56.01
C GLU A 1263 39.02 37.77 57.38
N GLU A 1264 37.79 37.30 57.60
CA GLU A 1264 37.44 36.52 58.80
C GLU A 1264 36.02 35.90 58.72
N GLU A 1265 35.94 34.70 59.29
CA GLU A 1265 34.76 34.03 59.86
C GLU A 1265 33.84 33.17 58.96
N VAL A 1266 34.27 31.90 58.91
CA VAL A 1266 33.46 30.67 58.98
C VAL A 1266 32.53 30.68 60.21
N GLN A 1267 31.37 30.03 60.06
CA GLN A 1267 30.38 29.62 61.09
C GLN A 1267 29.52 30.77 61.66
N GLU A 1268 28.18 30.74 61.64
CA GLU A 1268 27.35 29.67 62.17
C GLU A 1268 25.89 29.76 61.69
N THR A 1269 25.22 28.65 61.92
CA THR A 1269 23.86 28.24 61.58
C THR A 1269 22.70 29.01 62.25
N ARG A 1270 21.52 28.88 61.62
CA ARG A 1270 20.12 28.91 62.16
C ARG A 1270 19.47 30.27 62.42
N LEU A 1271 18.48 30.59 61.56
CA LEU A 1271 17.05 30.35 61.82
C LEU A 1271 16.30 30.12 60.50
#